data_AF-A0AAD6QPV4-F1
#
_entry.id   AF-A0AAD6QPV4-F1
#
_cell.length_a   1.000
_cell.length_b   1.000
_cell.length_c   1.000
_cell.angle_alpha   90.00
_cell.angle_beta   90.00
_cell.angle_gamma   90.00
#
_symmetry.space_group_name_H-M   'P 1'
#
loop_
_entity.id
_entity.type
_entity.pdbx_description
1 polymer ?
#
loop_
_entity_poly.entity_id
_entity_poly.type
_entity_poly.pdbx_seq_one_letter_code
_entity_poly.pdbx_strand_id
1 'polypeptide(L)'
;MAVSEEECSNAKVRSSSSPSSSSSSSAPSNGVHYLAKSVLRGSAVLHAIYGHFRSSFSYDIVFGKETSIELAIIGEDGIVQAICEQPLFGTIKDMAVVPWNDKFHAQTPRVQGKDHLVVISDSGKLTFLTFCNEMHRFFPLTHIQLSNPGNSRHQLGRMLAVDSSGCFVATSAYEDQLALFSLSASGGSDIIDERILYPPENEGNANVARSIQRPLTSGTIWSMCFISRDSSHPSKEHNPVLAIILNRRGALLNELLLLRWDIRDHAISYISQFVESGPLAHDIVEVPHSNGFALMFRVGDVLLMDLRDALHPRCVCRTSLNYFPNAVEEQNFVEDSRVTDFDDDGSFNVAARALLELQDYDPMCIDGEGSNVKSTLKHACSWSWEPDNDKNPRMVFCADTGEFFMIEISYDGEDLKVNLSDCLYKDLSCKTLLWVEDGFLAALVEMGDGIVLKMENESLQYISPIQNVAPILDMSIVDYHDEERDQMFACCGVAPEGSLRIIRSGIIVEKLLKTAPIYQGITGTWTVGMKVADLHHSFLVLSFVEETRVLSVGLSFTDVTDLVGFQPDVCTLACGLVGDGLLVQIHQTAVRLCLPTKAAHPEGIPLSSPVCSSWFPANMGINLGAVGHDLIVVSTSNPCFLYILGVRCLSPFHYEIFEMQHLRLLNELSCISIPQKYFERRRSSFMNHVVDSRAAALPVGVDTGNTFVIGTHKPSVEVVSFVPGDGLRIIASGTISLTSSLGTAVSGCIPQDVRLVLADRFYVLSGLRNGMLLRFEWPSASSMFSVEIPSHECSIGSCMLSSDYAISNTAAISLEPKMLAVDSIDNTMDDLPINLQLIATRRIGITPVFLVPLSDSLDSDMIALSDRPWLLHTARHSLSYTSISFQPSTHATPVCSVECPKGILFVADNSLHLVEMVHSTRLNVQKFHLGGTPRKVQYHSESKLLLVMRTELSNDNDTCSSDICCVDPLSGSTVSSFKLERGETGKSMELVKIGNEQVLVIGTSLYSGPAIMPSGEAESTKGRVIVLCLENLQNSDSGSMTFCSKAGSSSQRTSPFREIVGYAAEQLSSSSLCSSPDDTSCDGVKLEETETWQLRFVSATTLPGMVLAICPYLDRFFLASAGNSFYVCGFANDNKRVKKFAVGRTRFMIMSLTAYHTRIAVGDCRDGILFYAYHVESKKLEQLYCDPSQRLVAGCVLMDVDTAVVSDRKGSIAVLSRSDRFECMFYVNSSAITSNWLFYYQYFLFSYWMYQYKASLCPRYWKSRMQLDIELCLLYG
;
A
#
# COMPACT_ATOMS: atom_id res chain seq x y z
N MET A 1 -10.77 5.45 -5.39
CA MET A 1 -11.34 5.28 -6.75
C MET A 1 -10.28 5.71 -7.75
N ALA A 2 -10.34 5.25 -9.00
CA ALA A 2 -9.77 6.01 -10.11
C ALA A 2 -10.95 6.80 -10.69
N VAL A 3 -10.85 8.13 -10.68
CA VAL A 3 -11.73 8.95 -11.51
C VAL A 3 -11.10 8.93 -12.90
N SER A 4 -11.90 8.71 -13.93
CA SER A 4 -11.48 8.82 -15.33
C SER A 4 -10.95 10.23 -15.58
N GLU A 5 -9.73 10.36 -16.12
CA GLU A 5 -9.13 11.66 -16.46
C GLU A 5 -9.76 12.29 -17.73
N GLU A 6 -10.77 11.65 -18.32
CA GLU A 6 -11.43 12.03 -19.57
C GLU A 6 -12.90 12.45 -19.40
N GLU A 7 -13.18 13.39 -18.49
CA GLU A 7 -14.52 14.03 -18.46
C GLU A 7 -14.51 15.52 -18.01
N CYS A 8 -13.46 16.26 -18.37
CA CYS A 8 -13.28 17.66 -17.94
C CYS A 8 -13.47 18.72 -19.05
N SER A 9 -14.14 18.41 -20.16
CA SER A 9 -14.23 19.31 -21.34
C SER A 9 -15.63 19.65 -21.86
N ASN A 10 -16.73 19.04 -21.39
CA ASN A 10 -18.07 19.29 -21.97
C ASN A 10 -19.27 19.27 -20.99
N ALA A 11 -19.18 19.95 -19.85
CA ALA A 11 -20.32 20.20 -18.96
C ALA A 11 -21.02 21.55 -19.24
N LYS A 12 -21.67 21.72 -20.41
CA LYS A 12 -22.58 22.86 -20.65
C LYS A 12 -23.88 22.68 -19.88
N VAL A 13 -23.91 23.20 -18.65
CA VAL A 13 -25.12 23.25 -17.81
C VAL A 13 -26.22 24.06 -18.52
N ARG A 14 -27.28 23.37 -18.97
CA ARG A 14 -28.54 23.99 -19.38
C ARG A 14 -29.41 24.24 -18.14
N SER A 15 -29.19 25.34 -17.44
CA SER A 15 -30.17 25.89 -16.50
C SER A 15 -31.18 26.74 -17.27
N SER A 16 -32.48 26.53 -17.02
CA SER A 16 -33.57 27.26 -17.66
C SER A 16 -34.22 28.24 -16.68
N SER A 17 -34.69 29.37 -17.21
CA SER A 17 -35.36 30.51 -16.54
C SER A 17 -34.46 31.54 -15.82
N SER A 18 -35.01 32.75 -15.67
CA SER A 18 -34.32 34.05 -15.77
C SER A 18 -35.04 35.14 -14.94
N PRO A 19 -34.64 36.43 -14.94
CA PRO A 19 -33.36 36.97 -14.47
C PRO A 19 -33.54 38.16 -13.49
N SER A 20 -32.58 38.45 -12.62
CA SER A 20 -32.56 39.76 -11.92
C SER A 20 -31.15 40.27 -11.57
N SER A 21 -30.88 41.51 -12.00
CA SER A 21 -29.84 42.45 -11.52
C SER A 21 -28.38 41.99 -11.46
N SER A 22 -27.67 42.20 -12.58
CA SER A 22 -26.37 42.90 -12.64
C SER A 22 -25.35 42.67 -11.52
N SER A 23 -24.39 41.77 -11.79
CA SER A 23 -23.02 41.87 -11.25
C SER A 23 -22.03 41.87 -12.42
N SER A 24 -20.95 42.63 -12.27
CA SER A 24 -19.91 42.81 -13.29
C SER A 24 -19.17 41.51 -13.59
N SER A 25 -18.95 41.23 -14.88
CA SER A 25 -18.17 40.08 -15.34
C SER A 25 -16.68 40.23 -14.99
N SER A 26 -16.27 39.72 -13.83
CA SER A 26 -14.87 39.40 -13.55
C SER A 26 -14.43 38.23 -14.44
N ALA A 27 -13.31 38.38 -15.15
CA ALA A 27 -12.71 37.28 -15.90
C ALA A 27 -12.40 36.08 -14.97
N PRO A 28 -12.42 34.84 -15.46
CA PRO A 28 -12.06 33.69 -14.65
C PRO A 28 -10.61 33.84 -14.19
N SER A 29 -10.41 33.91 -12.87
CA SER A 29 -9.08 33.80 -12.28
C SER A 29 -8.51 32.43 -12.61
N ASN A 30 -7.27 32.37 -13.12
CA ASN A 30 -6.50 31.12 -13.19
C ASN A 30 -6.30 30.58 -11.77
N GLY A 31 -7.22 29.76 -11.29
CA GLY A 31 -7.10 29.07 -10.01
C GLY A 31 -6.01 28.02 -10.09
N VAL A 32 -5.09 28.03 -9.12
CA VAL A 32 -4.16 26.90 -8.96
C VAL A 32 -4.94 25.76 -8.32
N HIS A 33 -5.10 24.66 -9.07
CA HIS A 33 -5.80 23.47 -8.61
C HIS A 33 -4.78 22.42 -8.14
N TYR A 34 -4.99 21.89 -6.93
CA TYR A 34 -4.15 20.84 -6.35
C TYR A 34 -4.94 19.52 -6.29
N LEU A 35 -4.29 18.42 -6.69
CA LEU A 35 -4.85 17.08 -6.59
C LEU A 35 -4.15 16.30 -5.46
N ALA A 36 -4.89 15.99 -4.40
CA ALA A 36 -4.40 15.14 -3.32
C ALA A 36 -4.55 13.65 -3.69
N LYS A 37 -3.45 12.89 -3.58
CA LYS A 37 -3.43 11.44 -3.84
C LYS A 37 -2.59 10.72 -2.77
N SER A 38 -3.24 9.86 -1.99
CA SER A 38 -2.55 8.94 -1.07
C SER A 38 -1.81 7.87 -1.90
N VAL A 39 -0.53 7.70 -1.60
CA VAL A 39 0.35 6.67 -2.21
C VAL A 39 0.42 5.45 -1.29
N LEU A 40 0.82 5.66 -0.03
CA LEU A 40 0.63 4.70 1.06
C LEU A 40 -0.65 5.08 1.84
N ARG A 41 -1.34 4.07 2.37
CA ARG A 41 -2.47 4.20 3.30
C ARG A 41 -1.99 3.96 4.73
N GLY A 42 -2.76 4.42 5.72
CA GLY A 42 -2.48 4.10 7.12
C GLY A 42 -2.47 2.58 7.33
N SER A 43 -1.41 2.08 7.97
CA SER A 43 -1.21 0.65 8.24
C SER A 43 -1.53 0.24 9.68
N ALA A 44 -1.64 1.20 10.60
CA ALA A 44 -2.00 0.92 11.98
C ALA A 44 -3.42 0.34 12.07
N VAL A 45 -3.53 -0.84 12.67
CA VAL A 45 -4.81 -1.50 12.95
C VAL A 45 -5.21 -1.14 14.38
N LEU A 46 -6.37 -0.50 14.53
CA LEU A 46 -6.89 -0.05 15.82
C LEU A 46 -7.94 -1.01 16.38
N HIS A 47 -8.67 -1.69 15.49
CA HIS A 47 -9.71 -2.66 15.83
C HIS A 47 -9.54 -3.90 14.93
N ALA A 48 -9.74 -5.10 15.49
CA ALA A 48 -9.74 -6.35 14.73
C ALA A 48 -10.99 -7.16 15.11
N ILE A 49 -11.70 -7.69 14.12
CA ILE A 49 -12.96 -8.41 14.33
C ILE A 49 -12.98 -9.69 13.48
N TYR A 50 -13.62 -10.72 14.00
CA TYR A 50 -13.80 -12.03 13.38
C TYR A 50 -15.29 -12.30 13.14
N GLY A 51 -15.66 -12.86 11.99
CA GLY A 51 -17.06 -13.18 11.68
C GLY A 51 -17.33 -13.59 10.22
N HIS A 52 -18.57 -13.99 9.92
CA HIS A 52 -19.01 -14.57 8.65
C HIS A 52 -19.39 -13.53 7.60
N PHE A 53 -18.42 -12.80 7.05
CA PHE A 53 -18.71 -11.68 6.13
C PHE A 53 -18.90 -12.11 4.66
N ARG A 54 -18.03 -12.95 4.11
CA ARG A 54 -18.11 -13.44 2.70
C ARG A 54 -19.12 -14.56 2.53
N SER A 55 -19.21 -15.49 3.48
CA SER A 55 -20.14 -16.62 3.44
C SER A 55 -20.48 -17.10 4.86
N SER A 56 -21.56 -17.85 5.00
CA SER A 56 -22.02 -18.49 6.25
C SER A 56 -21.16 -19.69 6.71
N PHE A 57 -20.09 -20.01 5.99
CA PHE A 57 -19.23 -21.19 6.24
C PHE A 57 -17.75 -20.82 6.24
N SER A 58 -17.42 -19.54 6.15
CA SER A 58 -16.05 -19.04 6.14
C SER A 58 -15.99 -17.83 7.04
N TYR A 59 -15.30 -17.97 8.17
CA TYR A 59 -14.93 -16.81 8.94
C TYR A 59 -13.91 -15.96 8.17
N ASP A 60 -14.01 -14.65 8.34
CA ASP A 60 -13.09 -13.67 7.81
C ASP A 60 -12.65 -12.71 8.91
N ILE A 61 -11.48 -12.12 8.73
CA ILE A 61 -10.93 -11.10 9.62
C ILE A 61 -11.18 -9.72 9.02
N VAL A 62 -11.66 -8.79 9.82
CA VAL A 62 -11.82 -7.39 9.45
C VAL A 62 -10.93 -6.52 10.33
N PHE A 63 -9.94 -5.89 9.71
CA PHE A 63 -9.09 -4.90 10.34
C PHE A 63 -9.66 -3.49 10.14
N GLY A 64 -10.08 -2.88 11.24
CA GLY A 64 -10.38 -1.46 11.34
C GLY A 64 -9.07 -0.67 11.49
N LYS A 65 -8.53 -0.19 10.36
CA LYS A 65 -7.48 0.84 10.35
C LYS A 65 -8.12 2.20 10.60
N GLU A 66 -7.31 3.23 10.80
CA GLU A 66 -7.83 4.55 11.20
C GLU A 66 -8.83 5.16 10.20
N THR A 67 -8.60 5.04 8.89
CA THR A 67 -9.43 5.67 7.83
C THR A 67 -9.92 4.69 6.75
N SER A 68 -9.66 3.40 6.93
CA SER A 68 -10.00 2.32 6.00
C SER A 68 -10.32 1.02 6.72
N ILE A 69 -11.17 0.21 6.10
CA ILE A 69 -11.44 -1.17 6.51
C ILE A 69 -10.73 -2.11 5.54
N GLU A 70 -10.06 -3.12 6.08
CA GLU A 70 -9.45 -4.21 5.34
C GLU A 70 -10.08 -5.55 5.72
N LEU A 71 -10.50 -6.32 4.72
CA LEU A 71 -10.96 -7.70 4.87
C LEU A 71 -9.78 -8.63 4.52
N ALA A 72 -9.44 -9.53 5.43
CA ALA A 72 -8.28 -10.43 5.33
C ALA A 72 -8.61 -11.85 5.82
N ILE A 73 -7.70 -12.78 5.55
CA ILE A 73 -7.70 -14.17 6.05
C ILE A 73 -6.28 -14.48 6.54
N ILE A 74 -6.13 -15.36 7.53
CA ILE A 74 -4.85 -16.02 7.82
C ILE A 74 -4.83 -17.33 7.01
N GLY A 75 -3.78 -17.54 6.20
CA GLY A 75 -3.59 -18.79 5.46
C GLY A 75 -3.16 -19.95 6.36
N GLU A 76 -3.16 -21.18 5.83
CA GLU A 76 -2.64 -22.37 6.54
C GLU A 76 -1.14 -22.23 6.90
N ASP A 77 -0.43 -21.36 6.18
CA ASP A 77 0.96 -20.93 6.41
C ASP A 77 1.10 -19.88 7.53
N GLY A 78 -0.01 -19.43 8.11
CA GLY A 78 -0.06 -18.36 9.10
C GLY A 78 0.18 -16.95 8.53
N ILE A 79 0.17 -16.77 7.20
CA ILE A 79 0.38 -15.46 6.56
C ILE A 79 -0.96 -14.74 6.39
N VAL A 80 -1.02 -13.46 6.79
CA VAL A 80 -2.20 -12.61 6.60
C VAL A 80 -2.31 -12.18 5.13
N GLN A 81 -3.39 -12.60 4.47
CA GLN A 81 -3.68 -12.27 3.08
C GLN A 81 -4.87 -11.32 2.96
N ALA A 82 -4.64 -10.10 2.45
CA ALA A 82 -5.66 -9.08 2.26
C ALA A 82 -6.54 -9.37 1.01
N ILE A 83 -7.86 -9.46 1.20
CA ILE A 83 -8.84 -9.65 0.11
C ILE A 83 -9.27 -8.30 -0.47
N CYS A 84 -9.56 -7.32 0.40
CA CYS A 84 -10.10 -6.03 -0.01
C CYS A 84 -9.81 -4.94 1.01
N GLU A 85 -9.24 -3.82 0.57
CA GLU A 85 -9.05 -2.62 1.38
C GLU A 85 -9.86 -1.42 0.84
N GLN A 86 -10.79 -0.94 1.67
CA GLN A 86 -11.77 0.09 1.36
C GLN A 86 -11.58 1.34 2.24
N PRO A 87 -11.30 2.52 1.67
CA PRO A 87 -11.25 3.77 2.42
C PRO A 87 -12.67 4.23 2.78
N LEU A 88 -12.85 4.75 3.99
CA LEU A 88 -14.12 5.31 4.47
C LEU A 88 -14.20 6.84 4.38
N PHE A 89 -13.06 7.53 4.28
CA PHE A 89 -12.95 9.00 4.27
C PHE A 89 -13.47 9.69 5.55
N GLY A 90 -13.27 9.02 6.69
CA GLY A 90 -13.51 9.52 8.06
C GLY A 90 -12.79 8.61 9.06
N THR A 91 -12.60 9.07 10.29
CA THR A 91 -11.91 8.26 11.33
C THR A 91 -12.85 7.21 11.93
N ILE A 92 -12.44 5.95 11.92
CA ILE A 92 -13.11 4.87 12.65
C ILE A 92 -12.90 5.09 14.15
N LYS A 93 -14.00 5.07 14.92
CA LYS A 93 -13.96 5.22 16.39
C LYS A 93 -14.10 3.89 17.11
N ASP A 94 -15.02 3.06 16.62
CA ASP A 94 -15.32 1.74 17.16
C ASP A 94 -16.04 0.89 16.10
N MET A 95 -15.93 -0.44 16.20
CA MET A 95 -16.48 -1.42 15.27
C MET A 95 -16.88 -2.71 16.02
N ALA A 96 -17.98 -3.34 15.63
CA ALA A 96 -18.40 -4.64 16.17
C ALA A 96 -19.14 -5.49 15.13
N VAL A 97 -19.24 -6.80 15.38
CA VAL A 97 -20.11 -7.72 14.64
C VAL A 97 -21.49 -7.75 15.27
N VAL A 98 -22.52 -7.72 14.43
CA VAL A 98 -23.87 -8.19 14.74
C VAL A 98 -24.03 -9.57 14.10
N PRO A 99 -24.14 -10.65 14.90
CA PRO A 99 -24.28 -12.00 14.37
C PRO A 99 -25.63 -12.18 13.67
N TRP A 100 -25.68 -13.07 12.67
CA TRP A 100 -26.91 -13.37 11.94
C TRP A 100 -27.98 -14.02 12.84
N ASN A 101 -29.25 -13.63 12.67
CA ASN A 101 -30.39 -14.14 13.48
C ASN A 101 -31.67 -14.29 12.63
N ASP A 102 -32.37 -15.42 12.79
CA ASP A 102 -33.68 -15.72 12.15
C ASP A 102 -34.74 -14.63 12.35
N LYS A 103 -34.75 -13.95 13.52
CA LYS A 103 -35.70 -12.88 13.83
C LYS A 103 -35.46 -11.60 13.03
N PHE A 104 -34.25 -11.44 12.50
CA PHE A 104 -33.75 -10.16 12.00
C PHE A 104 -33.88 -10.02 10.48
N HIS A 105 -33.78 -11.10 9.68
CA HIS A 105 -33.86 -10.99 8.21
C HIS A 105 -34.50 -12.19 7.48
N ALA A 106 -35.51 -11.91 6.65
CA ALA A 106 -36.15 -12.88 5.75
C ALA A 106 -36.40 -12.39 4.31
N GLN A 107 -35.94 -11.20 3.91
CA GLN A 107 -36.40 -10.54 2.67
C GLN A 107 -35.38 -10.44 1.51
N THR A 108 -34.10 -10.78 1.71
CA THR A 108 -33.10 -10.77 0.61
C THR A 108 -32.22 -12.02 0.60
N PRO A 109 -32.23 -12.84 -0.47
CA PRO A 109 -31.44 -14.08 -0.52
C PRO A 109 -29.91 -13.85 -0.59
N ARG A 110 -29.46 -12.61 -0.84
CA ARG A 110 -28.03 -12.23 -0.89
C ARG A 110 -27.38 -12.08 0.50
N VAL A 111 -28.16 -12.12 1.58
CA VAL A 111 -27.74 -11.76 2.96
C VAL A 111 -27.96 -12.89 3.96
N GLN A 112 -28.57 -14.00 3.55
CA GLN A 112 -28.90 -15.12 4.45
C GLN A 112 -27.63 -15.78 5.01
N GLY A 113 -27.54 -15.91 6.33
CA GLY A 113 -26.42 -16.55 7.04
C GLY A 113 -25.13 -15.72 7.09
N LYS A 114 -25.15 -14.42 6.78
CA LYS A 114 -23.98 -13.54 6.86
C LYS A 114 -24.06 -12.63 8.07
N ASP A 115 -22.92 -12.43 8.73
CA ASP A 115 -22.77 -11.47 9.81
C ASP A 115 -22.68 -10.03 9.27
N HIS A 116 -23.07 -9.09 10.12
CA HIS A 116 -23.11 -7.67 9.81
C HIS A 116 -22.03 -6.90 10.56
N LEU A 117 -21.35 -6.00 9.84
CA LEU A 117 -20.33 -5.15 10.42
C LEU A 117 -20.94 -3.80 10.79
N VAL A 118 -20.92 -3.46 12.07
CA VAL A 118 -21.41 -2.18 12.58
C VAL A 118 -20.22 -1.27 12.86
N VAL A 119 -20.30 -0.03 12.36
CA VAL A 119 -19.20 0.94 12.42
C VAL A 119 -19.69 2.28 12.95
N ILE A 120 -18.96 2.83 13.93
CA ILE A 120 -19.08 4.21 14.41
C ILE A 120 -17.89 5.02 13.89
N SER A 121 -18.16 6.22 13.38
CA SER A 121 -17.15 7.14 12.84
C SER A 121 -17.31 8.58 13.34
N ASP A 122 -16.35 9.44 13.00
CA ASP A 122 -16.45 10.90 13.08
C ASP A 122 -17.65 11.50 12.33
N SER A 123 -18.25 10.79 11.36
CA SER A 123 -19.46 11.26 10.66
C SER A 123 -20.71 11.45 11.55
N GLY A 124 -20.66 10.98 12.81
CA GLY A 124 -21.80 11.03 13.74
C GLY A 124 -22.92 10.05 13.38
N LYS A 125 -22.62 9.03 12.57
CA LYS A 125 -23.56 8.01 12.11
C LYS A 125 -23.18 6.61 12.60
N LEU A 126 -24.18 5.85 13.02
CA LEU A 126 -24.12 4.39 13.17
C LEU A 126 -24.39 3.77 11.78
N THR A 127 -23.50 2.91 11.31
CA THR A 127 -23.61 2.31 9.96
C THR A 127 -23.58 0.80 10.03
N PHE A 128 -24.55 0.15 9.39
CA PHE A 128 -24.59 -1.30 9.21
C PHE A 128 -24.07 -1.63 7.80
N LEU A 129 -23.02 -2.44 7.72
CA LEU A 129 -22.37 -2.85 6.48
C LEU A 129 -22.54 -4.37 6.25
N THR A 130 -22.58 -4.77 4.99
CA THR A 130 -22.38 -6.18 4.59
C THR A 130 -21.47 -6.27 3.37
N PHE A 131 -20.82 -7.42 3.19
CA PHE A 131 -19.83 -7.61 2.14
C PHE A 131 -20.44 -8.22 0.88
N CYS A 132 -20.30 -7.53 -0.25
CA CYS A 132 -20.69 -8.02 -1.56
C CYS A 132 -19.51 -8.71 -2.25
N ASN A 133 -19.61 -10.02 -2.42
CA ASN A 133 -18.60 -10.81 -3.14
C ASN A 133 -18.49 -10.38 -4.61
N GLU A 134 -19.60 -10.07 -5.28
CA GLU A 134 -19.63 -9.63 -6.70
C GLU A 134 -18.86 -8.31 -6.92
N MET A 135 -18.98 -7.36 -5.99
CA MET A 135 -18.33 -6.04 -6.08
C MET A 135 -16.97 -5.98 -5.38
N HIS A 136 -16.57 -7.05 -4.66
CA HIS A 136 -15.45 -7.06 -3.71
C HIS A 136 -15.42 -5.79 -2.84
N ARG A 137 -16.54 -5.49 -2.17
CA ARG A 137 -16.71 -4.24 -1.40
C ARG A 137 -17.73 -4.37 -0.28
N PHE A 138 -17.50 -3.70 0.85
CA PHE A 138 -18.55 -3.41 1.80
C PHE A 138 -19.50 -2.35 1.24
N PHE A 139 -20.81 -2.61 1.38
CA PHE A 139 -21.86 -1.63 1.10
C PHE A 139 -22.73 -1.44 2.33
N PRO A 140 -23.23 -0.20 2.56
CA PRO A 140 -24.13 0.07 3.67
C PRO A 140 -25.51 -0.51 3.38
N LEU A 141 -26.06 -1.17 4.39
CA LEU A 141 -27.48 -1.53 4.46
C LEU A 141 -28.28 -0.34 4.99
N THR A 142 -27.85 0.24 6.12
CA THR A 142 -28.47 1.43 6.70
C THR A 142 -27.44 2.36 7.34
N HIS A 143 -27.81 3.64 7.45
CA HIS A 143 -27.07 4.68 8.16
C HIS A 143 -28.04 5.44 9.08
N ILE A 144 -27.74 5.52 10.37
CA ILE A 144 -28.55 6.21 11.37
C ILE A 144 -27.77 7.38 11.94
N GLN A 145 -28.34 8.58 11.92
CA GLN A 145 -27.71 9.76 12.51
C GLN A 145 -27.82 9.70 14.05
N LEU A 146 -26.67 9.62 14.72
CA LEU A 146 -26.56 9.70 16.18
C LEU A 146 -26.37 11.14 16.64
N SER A 147 -25.43 11.85 15.99
CA SER A 147 -24.86 13.12 16.41
C SER A 147 -24.40 13.94 15.20
N ASN A 148 -24.03 15.21 15.39
CA ASN A 148 -23.39 15.98 14.31
C ASN A 148 -21.96 15.47 14.06
N PRO A 149 -21.42 15.56 12.83
CA PRO A 149 -20.06 15.14 12.54
C PRO A 149 -19.02 15.80 13.46
N GLY A 150 -18.12 14.99 14.02
CA GLY A 150 -17.02 15.39 14.89
C GLY A 150 -16.80 14.46 16.10
N ASN A 151 -15.87 14.89 16.96
CA ASN A 151 -15.45 14.19 18.17
C ASN A 151 -15.76 15.03 19.40
N SER A 152 -17.06 15.32 19.62
CA SER A 152 -17.49 16.04 20.82
C SER A 152 -17.66 15.08 22.01
N ARG A 153 -17.48 15.58 23.24
CA ARG A 153 -17.49 14.74 24.45
C ARG A 153 -18.89 14.30 24.87
N HIS A 154 -19.89 15.14 24.65
CA HIS A 154 -21.26 14.94 25.15
C HIS A 154 -22.21 14.33 24.12
N GLN A 155 -21.79 14.14 22.87
CA GLN A 155 -22.64 13.52 21.85
C GLN A 155 -22.27 12.05 21.65
N LEU A 156 -23.29 11.27 21.28
CA LEU A 156 -23.19 9.84 21.01
C LEU A 156 -22.24 9.52 19.85
N GLY A 157 -21.67 8.31 19.92
CA GLY A 157 -20.77 7.77 18.91
C GLY A 157 -19.31 7.87 19.34
N ARG A 158 -18.99 7.38 20.56
CA ARG A 158 -17.64 7.04 21.01
C ARG A 158 -17.41 5.54 20.94
N MET A 159 -18.21 4.76 21.67
CA MET A 159 -18.07 3.31 21.81
C MET A 159 -19.37 2.59 21.43
N LEU A 160 -19.25 1.31 21.12
CA LEU A 160 -20.28 0.39 20.64
C LEU A 160 -20.28 -0.87 21.51
N ALA A 161 -21.47 -1.40 21.82
CA ALA A 161 -21.61 -2.78 22.30
C ALA A 161 -22.77 -3.45 21.58
N VAL A 162 -22.67 -4.76 21.39
CA VAL A 162 -23.66 -5.59 20.71
C VAL A 162 -24.01 -6.75 21.62
N ASP A 163 -25.28 -7.09 21.70
CA ASP A 163 -25.76 -8.26 22.44
C ASP A 163 -25.43 -9.57 21.71
N SER A 164 -25.12 -10.63 22.45
CA SER A 164 -24.73 -11.93 21.88
C SER A 164 -25.82 -12.58 21.02
N SER A 165 -27.09 -12.18 21.14
CA SER A 165 -28.17 -12.62 20.24
C SER A 165 -28.31 -11.78 18.96
N GLY A 166 -27.51 -10.73 18.77
CA GLY A 166 -27.61 -9.79 17.65
C GLY A 166 -28.89 -8.93 17.64
N CYS A 167 -29.71 -8.96 18.69
CA CYS A 167 -30.99 -8.24 18.74
C CYS A 167 -30.87 -6.80 19.29
N PHE A 168 -29.78 -6.44 19.97
CA PHE A 168 -29.62 -5.14 20.62
C PHE A 168 -28.23 -4.55 20.40
N VAL A 169 -28.19 -3.22 20.28
CA VAL A 169 -26.96 -2.44 20.12
C VAL A 169 -26.99 -1.25 21.08
N ALA A 170 -25.88 -1.00 21.77
CA ALA A 170 -25.68 0.16 22.62
C ALA A 170 -24.59 1.08 22.03
N THR A 171 -24.75 2.39 22.19
CA THR A 171 -23.70 3.37 21.84
C THR A 171 -23.58 4.42 22.95
N SER A 172 -22.36 4.88 23.24
CA SER A 172 -22.12 5.92 24.26
C SER A 172 -21.55 7.22 23.68
N ALA A 173 -21.66 8.29 24.46
CA ALA A 173 -20.78 9.46 24.40
C ALA A 173 -19.53 9.25 25.28
N TYR A 174 -18.60 10.22 25.35
CA TYR A 174 -17.54 10.18 26.37
C TYR A 174 -18.11 10.39 27.78
N GLU A 175 -19.09 11.28 27.89
CA GLU A 175 -19.69 11.71 29.15
C GLU A 175 -21.21 11.72 29.05
N ASP A 176 -21.86 11.34 30.15
CA ASP A 176 -23.27 11.54 30.49
C ASP A 176 -24.35 10.84 29.63
N GLN A 177 -24.13 10.64 28.32
CA GLN A 177 -25.15 10.11 27.38
C GLN A 177 -24.86 8.68 26.87
N LEU A 178 -25.93 7.89 26.76
CA LEU A 178 -25.96 6.60 26.05
C LEU A 178 -27.27 6.42 25.27
N ALA A 179 -27.23 5.56 24.26
CA ALA A 179 -28.37 5.19 23.44
C ALA A 179 -28.42 3.68 23.24
N LEU A 180 -29.64 3.13 23.25
CA LEU A 180 -29.92 1.72 23.01
C LEU A 180 -30.86 1.59 21.80
N PHE A 181 -30.59 0.57 20.99
CA PHE A 181 -31.28 0.27 19.74
C PHE A 181 -31.70 -1.19 19.72
N SER A 182 -32.94 -1.47 19.32
CA SER A 182 -33.44 -2.82 19.06
C SER A 182 -33.48 -3.08 17.56
N LEU A 183 -33.08 -4.29 17.19
CA LEU A 183 -32.94 -4.73 15.82
C LEU A 183 -34.08 -5.71 15.50
N SER A 184 -34.98 -5.34 14.60
CA SER A 184 -36.14 -6.15 14.23
C SER A 184 -36.59 -5.89 12.78
N ALA A 185 -37.23 -6.90 12.19
CA ALA A 185 -37.54 -6.97 10.76
C ALA A 185 -38.96 -6.45 10.42
N SER A 186 -39.41 -5.34 11.04
CA SER A 186 -40.80 -4.87 10.97
C SER A 186 -41.15 -4.12 9.66
N GLY A 187 -41.06 -4.80 8.51
CA GLY A 187 -41.78 -4.43 7.29
C GLY A 187 -41.36 -3.14 6.55
N GLY A 188 -40.21 -2.55 6.89
CA GLY A 188 -39.65 -1.35 6.25
C GLY A 188 -38.22 -1.54 5.71
N SER A 189 -37.65 -0.47 5.16
CA SER A 189 -36.23 -0.40 4.75
C SER A 189 -35.25 -0.29 5.92
N ASP A 190 -35.77 -0.02 7.12
CA ASP A 190 -34.99 0.42 8.26
C ASP A 190 -34.76 -0.75 9.21
N ILE A 191 -33.50 -0.94 9.61
CA ILE A 191 -32.99 -2.07 10.40
C ILE A 191 -33.33 -1.97 11.90
N ILE A 192 -33.78 -0.79 12.35
CA ILE A 192 -34.02 -0.46 13.76
C ILE A 192 -35.52 -0.35 14.01
N ASP A 193 -35.98 -1.04 15.05
CA ASP A 193 -37.39 -1.04 15.48
C ASP A 193 -37.61 0.07 16.53
N GLU A 194 -36.79 0.10 17.57
CA GLU A 194 -36.82 1.12 18.62
C GLU A 194 -35.45 1.76 18.88
N ARG A 195 -35.47 3.05 19.22
CA ARG A 195 -34.33 3.83 19.72
C ARG A 195 -34.73 4.50 21.03
N ILE A 196 -33.90 4.37 22.05
CA ILE A 196 -34.04 5.08 23.32
C ILE A 196 -32.75 5.80 23.71
N LEU A 197 -32.90 6.97 24.33
CA LEU A 197 -31.81 7.83 24.83
C LEU A 197 -31.85 7.88 26.35
N TYR A 198 -30.67 7.85 26.98
CA TYR A 198 -30.53 7.96 28.43
C TYR A 198 -29.37 8.89 28.80
N PRO A 199 -29.61 9.93 29.63
CA PRO A 199 -30.91 10.39 30.12
C PRO A 199 -31.80 10.93 28.97
N PRO A 200 -33.15 10.90 29.11
CA PRO A 200 -34.06 11.39 28.07
C PRO A 200 -33.99 12.91 27.91
N GLU A 201 -33.99 13.40 26.67
CA GLU A 201 -33.74 14.82 26.34
C GLU A 201 -34.76 15.83 26.93
N ASN A 202 -35.94 15.37 27.36
CA ASN A 202 -37.06 16.23 27.76
C ASN A 202 -37.00 16.80 29.20
N GLU A 203 -36.00 16.48 30.02
CA GLU A 203 -35.91 17.04 31.39
C GLU A 203 -35.30 18.47 31.47
N GLY A 204 -34.96 19.09 30.34
CA GLY A 204 -34.24 20.37 30.29
C GLY A 204 -35.01 21.65 30.67
N ASN A 205 -36.32 21.63 30.91
CA ASN A 205 -37.11 22.88 31.05
C ASN A 205 -38.29 22.86 32.06
N ALA A 206 -38.37 21.88 32.98
CA ALA A 206 -39.46 21.81 33.97
C ALA A 206 -38.94 21.76 35.42
N ASN A 207 -38.96 22.91 36.10
CA ASN A 207 -38.79 23.00 37.55
C ASN A 207 -40.01 22.36 38.27
N VAL A 208 -40.03 21.03 38.45
CA VAL A 208 -41.04 20.35 39.29
C VAL A 208 -40.41 19.36 40.26
N ALA A 209 -40.79 19.54 41.52
CA ALA A 209 -40.32 18.89 42.74
C ALA A 209 -40.24 17.34 42.77
N ARG A 210 -39.14 16.86 43.38
CA ARG A 210 -39.04 15.73 44.32
C ARG A 210 -39.94 14.49 44.08
N SER A 211 -39.36 13.45 43.47
CA SER A 211 -39.51 12.07 43.97
C SER A 211 -38.44 11.12 43.40
N ILE A 212 -37.75 10.40 44.29
CA ILE A 212 -36.81 9.28 44.03
C ILE A 212 -35.47 9.70 43.37
N GLN A 213 -34.36 9.30 43.99
CA GLN A 213 -33.00 9.50 43.46
C GLN A 213 -32.77 8.62 42.23
N ARG A 214 -32.98 9.17 41.02
CA ARG A 214 -32.32 8.64 39.82
C ARG A 214 -30.87 9.14 39.82
N PRO A 215 -29.85 8.28 39.86
CA PRO A 215 -28.47 8.73 39.75
C PRO A 215 -28.24 9.22 38.32
N LEU A 216 -28.03 10.54 38.16
CA LEU A 216 -27.57 11.11 36.90
C LEU A 216 -26.27 10.42 36.48
N THR A 217 -26.10 10.14 35.18
CA THR A 217 -24.88 9.56 34.59
C THR A 217 -23.70 10.54 34.55
N SER A 218 -23.65 11.52 35.46
CA SER A 218 -22.66 12.60 35.50
C SER A 218 -21.23 12.09 35.71
N GLY A 219 -20.52 11.77 34.62
CA GLY A 219 -19.30 10.97 34.66
C GLY A 219 -18.82 10.50 33.29
N THR A 220 -17.61 9.96 33.25
CA THR A 220 -17.01 9.37 32.05
C THR A 220 -17.36 7.89 31.96
N ILE A 221 -17.77 7.43 30.78
CA ILE A 221 -18.02 6.02 30.48
C ILE A 221 -16.69 5.39 30.01
N TRP A 222 -16.30 4.29 30.64
CA TRP A 222 -15.00 3.63 30.43
C TRP A 222 -15.12 2.36 29.59
N SER A 223 -16.07 1.48 29.91
CA SER A 223 -16.43 0.29 29.13
C SER A 223 -17.92 -0.03 29.30
N MET A 224 -18.50 -0.77 28.34
CA MET A 224 -19.87 -1.25 28.40
C MET A 224 -19.99 -2.63 27.74
N CYS A 225 -20.84 -3.50 28.30
CA CYS A 225 -21.07 -4.85 27.79
C CYS A 225 -22.52 -5.27 28.05
N PHE A 226 -23.15 -5.99 27.12
CA PHE A 226 -24.43 -6.63 27.37
C PHE A 226 -24.23 -7.90 28.19
N ILE A 227 -25.22 -8.22 29.04
CA ILE A 227 -25.23 -9.44 29.84
C ILE A 227 -26.37 -10.33 29.34
N SER A 228 -25.99 -11.42 28.68
CA SER A 228 -26.86 -12.50 28.25
C SER A 228 -27.64 -13.10 29.43
N ARG A 229 -28.82 -13.64 29.10
CA ARG A 229 -29.70 -14.30 30.07
C ARG A 229 -30.22 -15.59 29.49
N ASP A 230 -30.41 -16.56 30.38
CA ASP A 230 -30.66 -17.95 29.99
C ASP A 230 -31.91 -18.11 29.10
N SER A 231 -31.68 -18.66 27.91
CA SER A 231 -32.67 -18.81 26.83
C SER A 231 -33.65 -19.98 27.06
N SER A 232 -33.44 -20.77 28.12
CA SER A 232 -34.26 -21.91 28.53
C SER A 232 -35.75 -21.57 28.81
N HIS A 233 -36.10 -20.29 28.91
CA HIS A 233 -37.48 -19.81 29.13
C HIS A 233 -37.95 -18.82 28.05
N PRO A 234 -38.28 -19.30 26.83
CA PRO A 234 -38.71 -18.46 25.71
C PRO A 234 -40.09 -17.78 25.89
N SER A 235 -40.77 -18.00 27.02
CA SER A 235 -42.12 -17.49 27.30
C SER A 235 -42.16 -16.12 28.00
N LYS A 236 -41.01 -15.54 28.34
CA LYS A 236 -40.88 -14.16 28.83
C LYS A 236 -40.14 -13.32 27.80
N GLU A 237 -40.67 -12.14 27.50
CA GLU A 237 -39.97 -11.16 26.67
C GLU A 237 -38.62 -10.79 27.32
N HIS A 238 -37.56 -10.79 26.50
CA HIS A 238 -36.19 -10.65 26.96
C HIS A 238 -35.82 -9.17 27.03
N ASN A 239 -35.96 -8.59 28.22
CA ASN A 239 -35.48 -7.24 28.53
C ASN A 239 -33.96 -7.28 28.76
N PRO A 240 -33.12 -6.71 27.85
CA PRO A 240 -31.68 -6.83 27.93
C PRO A 240 -31.11 -6.03 29.11
N VAL A 241 -29.97 -6.49 29.63
CA VAL A 241 -29.21 -5.83 30.70
C VAL A 241 -27.88 -5.35 30.14
N LEU A 242 -27.63 -4.05 30.26
CA LEU A 242 -26.37 -3.41 29.89
C LEU A 242 -25.57 -3.11 31.16
N ALA A 243 -24.36 -3.62 31.23
CA ALA A 243 -23.38 -3.33 32.26
C ALA A 243 -22.43 -2.21 31.78
N ILE A 244 -22.13 -1.24 32.64
CA ILE A 244 -21.30 -0.08 32.31
C ILE A 244 -20.32 0.22 33.44
N ILE A 245 -19.04 0.43 33.11
CA ILE A 245 -18.06 1.03 34.04
C ILE A 245 -18.15 2.55 33.90
N LEU A 246 -18.56 3.22 34.99
CA LEU A 246 -18.73 4.67 35.07
C LEU A 246 -17.75 5.26 36.10
N ASN A 247 -17.05 6.34 35.74
CA ASN A 247 -16.31 7.16 36.69
C ASN A 247 -17.04 8.49 36.90
N ARG A 248 -17.64 8.69 38.08
CA ARG A 248 -18.37 9.92 38.42
C ARG A 248 -17.40 11.09 38.58
N ARG A 249 -17.79 12.27 38.08
CA ARG A 249 -16.96 13.48 38.20
C ARG A 249 -16.58 13.76 39.68
N GLY A 250 -15.28 13.67 39.99
CA GLY A 250 -14.73 13.89 41.33
C GLY A 250 -14.74 12.67 42.26
N ALA A 251 -15.11 11.48 41.78
CA ALA A 251 -14.91 10.23 42.50
C ALA A 251 -13.47 9.72 42.36
N LEU A 252 -13.01 8.94 43.35
CA LEU A 252 -11.69 8.29 43.35
C LEU A 252 -11.73 6.83 42.87
N LEU A 253 -12.93 6.26 42.71
CA LEU A 253 -13.15 4.87 42.30
C LEU A 253 -14.22 4.83 41.22
N ASN A 254 -14.06 3.91 40.27
CA ASN A 254 -15.06 3.61 39.25
C ASN A 254 -16.16 2.72 39.85
N GLU A 255 -17.39 2.85 39.34
CA GLU A 255 -18.54 2.04 39.71
C GLU A 255 -19.03 1.20 38.54
N LEU A 256 -19.46 -0.03 38.81
CA LEU A 256 -20.16 -0.88 37.86
C LEU A 256 -21.68 -0.61 37.99
N LEU A 257 -22.29 -0.20 36.89
CA LEU A 257 -23.68 0.21 36.78
C LEU A 257 -24.45 -0.80 35.92
N LEU A 258 -25.56 -1.34 36.43
CA LEU A 258 -26.45 -2.23 35.66
C LEU A 258 -27.75 -1.51 35.28
N LEU A 259 -28.02 -1.46 33.98
CA LEU A 259 -29.23 -0.88 33.39
C LEU A 259 -30.05 -1.96 32.69
N ARG A 260 -31.37 -1.98 32.87
CA ARG A 260 -32.30 -2.83 32.11
C ARG A 260 -33.17 -1.98 31.22
N TRP A 261 -33.19 -2.30 29.93
CA TRP A 261 -34.19 -1.74 29.03
C TRP A 261 -35.47 -2.57 29.14
N ASP A 262 -36.56 -1.93 29.56
CA ASP A 262 -37.91 -2.48 29.40
C ASP A 262 -38.48 -2.02 28.06
N ILE A 263 -38.68 -2.98 27.15
CA ILE A 263 -39.10 -2.72 25.76
C ILE A 263 -40.56 -2.21 25.77
N ARG A 264 -41.42 -2.81 26.60
CA ARG A 264 -42.86 -2.45 26.67
C ARG A 264 -43.12 -1.04 27.18
N ASP A 265 -42.34 -0.62 28.17
CA ASP A 265 -42.48 0.71 28.78
C ASP A 265 -41.64 1.77 28.04
N HIS A 266 -40.91 1.39 26.97
CA HIS A 266 -39.88 2.18 26.30
C HIS A 266 -39.02 2.97 27.30
N ALA A 267 -38.48 2.27 28.32
CA ALA A 267 -37.82 2.89 29.45
C ALA A 267 -36.55 2.13 29.86
N ILE A 268 -35.47 2.87 30.12
CA ILE A 268 -34.28 2.34 30.78
C ILE A 268 -34.44 2.49 32.28
N SER A 269 -34.42 1.35 32.97
CA SER A 269 -34.48 1.23 34.41
C SER A 269 -33.09 1.00 34.99
N TYR A 270 -32.70 1.83 35.97
CA TYR A 270 -31.56 1.56 36.84
C TYR A 270 -31.88 0.33 37.70
N ILE A 271 -30.99 -0.67 37.71
CA ILE A 271 -31.17 -1.89 38.51
C ILE A 271 -30.35 -1.81 39.81
N SER A 272 -29.03 -1.66 39.68
CA SER A 272 -28.08 -1.72 40.79
C SER A 272 -26.78 -1.00 40.46
N GLN A 273 -26.00 -0.75 41.50
CA GLN A 273 -24.64 -0.24 41.44
C GLN A 273 -23.75 -1.15 42.29
N PHE A 274 -22.58 -1.50 41.76
CA PHE A 274 -21.54 -2.23 42.47
C PHE A 274 -20.28 -1.37 42.56
N VAL A 275 -19.78 -1.16 43.77
CA VAL A 275 -18.52 -0.46 44.05
C VAL A 275 -17.71 -1.33 44.99
N GLU A 276 -16.50 -1.70 44.57
CA GLU A 276 -15.57 -2.46 45.39
C GLU A 276 -14.37 -1.58 45.76
N SER A 277 -13.85 -1.73 46.98
CA SER A 277 -12.61 -1.10 47.40
C SER A 277 -11.42 -1.77 46.71
N GLY A 278 -10.82 -1.11 45.73
CA GLY A 278 -9.71 -1.67 44.95
C GLY A 278 -9.09 -0.68 43.96
N PRO A 279 -8.20 -1.15 43.08
CA PRO A 279 -7.72 -0.40 41.92
C PRO A 279 -8.87 -0.09 40.94
N LEU A 280 -8.64 0.86 40.03
CA LEU A 280 -9.63 1.23 39.01
C LEU A 280 -9.91 0.05 38.07
N ALA A 281 -11.19 -0.20 37.82
CA ALA A 281 -11.65 -1.10 36.76
C ALA A 281 -11.65 -0.36 35.42
N HIS A 282 -11.11 -0.99 34.38
CA HIS A 282 -10.97 -0.39 33.06
C HIS A 282 -11.82 -1.05 31.98
N ASP A 283 -12.09 -2.35 32.09
CA ASP A 283 -12.88 -3.08 31.11
C ASP A 283 -13.81 -4.13 31.74
N ILE A 284 -14.92 -4.44 31.05
CA ILE A 284 -15.89 -5.47 31.42
C ILE A 284 -16.31 -6.30 30.21
N VAL A 285 -16.26 -7.61 30.36
CA VAL A 285 -16.40 -8.57 29.26
C VAL A 285 -17.34 -9.70 29.68
N GLU A 286 -18.37 -9.99 28.90
CA GLU A 286 -19.21 -11.17 29.11
C GLU A 286 -18.40 -12.47 28.87
N VAL A 287 -18.63 -13.48 29.71
CA VAL A 287 -18.09 -14.83 29.48
C VAL A 287 -19.00 -15.57 28.48
N PRO A 288 -18.50 -15.94 27.28
CA PRO A 288 -19.32 -16.59 26.26
C PRO A 288 -19.84 -17.94 26.76
N HIS A 289 -21.06 -18.29 26.34
CA HIS A 289 -21.81 -19.51 26.73
C HIS A 289 -22.11 -19.66 28.24
N SER A 290 -21.58 -18.78 29.11
CA SER A 290 -21.79 -18.78 30.57
C SER A 290 -22.78 -17.69 30.97
N ASN A 291 -24.06 -17.91 30.64
CA ASN A 291 -25.15 -16.93 30.79
C ASN A 291 -25.12 -16.16 32.13
N GLY A 292 -24.91 -14.84 32.05
CA GLY A 292 -24.92 -13.94 33.20
C GLY A 292 -23.62 -13.83 34.01
N PHE A 293 -22.50 -14.38 33.53
CA PHE A 293 -21.17 -14.15 34.10
C PHE A 293 -20.36 -13.14 33.27
N ALA A 294 -19.57 -12.30 33.94
CA ALA A 294 -18.68 -11.35 33.28
C ALA A 294 -17.33 -11.24 34.00
N LEU A 295 -16.26 -11.03 33.26
CA LEU A 295 -14.95 -10.65 33.78
C LEU A 295 -14.84 -9.12 33.84
N MET A 296 -14.45 -8.59 35.00
CA MET A 296 -14.14 -7.17 35.19
C MET A 296 -12.63 -7.03 35.42
N PHE A 297 -11.95 -6.40 34.48
CA PHE A 297 -10.51 -6.16 34.55
C PHE A 297 -10.20 -4.89 35.35
N ARG A 298 -9.21 -4.99 36.24
CA ARG A 298 -8.66 -3.86 36.99
C ARG A 298 -7.15 -3.82 36.90
N VAL A 299 -6.55 -2.73 37.36
CA VAL A 299 -5.09 -2.62 37.47
C VAL A 299 -4.55 -3.56 38.56
N GLY A 300 -3.94 -4.67 38.17
CA GLY A 300 -3.33 -5.68 39.05
C GLY A 300 -4.13 -6.95 39.30
N ASP A 301 -5.42 -7.00 38.96
CA ASP A 301 -6.27 -8.20 39.12
C ASP A 301 -7.50 -8.25 38.20
N VAL A 302 -8.07 -9.45 38.08
CA VAL A 302 -9.31 -9.73 37.33
C VAL A 302 -10.36 -10.31 38.28
N LEU A 303 -11.60 -9.82 38.17
CA LEU A 303 -12.73 -10.31 38.96
C LEU A 303 -13.75 -11.03 38.07
N LEU A 304 -14.15 -12.22 38.48
CA LEU A 304 -15.30 -12.92 37.91
C LEU A 304 -16.56 -12.47 38.66
N MET A 305 -17.50 -11.87 37.95
CA MET A 305 -18.76 -11.34 38.45
C MET A 305 -19.94 -12.24 38.06
N ASP A 306 -20.75 -12.63 39.04
CA ASP A 306 -22.09 -13.19 38.82
C ASP A 306 -23.11 -12.04 38.77
N LEU A 307 -23.71 -11.88 37.60
CA LEU A 307 -24.67 -10.83 37.27
C LEU A 307 -26.06 -11.42 36.93
N ARG A 308 -26.28 -12.72 37.17
CA ARG A 308 -27.55 -13.41 36.93
C ARG A 308 -28.69 -12.75 37.70
N ASP A 309 -28.48 -12.53 39.01
CA ASP A 309 -29.29 -11.58 39.79
C ASP A 309 -28.72 -10.16 39.67
N ALA A 310 -29.14 -9.47 38.61
CA ALA A 310 -28.76 -8.08 38.36
C ALA A 310 -29.21 -7.07 39.45
N LEU A 311 -29.98 -7.47 40.49
CA LEU A 311 -30.23 -6.61 41.66
C LEU A 311 -29.10 -6.68 42.69
N HIS A 312 -28.38 -7.80 42.74
CA HIS A 312 -27.33 -8.09 43.71
C HIS A 312 -26.10 -8.71 43.03
N PRO A 313 -25.36 -7.94 42.20
CA PRO A 313 -24.12 -8.40 41.58
C PRO A 313 -23.10 -8.85 42.64
N ARG A 314 -22.40 -9.97 42.38
CA ARG A 314 -21.42 -10.55 43.31
C ARG A 314 -20.11 -10.90 42.60
N CYS A 315 -18.98 -10.61 43.25
CA CYS A 315 -17.71 -11.21 42.87
C CYS A 315 -17.66 -12.67 43.34
N VAL A 316 -17.38 -13.59 42.42
CA VAL A 316 -17.24 -15.04 42.66
C VAL A 316 -15.77 -15.40 42.88
N CYS A 317 -14.88 -14.93 42.01
CA CYS A 317 -13.46 -15.26 42.04
C CYS A 317 -12.61 -14.00 41.77
N ARG A 318 -11.42 -13.94 42.38
CA ARG A 318 -10.44 -12.86 42.20
C ARG A 318 -9.08 -13.46 41.86
N THR A 319 -8.56 -13.09 40.70
CA THR A 319 -7.29 -13.60 40.17
C THR A 319 -6.27 -12.48 40.14
N SER A 320 -5.16 -12.62 40.89
CA SER A 320 -4.06 -11.66 40.91
C SER A 320 -3.20 -11.80 39.66
N LEU A 321 -2.87 -10.68 39.00
CA LEU A 321 -1.95 -10.64 37.86
C LEU A 321 -0.47 -10.50 38.28
N ASN A 322 -0.22 -10.29 39.57
CA ASN A 322 1.13 -10.14 40.10
C ASN A 322 1.70 -11.51 40.51
N TYR A 323 2.51 -12.10 39.64
CA TYR A 323 3.29 -13.30 39.94
C TYR A 323 4.72 -12.90 40.32
N PHE A 324 5.18 -13.35 41.50
CA PHE A 324 6.60 -13.31 41.85
C PHE A 324 7.24 -14.63 41.40
N PRO A 325 8.38 -14.62 40.67
CA PRO A 325 9.07 -15.85 40.35
C PRO A 325 9.62 -16.49 41.64
N ASN A 326 9.06 -17.63 42.02
CA ASN A 326 9.53 -18.40 43.18
C ASN A 326 10.88 -19.06 42.84
N ALA A 327 11.95 -18.64 43.51
CA ALA A 327 13.27 -19.21 43.35
C ALA A 327 13.36 -20.62 43.99
N VAL A 328 13.30 -21.68 43.18
CA VAL A 328 13.67 -23.06 43.58
C VAL A 328 14.36 -23.82 42.44
N GLU A 329 15.66 -24.08 42.65
CA GLU A 329 16.50 -25.21 42.18
C GLU A 329 16.75 -25.46 40.67
N GLU A 330 18.04 -25.45 40.33
CA GLU A 330 18.63 -25.82 39.04
C GLU A 330 18.44 -27.32 38.70
N GLN A 331 18.09 -27.64 37.45
CA GLN A 331 18.47 -28.93 36.85
C GLN A 331 18.47 -28.95 35.31
N ASN A 332 19.64 -28.64 34.74
CA ASN A 332 20.25 -29.22 33.54
C ASN A 332 19.36 -29.57 32.31
N PHE A 333 19.39 -28.70 31.29
CA PHE A 333 19.52 -29.12 29.88
C PHE A 333 20.56 -28.22 29.18
N VAL A 334 21.19 -28.71 28.11
CA VAL A 334 22.47 -28.24 27.57
C VAL A 334 22.39 -27.98 26.06
N GLU A 335 23.03 -26.89 25.60
CA GLU A 335 23.36 -26.49 24.21
C GLU A 335 22.18 -26.16 23.25
N ASP A 336 22.28 -25.22 22.29
CA ASP A 336 23.13 -24.02 22.08
C ASP A 336 22.57 -23.26 20.83
N SER A 337 22.65 -21.95 20.60
CA SER A 337 22.50 -20.72 21.41
C SER A 337 22.19 -19.55 20.42
N ARG A 338 21.80 -18.30 20.74
CA ARG A 338 21.90 -17.43 21.94
C ARG A 338 20.75 -16.41 21.95
N VAL A 339 20.36 -15.96 23.15
CA VAL A 339 19.78 -14.63 23.41
C VAL A 339 20.54 -14.10 24.63
N THR A 340 20.92 -12.82 24.64
CA THR A 340 21.53 -12.19 25.83
C THR A 340 20.43 -11.75 26.77
N ASP A 341 20.35 -12.38 27.94
CA ASP A 341 19.49 -11.93 29.03
C ASP A 341 19.80 -10.48 29.42
N PHE A 342 18.77 -9.65 29.38
CA PHE A 342 18.74 -8.34 30.04
C PHE A 342 17.55 -8.36 31.00
N ASP A 343 17.80 -8.08 32.28
CA ASP A 343 16.73 -7.83 33.25
C ASP A 343 15.94 -6.58 32.79
N ASP A 344 14.69 -6.80 32.39
CA ASP A 344 13.87 -5.82 31.67
C ASP A 344 12.54 -5.57 32.41
N ASP A 345 12.59 -4.65 33.36
CA ASP A 345 11.41 -4.12 34.08
C ASP A 345 10.54 -3.29 33.12
N GLY A 346 9.58 -3.98 32.50
CA GLY A 346 8.81 -3.44 31.38
C GLY A 346 7.89 -2.27 31.72
N SER A 347 8.00 -1.20 30.95
CA SER A 347 7.16 0.01 31.04
C SER A 347 6.64 0.44 29.66
N PHE A 348 6.04 -0.50 28.91
CA PHE A 348 5.83 -0.38 27.46
C PHE A 348 4.51 0.26 27.01
N ASN A 349 3.61 0.65 27.92
CA ASN A 349 2.33 1.28 27.55
C ASN A 349 2.00 2.54 28.37
N VAL A 350 2.77 3.61 28.15
CA VAL A 350 2.63 4.90 28.86
C VAL A 350 1.27 5.56 28.59
N ALA A 351 0.68 5.40 27.39
CA ALA A 351 -0.58 6.06 27.03
C ALA A 351 -1.80 5.47 27.76
N ALA A 352 -1.91 4.15 27.89
CA ALA A 352 -2.95 3.52 28.71
C ALA A 352 -2.77 3.90 30.19
N ARG A 353 -1.53 3.87 30.69
CA ARG A 353 -1.18 4.21 32.07
C ARG A 353 -1.51 5.67 32.42
N ALA A 354 -1.21 6.63 31.53
CA ALA A 354 -1.51 8.05 31.71
C ALA A 354 -3.01 8.35 31.74
N LEU A 355 -3.83 7.59 31.00
CA LEU A 355 -5.31 7.68 31.08
C LEU A 355 -5.87 7.14 32.39
N LEU A 356 -5.24 6.10 32.96
CA LEU A 356 -5.61 5.51 34.25
C LEU A 356 -5.13 6.35 35.45
N GLU A 357 -3.99 7.05 35.31
CA GLU A 357 -3.38 7.90 36.35
C GLU A 357 -3.74 9.40 36.22
N LEU A 358 -4.51 9.79 35.19
CA LEU A 358 -4.99 11.16 34.92
C LEU A 358 -3.87 12.22 34.93
N GLN A 359 -2.84 12.02 34.09
CA GLN A 359 -1.84 13.05 33.78
C GLN A 359 -2.02 13.61 32.36
N ASP A 360 -1.92 14.94 32.22
CA ASP A 360 -2.02 15.64 30.93
C ASP A 360 -0.77 15.38 30.06
N TYR A 361 -0.83 14.35 29.21
CA TYR A 361 0.30 13.89 28.38
C TYR A 361 0.18 14.41 26.93
N ASP A 362 1.27 14.97 26.35
CA ASP A 362 1.38 15.24 24.90
C ASP A 362 2.07 14.02 24.25
N PRO A 363 1.44 13.30 23.30
CA PRO A 363 2.02 12.10 22.69
C PRO A 363 3.33 12.34 21.90
N MET A 364 3.73 13.60 21.69
CA MET A 364 5.04 13.96 21.12
C MET A 364 6.13 14.29 22.17
N CYS A 365 5.79 14.29 23.46
CA CYS A 365 6.71 14.41 24.59
C CYS A 365 6.80 13.06 25.32
N ILE A 366 7.94 12.37 25.19
CA ILE A 366 8.20 11.09 25.87
C ILE A 366 8.65 11.29 27.34
N ASP A 367 8.96 12.53 27.73
CA ASP A 367 9.59 12.84 29.00
C ASP A 367 8.59 13.49 29.99
N GLY A 368 8.35 12.84 31.13
CA GLY A 368 7.50 13.34 32.21
C GLY A 368 7.86 12.71 33.56
N GLU A 369 8.73 13.35 34.33
CA GLU A 369 9.22 12.82 35.62
C GLU A 369 8.09 12.65 36.66
N GLY A 370 7.83 11.40 37.07
CA GLY A 370 6.93 11.02 38.16
C GLY A 370 7.68 10.36 39.32
N SER A 371 8.37 11.15 40.15
CA SER A 371 9.22 10.59 41.22
C SER A 371 8.47 9.77 42.29
N ASN A 372 9.15 8.72 42.78
CA ASN A 372 8.88 7.86 43.95
C ASN A 372 8.05 6.58 43.77
N VAL A 373 8.80 5.46 43.64
CA VAL A 373 8.62 4.17 44.31
C VAL A 373 7.17 3.66 44.44
N LYS A 374 6.77 2.78 43.53
CA LYS A 374 5.69 1.80 43.73
C LYS A 374 5.91 0.57 42.85
N SER A 375 5.61 -0.60 43.41
CA SER A 375 5.48 -1.86 42.68
C SER A 375 4.53 -1.70 41.49
N THR A 376 5.01 -1.98 40.29
CA THR A 376 4.26 -1.86 39.03
C THR A 376 3.22 -2.98 38.93
N LEU A 377 1.97 -2.66 39.32
CA LEU A 377 0.83 -3.55 39.11
C LEU A 377 0.60 -3.73 37.61
N LYS A 378 0.66 -4.97 37.12
CA LYS A 378 0.38 -5.31 35.71
C LYS A 378 -1.10 -5.11 35.38
N HIS A 379 -1.45 -4.69 34.16
CA HIS A 379 -2.83 -4.60 33.70
C HIS A 379 -3.02 -5.17 32.30
N ALA A 380 -4.17 -5.81 32.05
CA ALA A 380 -4.52 -6.34 30.74
C ALA A 380 -4.84 -5.20 29.75
N CYS A 381 -4.10 -5.10 28.66
CA CYS A 381 -4.26 -4.08 27.61
C CYS A 381 -5.28 -4.48 26.54
N SER A 382 -5.33 -5.77 26.21
CA SER A 382 -6.20 -6.35 25.19
C SER A 382 -6.44 -7.83 25.49
N TRP A 383 -7.51 -8.41 24.94
CA TRP A 383 -7.95 -9.79 25.16
C TRP A 383 -8.70 -10.33 23.93
N SER A 384 -8.78 -11.65 23.80
CA SER A 384 -9.66 -12.35 22.85
C SER A 384 -10.07 -13.72 23.41
N TRP A 385 -11.34 -14.09 23.22
CA TRP A 385 -11.83 -15.44 23.48
C TRP A 385 -11.42 -16.39 22.37
N GLU A 386 -11.23 -17.68 22.71
CA GLU A 386 -11.10 -18.78 21.76
C GLU A 386 -12.45 -19.03 21.04
N PRO A 387 -12.48 -19.08 19.70
CA PRO A 387 -13.71 -19.39 18.97
C PRO A 387 -14.13 -20.87 19.18
N ASP A 388 -15.44 -21.11 19.08
CA ASP A 388 -16.08 -22.45 19.04
C ASP A 388 -15.80 -23.40 20.24
N ASN A 389 -15.34 -22.87 21.39
CA ASN A 389 -15.15 -23.63 22.63
C ASN A 389 -16.30 -23.41 23.65
N ASP A 390 -17.43 -24.09 23.41
CA ASP A 390 -18.64 -24.03 24.25
C ASP A 390 -18.48 -24.51 25.71
N LYS A 391 -17.45 -25.31 26.03
CA LYS A 391 -17.41 -26.10 27.28
C LYS A 391 -16.56 -25.45 28.38
N ASN A 392 -15.34 -25.06 28.03
CA ASN A 392 -14.38 -24.43 28.93
C ASN A 392 -13.92 -23.14 28.25
N PRO A 393 -14.66 -22.03 28.35
CA PRO A 393 -14.32 -20.82 27.61
C PRO A 393 -12.93 -20.32 28.03
N ARG A 394 -12.04 -20.21 27.04
CA ARG A 394 -10.64 -19.78 27.19
C ARG A 394 -10.45 -18.41 26.57
N MET A 395 -9.66 -17.57 27.22
CA MET A 395 -9.33 -16.22 26.78
C MET A 395 -7.84 -15.98 26.91
N VAL A 396 -7.19 -15.48 25.87
CA VAL A 396 -5.83 -14.95 25.95
C VAL A 396 -5.91 -13.44 26.12
N PHE A 397 -5.07 -12.89 27.01
CA PHE A 397 -4.89 -11.45 27.17
C PHE A 397 -3.41 -11.07 27.21
N CYS A 398 -3.10 -9.86 26.75
CA CYS A 398 -1.76 -9.27 26.79
C CYS A 398 -1.68 -8.22 27.90
N ALA A 399 -0.63 -8.27 28.72
CA ALA A 399 -0.36 -7.29 29.76
C ALA A 399 0.39 -6.04 29.24
N ASP A 400 0.44 -4.97 30.03
CA ASP A 400 1.21 -3.76 29.74
C ASP A 400 2.73 -3.96 29.73
N THR A 401 3.19 -5.07 30.30
CA THR A 401 4.56 -5.59 30.21
C THR A 401 4.85 -6.35 28.91
N GLY A 402 3.84 -6.60 28.06
CA GLY A 402 3.96 -7.37 26.83
C GLY A 402 3.96 -8.90 27.02
N GLU A 403 3.69 -9.37 28.24
CA GLU A 403 3.48 -10.79 28.54
C GLU A 403 2.06 -11.25 28.18
N PHE A 404 1.95 -12.46 27.65
CA PHE A 404 0.70 -13.10 27.26
C PHE A 404 0.30 -14.16 28.28
N PHE A 405 -0.95 -14.12 28.74
CA PHE A 405 -1.51 -15.08 29.68
C PHE A 405 -2.85 -15.61 29.17
N MET A 406 -3.21 -16.81 29.60
CA MET A 406 -4.50 -17.43 29.31
C MET A 406 -5.31 -17.58 30.59
N ILE A 407 -6.59 -17.23 30.51
CA ILE A 407 -7.62 -17.54 31.51
C ILE A 407 -8.48 -18.67 30.93
N GLU A 408 -8.53 -19.80 31.64
CA GLU A 408 -9.52 -20.86 31.41
C GLU A 408 -10.59 -20.78 32.50
N ILE A 409 -11.85 -20.82 32.11
CA ILE A 409 -12.98 -20.91 33.02
C ILE A 409 -13.52 -22.34 32.97
N SER A 410 -13.53 -23.02 34.11
CA SER A 410 -14.01 -24.39 34.25
C SER A 410 -15.14 -24.51 35.29
N TYR A 411 -16.07 -25.43 35.02
CA TYR A 411 -17.19 -25.76 35.90
C TYR A 411 -16.82 -26.95 36.81
N ASP A 412 -16.77 -26.74 38.13
CA ASP A 412 -16.57 -27.80 39.12
C ASP A 412 -17.82 -27.91 40.01
N GLY A 413 -18.86 -28.54 39.48
CA GLY A 413 -20.19 -28.59 40.12
C GLY A 413 -21.02 -27.33 39.88
N GLU A 414 -21.49 -26.68 40.95
CA GLU A 414 -22.18 -25.37 40.86
C GLU A 414 -21.22 -24.17 40.95
N ASP A 415 -19.95 -24.40 41.36
CA ASP A 415 -18.95 -23.35 41.52
C ASP A 415 -18.09 -23.20 40.25
N LEU A 416 -17.89 -21.95 39.82
CA LEU A 416 -17.08 -21.61 38.64
C LEU A 416 -15.64 -21.29 39.06
N LYS A 417 -14.67 -22.02 38.50
CA LYS A 417 -13.24 -21.83 38.79
C LYS A 417 -12.54 -21.12 37.63
N VAL A 418 -11.77 -20.09 37.97
CA VAL A 418 -10.89 -19.38 37.04
C VAL A 418 -9.47 -19.91 37.23
N ASN A 419 -8.88 -20.51 36.20
CA ASN A 419 -7.47 -20.89 36.15
C ASN A 419 -6.72 -19.85 35.32
N LEU A 420 -5.58 -19.37 35.82
CA LEU A 420 -4.64 -18.51 35.09
C LEU A 420 -3.41 -19.35 34.71
N SER A 421 -2.98 -19.29 33.47
CA SER A 421 -1.74 -19.95 33.01
C SER A 421 -0.49 -19.21 33.49
N ASP A 422 0.66 -19.87 33.39
CA ASP A 422 1.95 -19.17 33.34
C ASP A 422 2.05 -18.31 32.06
N CYS A 423 3.12 -17.50 31.96
CA CYS A 423 3.37 -16.65 30.80
C CYS A 423 3.61 -17.50 29.54
N LEU A 424 2.74 -17.33 28.54
CA LEU A 424 2.75 -18.13 27.29
C LEU A 424 3.74 -17.61 26.25
N TYR A 425 4.00 -16.30 26.27
CA TYR A 425 4.87 -15.55 25.36
C TYR A 425 5.17 -14.18 25.94
N LYS A 426 6.31 -13.58 25.60
CA LYS A 426 6.65 -12.18 25.96
C LYS A 426 7.15 -11.47 24.72
N ASP A 427 6.52 -10.34 24.39
CA ASP A 427 6.88 -9.45 23.29
C ASP A 427 6.40 -8.03 23.66
N LEU A 428 5.87 -7.25 22.72
CA LEU A 428 5.33 -5.91 22.91
C LEU A 428 3.89 -5.92 23.46
N SER A 429 3.54 -4.88 24.22
CA SER A 429 2.16 -4.70 24.67
C SER A 429 1.23 -4.45 23.48
N CYS A 430 0.25 -5.34 23.28
CA CYS A 430 -0.64 -5.31 22.12
C CYS A 430 -1.88 -4.45 22.38
N LYS A 431 -2.26 -3.66 21.37
CA LYS A 431 -3.42 -2.76 21.43
C LYS A 431 -4.73 -3.50 21.18
N THR A 432 -4.71 -4.49 20.30
CA THR A 432 -5.83 -5.40 20.03
C THR A 432 -5.29 -6.81 19.81
N LEU A 433 -6.06 -7.81 20.24
CA LEU A 433 -5.81 -9.23 20.03
C LEU A 433 -6.99 -9.83 19.28
N LEU A 434 -6.73 -10.86 18.46
CA LEU A 434 -7.77 -11.63 17.80
C LEU A 434 -7.37 -13.09 17.70
N TRP A 435 -8.09 -13.96 18.40
CA TRP A 435 -7.97 -15.42 18.26
C TRP A 435 -8.90 -15.87 17.14
N VAL A 436 -8.36 -16.68 16.23
CA VAL A 436 -8.98 -17.20 15.01
C VAL A 436 -9.08 -18.73 15.11
N GLU A 437 -9.91 -19.37 14.29
CA GLU A 437 -9.88 -20.82 14.08
C GLU A 437 -8.46 -21.34 13.78
N ASP A 438 -8.28 -22.67 13.86
CA ASP A 438 -7.00 -23.38 13.71
C ASP A 438 -5.91 -22.99 14.74
N GLY A 439 -6.27 -22.23 15.77
CA GLY A 439 -5.40 -21.90 16.90
C GLY A 439 -4.44 -20.73 16.65
N PHE A 440 -4.69 -19.92 15.61
CA PHE A 440 -3.93 -18.72 15.33
C PHE A 440 -4.40 -17.52 16.18
N LEU A 441 -3.45 -16.69 16.60
CA LEU A 441 -3.67 -15.48 17.40
C LEU A 441 -2.95 -14.31 16.72
N ALA A 442 -3.70 -13.38 16.17
CA ALA A 442 -3.17 -12.12 15.65
C ALA A 442 -3.04 -11.11 16.79
N ALA A 443 -1.82 -10.64 17.03
CA ALA A 443 -1.48 -9.67 18.07
C ALA A 443 -0.96 -8.38 17.43
N LEU A 444 -1.64 -7.27 17.66
CA LEU A 444 -1.50 -6.04 16.87
C LEU A 444 -1.02 -4.88 17.75
N VAL A 445 0.06 -4.25 17.30
CA VAL A 445 0.73 -3.12 17.97
C VAL A 445 0.43 -1.81 17.23
N GLU A 446 0.19 -0.74 17.98
CA GLU A 446 -0.19 0.56 17.41
C GLU A 446 0.97 1.23 16.63
N MET A 447 2.20 1.15 17.17
CA MET A 447 3.40 1.86 16.69
C MET A 447 4.56 0.94 16.25
N GLY A 448 4.22 -0.29 15.84
CA GLY A 448 5.16 -1.32 15.40
C GLY A 448 4.43 -2.38 14.57
N ASP A 449 5.17 -3.32 13.97
CA ASP A 449 4.57 -4.46 13.27
C ASP A 449 3.74 -5.30 14.26
N GLY A 450 2.64 -5.87 13.78
CA GLY A 450 1.93 -6.94 14.50
C GLY A 450 2.58 -8.30 14.25
N ILE A 451 2.11 -9.32 14.95
CA ILE A 451 2.59 -10.70 14.86
C ILE A 451 1.40 -11.67 14.78
N VAL A 452 1.58 -12.78 14.06
CA VAL A 452 0.72 -13.95 14.11
C VAL A 452 1.43 -15.00 14.94
N LEU A 453 0.81 -15.36 16.06
CA LEU A 453 1.21 -16.46 16.92
C LEU A 453 0.32 -17.68 16.65
N LYS A 454 0.77 -18.87 17.02
CA LYS A 454 -0.03 -20.10 17.00
C LYS A 454 0.06 -20.80 18.35
N MET A 455 -1.09 -21.26 18.85
CA MET A 455 -1.20 -22.03 20.08
C MET A 455 -0.81 -23.49 19.84
N GLU A 456 0.32 -23.92 20.41
CA GLU A 456 0.78 -25.31 20.36
C GLU A 456 1.23 -25.76 21.75
N ASN A 457 0.69 -26.90 22.24
CA ASN A 457 1.05 -27.50 23.54
C ASN A 457 0.98 -26.52 24.73
N GLU A 458 -0.08 -25.70 24.81
CA GLU A 458 -0.23 -24.65 25.85
C GLU A 458 0.89 -23.60 25.85
N SER A 459 1.53 -23.38 24.70
CA SER A 459 2.50 -22.30 24.46
C SER A 459 2.16 -21.55 23.17
N LEU A 460 2.58 -20.29 23.06
CA LEU A 460 2.40 -19.50 21.84
C LEU A 460 3.72 -19.42 21.07
N GLN A 461 3.72 -19.88 19.82
CA GLN A 461 4.87 -19.81 18.91
C GLN A 461 4.67 -18.71 17.86
N TYR A 462 5.75 -17.99 17.53
CA TYR A 462 5.75 -16.99 16.46
C TYR A 462 5.73 -17.66 15.07
N ILE A 463 4.84 -17.19 14.18
CA ILE A 463 4.71 -17.69 12.80
C ILE A 463 5.07 -16.61 11.77
N SER A 464 4.38 -15.47 11.76
CA SER A 464 4.56 -14.45 10.72
C SER A 464 4.35 -13.01 11.23
N PRO A 465 4.89 -11.98 10.55
CA PRO A 465 4.70 -10.58 10.91
C PRO A 465 3.57 -9.92 10.10
N ILE A 466 2.80 -9.04 10.74
CA ILE A 466 1.78 -8.18 10.14
C ILE A 466 2.39 -6.78 9.94
N GLN A 467 2.71 -6.41 8.70
CA GLN A 467 3.46 -5.19 8.41
C GLN A 467 2.69 -3.90 8.79
N ASN A 468 3.28 -3.10 9.68
CA ASN A 468 2.82 -1.76 10.05
C ASN A 468 3.97 -0.75 9.92
N VAL A 469 3.81 0.20 8.99
CA VAL A 469 4.79 1.27 8.70
C VAL A 469 4.59 2.48 9.62
N ALA A 470 3.54 2.51 10.45
CA ALA A 470 3.23 3.61 11.35
C ALA A 470 3.97 3.52 12.70
N PRO A 471 4.31 4.66 13.32
CA PRO A 471 4.32 6.01 12.75
C PRO A 471 5.51 6.22 11.81
N ILE A 472 5.33 6.99 10.72
CA ILE A 472 6.45 7.53 9.95
C ILE A 472 6.87 8.87 10.55
N LEU A 473 8.10 8.94 11.04
CA LEU A 473 8.65 10.09 11.76
C LEU A 473 9.42 11.06 10.84
N ASP A 474 10.03 10.53 9.77
CA ASP A 474 10.74 11.29 8.75
C ASP A 474 10.94 10.43 7.49
N MET A 475 11.18 11.06 6.34
CA MET A 475 11.50 10.34 5.10
C MET A 475 12.40 11.14 4.16
N SER A 476 13.20 10.42 3.37
CA SER A 476 14.02 10.95 2.27
C SER A 476 13.67 10.21 0.99
N ILE A 477 13.39 10.94 -0.09
CA ILE A 477 13.21 10.38 -1.44
C ILE A 477 14.54 10.52 -2.17
N VAL A 478 15.03 9.43 -2.76
CA VAL A 478 16.32 9.40 -3.46
C VAL A 478 16.17 8.66 -4.79
N ASP A 479 16.59 9.28 -5.89
CA ASP A 479 16.82 8.60 -7.17
C ASP A 479 18.13 7.81 -7.06
N TYR A 480 18.02 6.48 -6.87
CA TYR A 480 19.19 5.63 -6.69
C TYR A 480 19.74 5.21 -8.06
N HIS A 481 20.99 5.59 -8.33
CA HIS A 481 21.59 5.61 -9.67
C HIS A 481 21.49 4.30 -10.49
N ASP A 482 21.42 3.14 -9.83
CA ASP A 482 21.41 1.83 -10.49
C ASP A 482 19.99 1.28 -10.79
N GLU A 483 18.94 1.85 -10.21
CA GLU A 483 17.54 1.37 -10.42
C GLU A 483 16.66 2.34 -11.23
N GLU A 484 17.09 3.59 -11.46
CA GLU A 484 16.31 4.69 -12.07
C GLU A 484 14.92 4.89 -11.40
N ARG A 485 14.78 4.53 -10.12
CA ARG A 485 13.54 4.67 -9.34
C ARG A 485 13.79 5.58 -8.15
N ASP A 486 12.87 6.53 -7.94
CA ASP A 486 12.69 7.19 -6.66
C ASP A 486 12.38 6.13 -5.59
N GLN A 487 13.34 5.88 -4.69
CA GLN A 487 13.14 5.07 -3.49
C GLN A 487 12.83 5.98 -2.31
N MET A 488 11.83 5.61 -1.50
CA MET A 488 11.48 6.32 -0.27
C MET A 488 12.10 5.59 0.92
N PHE A 489 13.08 6.23 1.58
CA PHE A 489 13.63 5.78 2.85
C PHE A 489 12.83 6.45 3.98
N ALA A 490 12.20 5.67 4.84
CA ALA A 490 11.30 6.15 5.89
C ALA A 490 11.73 5.68 7.29
N CYS A 491 11.85 6.61 8.23
CA CYS A 491 12.01 6.32 9.65
C CYS A 491 10.65 5.91 10.23
N CYS A 492 10.49 4.65 10.60
CA CYS A 492 9.22 4.05 11.01
C CYS A 492 9.30 3.48 12.43
N GLY A 493 8.17 3.42 13.12
CA GLY A 493 8.07 2.77 14.43
C GLY A 493 8.68 3.55 15.59
N VAL A 494 8.49 3.04 16.80
CA VAL A 494 9.09 3.54 18.05
C VAL A 494 9.89 2.41 18.71
N ALA A 495 10.94 2.74 19.46
CA ALA A 495 11.76 1.76 20.18
C ALA A 495 10.89 0.80 21.03
N PRO A 496 11.18 -0.52 21.03
CA PRO A 496 12.32 -1.18 20.36
C PRO A 496 12.16 -1.39 18.85
N GLU A 497 10.94 -1.34 18.30
CA GLU A 497 10.59 -1.61 16.88
C GLU A 497 10.97 -0.54 15.85
N GLY A 498 11.71 0.49 16.29
CA GLY A 498 12.15 1.57 15.41
C GLY A 498 13.04 1.03 14.29
N SER A 499 12.59 1.26 13.06
CA SER A 499 13.14 0.66 11.85
C SER A 499 13.26 1.68 10.72
N LEU A 500 14.31 1.53 9.91
CA LEU A 500 14.43 2.24 8.65
C LEU A 500 13.81 1.35 7.57
N ARG A 501 12.79 1.84 6.87
CA ARG A 501 12.10 1.07 5.83
C ARG A 501 12.35 1.67 4.44
N ILE A 502 12.72 0.85 3.46
CA ILE A 502 12.69 1.25 2.05
C ILE A 502 11.32 0.91 1.49
N ILE A 503 10.62 1.92 0.96
CA ILE A 503 9.34 1.77 0.28
C ILE A 503 9.57 1.99 -1.22
N ARG A 504 9.26 0.97 -2.02
CA ARG A 504 9.43 0.99 -3.48
C ARG A 504 8.10 0.69 -4.17
N SER A 505 7.81 1.39 -5.27
CA SER A 505 6.61 1.14 -6.07
C SER A 505 6.78 -0.10 -6.96
N GLY A 506 5.94 -1.10 -6.76
CA GLY A 506 5.84 -2.28 -7.62
C GLY A 506 5.81 -3.61 -6.89
N ILE A 507 5.23 -4.62 -7.54
CA ILE A 507 5.03 -5.98 -7.03
C ILE A 507 6.39 -6.66 -6.81
N ILE A 508 6.54 -7.35 -5.67
CA ILE A 508 7.74 -8.14 -5.35
C ILE A 508 7.72 -9.45 -6.13
N VAL A 509 8.89 -9.85 -6.64
CA VAL A 509 9.11 -11.20 -7.18
C VAL A 509 10.12 -11.94 -6.32
N GLU A 510 9.76 -13.15 -5.93
CA GLU A 510 10.65 -14.09 -5.25
C GLU A 510 11.51 -14.80 -6.28
N LYS A 511 12.83 -14.86 -6.07
CA LYS A 511 13.77 -15.48 -7.03
C LYS A 511 14.00 -16.94 -6.66
N LEU A 512 13.36 -17.85 -7.37
CA LEU A 512 13.44 -19.29 -7.14
C LEU A 512 14.74 -19.90 -7.69
N LEU A 513 15.16 -19.49 -8.89
CA LEU A 513 16.37 -19.99 -9.54
C LEU A 513 17.04 -18.91 -10.39
N LYS A 514 18.38 -18.84 -10.35
CA LYS A 514 19.19 -18.05 -11.28
C LYS A 514 20.26 -18.93 -11.93
N THR A 515 20.37 -18.89 -13.25
CA THR A 515 21.44 -19.61 -13.98
C THR A 515 22.74 -18.80 -14.05
N ALA A 516 23.84 -19.46 -14.45
CA ALA A 516 25.05 -18.78 -14.89
C ALA A 516 24.76 -17.81 -16.07
N PRO A 517 25.56 -16.74 -16.26
CA PRO A 517 25.37 -15.72 -17.30
C PRO A 517 25.88 -16.17 -18.68
N ILE A 518 25.43 -17.35 -19.15
CA ILE A 518 25.84 -17.99 -20.41
C ILE A 518 24.88 -17.72 -21.58
N TYR A 519 23.72 -17.11 -21.32
CA TYR A 519 22.61 -16.95 -22.26
C TYR A 519 22.64 -15.58 -22.95
N GLN A 520 23.76 -15.25 -23.60
CA GLN A 520 23.92 -14.00 -24.34
C GLN A 520 23.25 -14.08 -25.71
N GLY A 521 22.56 -13.01 -26.13
CA GLY A 521 22.03 -12.89 -27.50
C GLY A 521 20.75 -13.68 -27.78
N ILE A 522 19.94 -13.96 -26.76
CA ILE A 522 18.57 -14.48 -26.93
C ILE A 522 17.74 -13.51 -27.78
N THR A 523 16.99 -14.06 -28.74
CA THR A 523 16.10 -13.36 -29.68
C THR A 523 14.61 -13.63 -29.42
N GLY A 524 14.28 -14.65 -28.64
CA GLY A 524 12.91 -14.98 -28.24
C GLY A 524 12.85 -16.19 -27.30
N THR A 525 11.80 -16.25 -26.48
CA THR A 525 11.57 -17.32 -25.49
C THR A 525 10.10 -17.72 -25.46
N TRP A 526 9.84 -19.03 -25.41
CA TRP A 526 8.48 -19.60 -25.41
C TRP A 526 8.41 -20.83 -24.52
N THR A 527 7.24 -21.09 -23.93
CA THR A 527 6.91 -22.37 -23.30
C THR A 527 5.88 -23.12 -24.12
N VAL A 528 5.98 -24.44 -24.13
CA VAL A 528 5.06 -25.31 -24.87
C VAL A 528 4.72 -26.55 -24.03
N GLY A 529 3.43 -26.89 -23.96
CA GLY A 529 2.94 -28.16 -23.41
C GLY A 529 3.03 -29.30 -24.44
N MET A 530 2.87 -30.54 -24.00
CA MET A 530 2.75 -31.69 -24.90
C MET A 530 1.32 -31.81 -25.46
N LYS A 531 0.31 -31.40 -24.69
CA LYS A 531 -1.11 -31.40 -25.04
C LYS A 531 -1.79 -30.09 -24.67
N VAL A 532 -2.91 -29.81 -25.32
CA VAL A 532 -3.78 -28.65 -25.02
C VAL A 532 -4.44 -28.77 -23.63
N ALA A 533 -4.57 -30.00 -23.12
CA ALA A 533 -5.21 -30.29 -21.83
C ALA A 533 -4.23 -30.38 -20.63
N ASP A 534 -2.92 -30.20 -20.87
CA ASP A 534 -1.89 -30.23 -19.83
C ASP A 534 -2.03 -29.03 -18.89
N LEU A 535 -1.76 -29.25 -17.60
CA LEU A 535 -1.78 -28.17 -16.59
C LEU A 535 -0.43 -27.47 -16.43
N HIS A 536 0.65 -28.06 -16.95
CA HIS A 536 2.03 -27.60 -16.78
C HIS A 536 2.73 -27.58 -18.14
N HIS A 537 3.70 -26.68 -18.31
CA HIS A 537 4.51 -26.62 -19.52
C HIS A 537 5.53 -27.77 -19.51
N SER A 538 5.77 -28.38 -20.68
CA SER A 538 6.73 -29.49 -20.82
C SER A 538 8.11 -29.00 -21.24
N PHE A 539 8.14 -27.99 -22.14
CA PHE A 539 9.33 -27.51 -22.81
C PHE A 539 9.45 -25.98 -22.73
N LEU A 540 10.69 -25.49 -22.60
CA LEU A 540 11.11 -24.10 -22.69
C LEU A 540 12.02 -23.95 -23.91
N VAL A 541 11.58 -23.20 -24.92
CA VAL A 541 12.34 -22.93 -26.14
C VAL A 541 13.05 -21.58 -26.00
N LEU A 542 14.37 -21.57 -26.22
CA LEU A 542 15.21 -20.39 -26.28
C LEU A 542 15.75 -20.25 -27.70
N SER A 543 15.45 -19.15 -28.37
CA SER A 543 16.05 -18.80 -29.66
C SER A 543 17.18 -17.78 -29.47
N PHE A 544 18.24 -17.94 -30.23
CA PHE A 544 19.37 -17.03 -30.35
C PHE A 544 19.45 -16.49 -31.80
N VAL A 545 20.53 -15.81 -32.17
CA VAL A 545 20.70 -15.28 -33.54
C VAL A 545 20.97 -16.40 -34.56
N GLU A 546 21.72 -17.43 -34.17
CA GLU A 546 22.16 -18.53 -35.05
C GLU A 546 21.83 -19.93 -34.48
N GLU A 547 21.25 -20.00 -33.27
CA GLU A 547 20.99 -21.25 -32.54
C GLU A 547 19.56 -21.27 -31.95
N THR A 548 18.97 -22.46 -31.79
CA THR A 548 17.77 -22.71 -30.97
C THR A 548 18.06 -23.84 -29.99
N ARG A 549 17.72 -23.67 -28.71
CA ARG A 549 17.74 -24.72 -27.69
C ARG A 549 16.36 -24.97 -27.12
N VAL A 550 16.06 -26.22 -26.80
CA VAL A 550 14.84 -26.65 -26.11
C VAL A 550 15.25 -27.30 -24.79
N LEU A 551 14.83 -26.70 -23.69
CA LEU A 551 15.08 -27.16 -22.34
C LEU A 551 13.81 -27.82 -21.79
N SER A 552 13.95 -28.83 -20.92
CA SER A 552 12.82 -29.36 -20.14
C SER A 552 12.44 -28.39 -19.01
N VAL A 553 11.17 -28.38 -18.62
CA VAL A 553 10.64 -27.53 -17.53
C VAL A 553 10.65 -28.29 -16.20
N GLY A 554 11.31 -27.72 -15.19
CA GLY A 554 11.40 -28.23 -13.82
C GLY A 554 12.49 -27.48 -13.03
N LEU A 555 12.81 -27.91 -11.81
CA LEU A 555 13.88 -27.30 -10.97
C LEU A 555 15.28 -27.29 -11.61
N SER A 556 15.55 -28.12 -12.61
CA SER A 556 16.78 -28.06 -13.40
C SER A 556 16.49 -28.13 -14.90
N PHE A 557 16.94 -27.12 -15.63
CA PHE A 557 16.79 -27.05 -17.08
C PHE A 557 17.77 -28.00 -17.76
N THR A 558 17.28 -29.09 -18.38
CA THR A 558 18.11 -30.02 -19.17
C THR A 558 17.84 -29.85 -20.67
N ASP A 559 18.90 -29.86 -21.48
CA ASP A 559 18.77 -29.73 -22.93
C ASP A 559 18.22 -31.01 -23.57
N VAL A 560 17.12 -30.88 -24.31
CA VAL A 560 16.38 -31.95 -24.98
C VAL A 560 16.15 -31.66 -26.47
N THR A 561 16.87 -30.69 -27.05
CA THR A 561 16.68 -30.19 -28.42
C THR A 561 16.61 -31.33 -29.45
N ASP A 562 17.60 -32.22 -29.45
CA ASP A 562 17.70 -33.38 -30.35
C ASP A 562 16.56 -34.41 -30.17
N LEU A 563 15.99 -34.50 -28.96
CA LEU A 563 14.94 -35.46 -28.60
C LEU A 563 13.54 -34.96 -28.98
N VAL A 564 13.39 -33.64 -29.11
CA VAL A 564 12.18 -32.94 -29.56
C VAL A 564 12.13 -32.84 -31.09
N GLY A 565 13.29 -32.71 -31.75
CA GLY A 565 13.42 -32.70 -33.22
C GLY A 565 13.43 -31.31 -33.86
N PHE A 566 13.51 -30.26 -33.03
CA PHE A 566 13.75 -28.89 -33.49
C PHE A 566 15.14 -28.84 -34.15
N GLN A 567 15.29 -27.96 -35.15
CA GLN A 567 16.58 -27.71 -35.78
C GLN A 567 17.40 -26.75 -34.88
N PRO A 568 18.61 -27.14 -34.43
CA PRO A 568 19.41 -26.32 -33.54
C PRO A 568 20.10 -25.17 -34.27
N ASP A 569 20.62 -25.38 -35.49
CA ASP A 569 21.43 -24.38 -36.23
C ASP A 569 20.61 -23.26 -36.91
N VAL A 570 19.47 -22.86 -36.34
CA VAL A 570 18.60 -21.80 -36.88
C VAL A 570 17.99 -20.94 -35.76
N CYS A 571 17.74 -19.66 -36.07
CA CYS A 571 16.89 -18.81 -35.25
C CYS A 571 15.40 -19.17 -35.44
N THR A 572 14.70 -19.44 -34.34
CA THR A 572 13.27 -19.68 -34.29
C THR A 572 12.53 -18.36 -34.17
N LEU A 573 11.60 -18.10 -35.09
CA LEU A 573 10.78 -16.88 -35.13
C LEU A 573 9.51 -17.02 -34.28
N ALA A 574 8.95 -18.23 -34.25
CA ALA A 574 7.82 -18.62 -33.40
C ALA A 574 7.76 -20.14 -33.27
N CYS A 575 7.23 -20.62 -32.16
CA CYS A 575 6.91 -22.04 -31.97
C CYS A 575 5.62 -22.20 -31.15
N GLY A 576 5.07 -23.41 -31.15
CA GLY A 576 3.86 -23.73 -30.40
C GLY A 576 3.32 -25.12 -30.68
N LEU A 577 2.17 -25.44 -30.09
CA LEU A 577 1.45 -26.70 -30.27
C LEU A 577 0.31 -26.49 -31.29
N VAL A 578 0.26 -27.30 -32.35
CA VAL A 578 -0.86 -27.28 -33.32
C VAL A 578 -1.97 -28.25 -32.91
N GLY A 579 -1.59 -29.35 -32.27
CA GLY A 579 -2.48 -30.35 -31.69
C GLY A 579 -1.68 -31.29 -30.77
N ASP A 580 -2.34 -32.16 -30.02
CA ASP A 580 -1.68 -33.01 -29.02
C ASP A 580 -0.49 -33.82 -29.59
N GLY A 581 0.70 -33.59 -29.05
CA GLY A 581 1.97 -34.18 -29.47
C GLY A 581 2.58 -33.62 -30.77
N LEU A 582 2.02 -32.54 -31.33
CA LEU A 582 2.40 -31.93 -32.61
C LEU A 582 2.97 -30.52 -32.40
N LEU A 583 4.28 -30.44 -32.19
CA LEU A 583 5.00 -29.18 -32.00
C LEU A 583 5.44 -28.58 -33.34
N VAL A 584 5.36 -27.27 -33.49
CA VAL A 584 5.85 -26.55 -34.68
C VAL A 584 6.95 -25.58 -34.32
N GLN A 585 8.00 -25.55 -35.14
CA GLN A 585 9.08 -24.57 -35.16
C GLN A 585 9.00 -23.79 -36.49
N ILE A 586 8.83 -22.47 -36.41
CA ILE A 586 8.88 -21.57 -37.58
C ILE A 586 10.25 -20.89 -37.60
N HIS A 587 11.00 -21.05 -38.68
CA HIS A 587 12.28 -20.37 -38.91
C HIS A 587 12.26 -19.66 -40.28
N GLN A 588 13.27 -18.84 -40.58
CA GLN A 588 13.28 -17.97 -41.77
C GLN A 588 13.08 -18.69 -43.12
N THR A 589 13.36 -20.00 -43.19
CA THR A 589 13.35 -20.78 -44.44
C THR A 589 12.26 -21.84 -44.53
N ALA A 590 11.64 -22.25 -43.42
CA ALA A 590 10.59 -23.28 -43.41
C ALA A 590 9.72 -23.24 -42.14
N VAL A 591 8.58 -23.92 -42.23
CA VAL A 591 7.76 -24.34 -41.08
C VAL A 591 8.03 -25.81 -40.86
N ARG A 592 8.52 -26.19 -39.68
CA ARG A 592 8.89 -27.57 -39.32
C ARG A 592 7.94 -28.09 -38.26
N LEU A 593 7.29 -29.22 -38.54
CA LEU A 593 6.45 -29.98 -37.61
C LEU A 593 7.29 -31.11 -37.01
N CYS A 594 7.25 -31.25 -35.69
CA CYS A 594 8.11 -32.13 -34.89
C CYS A 594 7.28 -32.98 -33.92
N LEU A 595 7.56 -34.29 -33.88
CA LEU A 595 6.97 -35.22 -32.92
C LEU A 595 8.05 -35.68 -31.91
N PRO A 596 7.98 -35.22 -30.64
CA PRO A 596 8.97 -35.56 -29.61
C PRO A 596 9.03 -37.05 -29.26
N THR A 597 10.22 -37.55 -28.95
CA THR A 597 10.45 -38.92 -28.49
C THR A 597 10.01 -39.13 -27.03
N LYS A 598 9.79 -40.39 -26.65
CA LYS A 598 9.51 -40.77 -25.25
C LYS A 598 10.62 -40.40 -24.25
N ALA A 599 11.84 -40.13 -24.73
CA ALA A 599 12.94 -39.65 -23.91
C ALA A 599 12.83 -38.15 -23.57
N ALA A 600 12.17 -37.35 -24.42
CA ALA A 600 11.89 -35.93 -24.14
C ALA A 600 10.69 -35.74 -23.19
N HIS A 601 9.65 -36.56 -23.36
CA HIS A 601 8.44 -36.53 -22.53
C HIS A 601 7.82 -37.94 -22.45
N PRO A 602 7.29 -38.41 -21.31
CA PRO A 602 6.79 -39.79 -21.15
C PRO A 602 5.70 -40.21 -22.14
N GLU A 603 4.98 -39.24 -22.73
CA GLU A 603 3.93 -39.43 -23.74
C GLU A 603 4.40 -39.22 -25.18
N GLY A 604 5.70 -39.00 -25.40
CA GLY A 604 6.30 -38.90 -26.72
C GLY A 604 6.28 -40.23 -27.51
N ILE A 605 6.62 -40.15 -28.80
CA ILE A 605 6.59 -41.31 -29.69
C ILE A 605 7.58 -42.39 -29.23
N PRO A 606 7.24 -43.70 -29.36
CA PRO A 606 8.06 -44.81 -28.89
C PRO A 606 9.28 -45.11 -29.80
N LEU A 607 9.76 -44.11 -30.54
CA LEU A 607 10.90 -44.20 -31.45
C LEU A 607 12.15 -43.58 -30.81
N SER A 608 13.33 -44.03 -31.24
CA SER A 608 14.63 -43.55 -30.76
C SER A 608 15.05 -42.19 -31.33
N SER A 609 14.31 -41.66 -32.30
CA SER A 609 14.55 -40.35 -32.92
C SER A 609 13.22 -39.68 -33.26
N PRO A 610 13.12 -38.34 -33.17
CA PRO A 610 11.88 -37.61 -33.44
C PRO A 610 11.51 -37.69 -34.93
N VAL A 611 10.21 -37.66 -35.22
CA VAL A 611 9.72 -37.59 -36.61
C VAL A 611 9.43 -36.13 -36.95
N CYS A 612 9.98 -35.65 -38.08
CA CYS A 612 9.82 -34.28 -38.52
C CYS A 612 9.30 -34.22 -39.97
N SER A 613 8.45 -33.25 -40.28
CA SER A 613 8.10 -32.85 -41.64
C SER A 613 8.24 -31.32 -41.80
N SER A 614 8.40 -30.83 -43.02
CA SER A 614 8.67 -29.40 -43.26
C SER A 614 7.98 -28.88 -44.51
N TRP A 615 7.39 -27.68 -44.38
CA TRP A 615 6.82 -26.91 -45.47
C TRP A 615 7.73 -25.73 -45.79
N PHE A 616 8.00 -25.52 -47.07
CA PHE A 616 8.87 -24.45 -47.57
C PHE A 616 8.05 -23.49 -48.43
N PRO A 617 8.00 -22.18 -48.12
CA PRO A 617 7.52 -21.20 -49.09
C PRO A 617 8.43 -21.19 -50.31
N ALA A 618 7.92 -20.82 -51.48
CA ALA A 618 8.61 -20.95 -52.78
C ALA A 618 9.84 -20.03 -52.94
N ASN A 619 10.95 -20.38 -52.27
CA ASN A 619 12.20 -19.61 -52.14
C ASN A 619 12.03 -18.20 -51.55
N MET A 620 11.04 -17.99 -50.67
CA MET A 620 10.80 -16.72 -49.98
C MET A 620 11.20 -16.82 -48.51
N GLY A 621 11.69 -15.73 -47.92
CA GLY A 621 11.97 -15.65 -46.49
C GLY A 621 10.70 -15.45 -45.66
N ILE A 622 10.57 -16.21 -44.57
CA ILE A 622 9.56 -16.01 -43.53
C ILE A 622 10.05 -14.91 -42.58
N ASN A 623 9.20 -13.90 -42.35
CA ASN A 623 9.48 -12.79 -41.44
C ASN A 623 8.82 -12.97 -40.06
N LEU A 624 7.55 -13.39 -40.04
CA LEU A 624 6.75 -13.57 -38.84
C LEU A 624 5.88 -14.82 -38.99
N GLY A 625 5.54 -15.45 -37.88
CA GLY A 625 4.51 -16.47 -37.83
C GLY A 625 3.86 -16.57 -36.46
N ALA A 626 2.71 -17.23 -36.41
CA ALA A 626 2.01 -17.59 -35.19
C ALA A 626 1.45 -19.01 -35.33
N VAL A 627 1.43 -19.74 -34.23
CA VAL A 627 0.94 -21.12 -34.14
C VAL A 627 -0.30 -21.13 -33.24
N GLY A 628 -1.38 -21.73 -33.72
CA GLY A 628 -2.62 -21.96 -32.97
C GLY A 628 -3.14 -23.38 -33.20
N HIS A 629 -4.29 -23.69 -32.59
CA HIS A 629 -4.92 -25.01 -32.71
C HIS A 629 -5.35 -25.27 -34.16
N ASP A 630 -4.87 -26.36 -34.76
CA ASP A 630 -5.04 -26.74 -36.18
C ASP A 630 -4.62 -25.70 -37.24
N LEU A 631 -4.09 -24.54 -36.83
CA LEU A 631 -3.89 -23.37 -37.68
C LEU A 631 -2.47 -22.79 -37.49
N ILE A 632 -1.72 -22.68 -38.58
CA ILE A 632 -0.41 -22.00 -38.60
C ILE A 632 -0.50 -20.83 -39.56
N VAL A 633 -0.17 -19.62 -39.11
CA VAL A 633 -0.19 -18.42 -39.93
C VAL A 633 1.22 -17.87 -40.09
N VAL A 634 1.64 -17.57 -41.32
CA VAL A 634 3.01 -17.23 -41.68
C VAL A 634 3.02 -16.05 -42.65
N SER A 635 3.95 -15.10 -42.50
CA SER A 635 4.09 -13.97 -43.43
C SER A 635 5.49 -13.85 -44.02
N THR A 636 5.55 -13.43 -45.28
CA THR A 636 6.79 -13.16 -46.03
C THR A 636 6.98 -11.65 -46.24
N SER A 637 8.22 -11.18 -46.35
CA SER A 637 8.51 -9.75 -46.60
C SER A 637 8.26 -9.33 -48.04
N ASN A 638 8.87 -10.04 -49.00
CA ASN A 638 8.96 -9.57 -50.39
C ASN A 638 8.71 -10.70 -51.39
N PRO A 639 7.53 -10.76 -52.04
CA PRO A 639 6.32 -9.95 -51.78
C PRO A 639 5.65 -10.25 -50.42
N CYS A 640 4.82 -9.32 -49.94
CA CYS A 640 4.06 -9.47 -48.69
C CYS A 640 2.88 -10.45 -48.85
N PHE A 641 3.12 -11.75 -48.62
CA PHE A 641 2.07 -12.75 -48.54
C PHE A 641 1.82 -13.18 -47.10
N LEU A 642 0.56 -13.46 -46.79
CA LEU A 642 0.10 -14.15 -45.59
C LEU A 642 -0.36 -15.55 -46.00
N TYR A 643 0.33 -16.58 -45.55
CA TYR A 643 0.00 -17.98 -45.75
C TYR A 643 -0.71 -18.53 -44.52
N ILE A 644 -1.77 -19.29 -44.75
CA ILE A 644 -2.48 -20.09 -43.75
C ILE A 644 -2.21 -21.55 -44.08
N LEU A 645 -1.64 -22.28 -43.12
CA LEU A 645 -1.31 -23.69 -43.25
C LEU A 645 -2.09 -24.50 -42.22
N GLY A 646 -2.53 -25.69 -42.64
CA GLY A 646 -3.14 -26.70 -41.78
C GLY A 646 -2.25 -27.93 -41.70
N VAL A 647 -2.52 -28.80 -40.73
CA VAL A 647 -1.82 -30.08 -40.55
C VAL A 647 -2.80 -31.23 -40.81
N ARG A 648 -2.38 -32.24 -41.58
CA ARG A 648 -3.17 -33.46 -41.82
C ARG A 648 -2.38 -34.73 -41.51
N CYS A 649 -3.05 -35.72 -40.94
CA CYS A 649 -2.49 -37.05 -40.71
C CYS A 649 -2.60 -37.89 -41.99
N LEU A 650 -1.48 -38.44 -42.47
CA LEU A 650 -1.44 -39.36 -43.61
C LEU A 650 -1.36 -40.83 -43.17
N SER A 651 -0.61 -41.09 -42.10
CA SER A 651 -0.44 -42.40 -41.48
C SER A 651 -0.01 -42.22 -40.01
N PRO A 652 -0.04 -43.25 -39.13
CA PRO A 652 0.34 -43.06 -37.73
C PRO A 652 1.75 -42.48 -37.61
N PHE A 653 1.89 -41.42 -36.82
CA PHE A 653 3.10 -40.61 -36.65
C PHE A 653 3.64 -39.91 -37.92
N HIS A 654 2.87 -39.86 -39.01
CA HIS A 654 3.27 -39.18 -40.25
C HIS A 654 2.24 -38.12 -40.66
N TYR A 655 2.64 -36.86 -40.46
CA TYR A 655 1.82 -35.68 -40.65
C TYR A 655 2.42 -34.77 -41.72
N GLU A 656 1.55 -34.18 -42.53
CA GLU A 656 1.90 -33.25 -43.60
C GLU A 656 1.31 -31.87 -43.31
N ILE A 657 2.12 -30.84 -43.46
CA ILE A 657 1.69 -29.44 -43.45
C ILE A 657 1.24 -29.10 -44.87
N PHE A 658 0.02 -28.59 -45.04
CA PHE A 658 -0.53 -28.19 -46.33
C PHE A 658 -1.03 -26.74 -46.31
N GLU A 659 -0.96 -26.07 -47.45
CA GLU A 659 -1.48 -24.71 -47.61
C GLU A 659 -3.01 -24.73 -47.71
N MET A 660 -3.68 -23.92 -46.88
CA MET A 660 -5.13 -23.74 -46.91
C MET A 660 -5.52 -22.53 -47.75
N GLN A 661 -4.81 -21.41 -47.58
CA GLN A 661 -5.02 -20.16 -48.31
C GLN A 661 -3.74 -19.31 -48.27
N HIS A 662 -3.50 -18.51 -49.30
CA HIS A 662 -2.57 -17.37 -49.23
C HIS A 662 -3.27 -16.07 -49.66
N LEU A 663 -2.86 -14.94 -49.08
CA LEU A 663 -3.38 -13.61 -49.40
C LEU A 663 -2.23 -12.61 -49.52
N ARG A 664 -2.29 -11.72 -50.53
CA ARG A 664 -1.30 -10.65 -50.69
C ARG A 664 -1.73 -9.41 -49.92
N LEU A 665 -0.88 -8.98 -48.98
CA LEU A 665 -1.11 -7.78 -48.17
C LEU A 665 -0.61 -6.52 -48.89
N LEU A 666 -1.22 -5.38 -48.55
CA LEU A 666 -0.83 -4.05 -49.06
C LEU A 666 0.38 -3.46 -48.32
N ASN A 667 0.50 -3.76 -47.02
CA ASN A 667 1.57 -3.33 -46.15
C ASN A 667 2.22 -4.57 -45.50
N GLU A 668 3.49 -4.46 -45.13
CA GLU A 668 4.18 -5.48 -44.35
C GLU A 668 3.58 -5.58 -42.92
N LEU A 669 3.48 -6.81 -42.40
CA LEU A 669 3.07 -7.03 -41.01
C LEU A 669 4.22 -6.72 -40.06
N SER A 670 3.91 -6.04 -38.96
CA SER A 670 4.87 -5.74 -37.89
C SER A 670 4.80 -6.74 -36.74
N CYS A 671 3.62 -7.32 -36.50
CA CYS A 671 3.37 -8.37 -35.51
C CYS A 671 2.08 -9.15 -35.82
N ILE A 672 1.96 -10.36 -35.27
CA ILE A 672 0.79 -11.24 -35.41
C ILE A 672 0.56 -12.03 -34.11
N SER A 673 -0.69 -12.21 -33.71
CA SER A 673 -1.06 -13.04 -32.56
C SER A 673 -2.34 -13.83 -32.81
N ILE A 674 -2.34 -15.10 -32.38
CA ILE A 674 -3.52 -15.97 -32.39
C ILE A 674 -3.96 -16.15 -30.92
N PRO A 675 -5.19 -15.74 -30.53
CA PRO A 675 -5.78 -16.14 -29.25
C PRO A 675 -6.02 -17.66 -29.24
N GLN A 676 -5.71 -18.33 -28.13
CA GLN A 676 -5.95 -19.77 -28.03
C GLN A 676 -7.41 -20.08 -27.64
N LYS A 677 -7.85 -21.30 -27.97
CA LYS A 677 -9.23 -21.75 -27.81
C LYS A 677 -9.49 -22.24 -26.37
N TYR A 678 -10.32 -21.51 -25.64
CA TYR A 678 -10.70 -21.86 -24.27
C TYR A 678 -11.56 -23.14 -24.22
N PHE A 679 -11.08 -24.18 -23.53
CA PHE A 679 -11.88 -25.35 -23.17
C PHE A 679 -12.48 -25.19 -21.78
N GLU A 680 -13.82 -25.19 -21.67
CA GLU A 680 -14.52 -25.23 -20.37
C GLU A 680 -14.23 -26.54 -19.62
N ARG A 681 -13.17 -26.58 -18.80
CA ARG A 681 -13.00 -27.66 -17.81
C ARG A 681 -13.98 -27.42 -16.65
N ARG A 682 -15.17 -28.03 -16.74
CA ARG A 682 -16.08 -28.21 -15.59
C ARG A 682 -15.29 -28.66 -14.36
N ARG A 683 -15.21 -27.82 -13.31
CA ARG A 683 -14.79 -28.26 -11.98
C ARG A 683 -15.86 -29.20 -11.42
N SER A 684 -15.61 -30.50 -11.47
CA SER A 684 -16.48 -31.50 -10.88
C SER A 684 -16.17 -31.69 -9.39
N SER A 685 -16.75 -30.83 -8.55
CA SER A 685 -16.95 -31.11 -7.12
C SER A 685 -18.42 -30.85 -6.78
N PHE A 686 -18.96 -31.64 -5.84
CA PHE A 686 -20.40 -31.81 -5.66
C PHE A 686 -21.04 -30.66 -4.85
N MET A 687 -21.93 -29.86 -5.47
CA MET A 687 -23.30 -29.66 -4.98
C MET A 687 -24.16 -28.88 -5.98
N ASN A 688 -25.46 -29.18 -6.02
CA ASN A 688 -26.42 -28.54 -6.93
C ASN A 688 -26.73 -27.11 -6.49
N HIS A 689 -26.44 -26.09 -7.31
CA HIS A 689 -27.15 -24.82 -7.28
C HIS A 689 -27.31 -24.23 -8.68
N VAL A 690 -28.29 -23.33 -8.84
CA VAL A 690 -28.77 -22.80 -10.12
C VAL A 690 -27.65 -22.09 -10.87
N VAL A 691 -27.37 -22.53 -12.10
CA VAL A 691 -26.37 -21.92 -12.98
C VAL A 691 -26.94 -20.64 -13.58
N ASP A 692 -26.54 -19.49 -13.02
CA ASP A 692 -26.75 -18.19 -13.65
C ASP A 692 -25.85 -18.09 -14.89
N SER A 693 -26.43 -18.42 -16.05
CA SER A 693 -25.71 -18.65 -17.29
C SER A 693 -25.32 -17.33 -17.96
N ARG A 694 -24.28 -16.67 -17.44
CA ARG A 694 -23.60 -15.55 -18.09
C ARG A 694 -22.15 -15.89 -18.41
N ALA A 695 -21.97 -16.88 -19.29
CA ALA A 695 -20.81 -16.84 -20.18
C ALA A 695 -20.89 -15.50 -20.94
N ALA A 696 -19.83 -14.70 -20.90
CA ALA A 696 -19.78 -13.46 -21.67
C ALA A 696 -19.92 -13.81 -23.15
N ALA A 697 -21.03 -13.41 -23.77
CA ALA A 697 -21.27 -13.74 -25.17
C ALA A 697 -20.16 -13.13 -26.03
N LEU A 698 -19.46 -13.98 -26.79
CA LEU A 698 -18.47 -13.55 -27.77
C LEU A 698 -19.12 -12.51 -28.69
N PRO A 699 -18.45 -11.37 -29.00
CA PRO A 699 -18.98 -10.40 -29.93
C PRO A 699 -19.22 -11.06 -31.28
N VAL A 700 -20.33 -10.67 -31.92
CA VAL A 700 -20.83 -11.30 -33.16
C VAL A 700 -19.70 -11.36 -34.20
N GLY A 701 -19.29 -12.58 -34.57
CA GLY A 701 -18.26 -12.85 -35.57
C GLY A 701 -16.89 -13.34 -35.02
N VAL A 702 -16.64 -13.29 -33.71
CA VAL A 702 -15.37 -13.80 -33.13
C VAL A 702 -15.52 -15.26 -32.69
N ASP A 703 -14.94 -16.19 -33.46
CA ASP A 703 -14.69 -17.58 -33.01
C ASP A 703 -13.21 -17.73 -32.65
N THR A 704 -12.94 -18.12 -31.40
CA THR A 704 -11.59 -18.22 -30.81
C THR A 704 -10.70 -19.27 -31.46
N GLY A 705 -11.23 -20.19 -32.27
CA GLY A 705 -10.41 -21.12 -33.05
C GLY A 705 -9.84 -20.53 -34.35
N ASN A 706 -10.49 -19.49 -34.89
CA ASN A 706 -10.31 -19.04 -36.27
C ASN A 706 -9.93 -17.57 -36.40
N THR A 707 -9.98 -16.81 -35.30
CA THR A 707 -9.67 -15.37 -35.26
C THR A 707 -8.20 -15.15 -34.90
N PHE A 708 -7.55 -14.18 -35.52
CA PHE A 708 -6.20 -13.72 -35.18
C PHE A 708 -6.08 -12.19 -35.37
N VAL A 709 -5.08 -11.58 -34.74
CA VAL A 709 -4.88 -10.12 -34.76
C VAL A 709 -3.53 -9.79 -35.38
N ILE A 710 -3.50 -8.78 -36.24
CA ILE A 710 -2.31 -8.32 -36.95
C ILE A 710 -2.05 -6.84 -36.68
N GLY A 711 -0.78 -6.47 -36.56
CA GLY A 711 -0.30 -5.09 -36.65
C GLY A 711 0.45 -4.88 -37.97
N THR A 712 0.33 -3.69 -38.57
CA THR A 712 1.00 -3.39 -39.86
C THR A 712 1.96 -2.21 -39.78
N HIS A 713 2.95 -2.21 -40.69
CA HIS A 713 3.93 -1.13 -40.84
C HIS A 713 3.32 0.23 -41.24
N LYS A 714 2.08 0.24 -41.76
CA LYS A 714 1.26 1.45 -41.86
C LYS A 714 0.41 1.51 -40.58
N PRO A 715 0.75 2.31 -39.56
CA PRO A 715 0.26 2.17 -38.19
C PRO A 715 -1.25 1.83 -38.07
N SER A 716 -1.55 0.54 -37.97
CA SER A 716 -2.90 -0.02 -37.89
C SER A 716 -2.88 -1.34 -37.12
N VAL A 717 -4.03 -1.66 -36.55
CA VAL A 717 -4.33 -2.96 -35.92
C VAL A 717 -5.61 -3.49 -36.54
N GLU A 718 -5.59 -4.75 -36.98
CA GLU A 718 -6.70 -5.39 -37.67
C GLU A 718 -6.99 -6.76 -37.04
N VAL A 719 -8.26 -7.04 -36.79
CA VAL A 719 -8.75 -8.34 -36.28
C VAL A 719 -9.35 -9.09 -37.46
N VAL A 720 -8.82 -10.27 -37.74
CA VAL A 720 -9.11 -11.07 -38.93
C VAL A 720 -9.60 -12.45 -38.49
N SER A 721 -10.62 -12.97 -39.16
CA SER A 721 -11.08 -14.35 -38.96
C SER A 721 -10.98 -15.14 -40.27
N PHE A 722 -10.62 -16.41 -40.15
CA PHE A 722 -10.50 -17.35 -41.24
C PHE A 722 -11.56 -18.44 -41.10
N VAL A 723 -12.57 -18.43 -41.99
CA VAL A 723 -13.57 -19.50 -42.04
C VAL A 723 -13.22 -20.44 -43.19
N PRO A 724 -13.00 -21.76 -42.93
CA PRO A 724 -12.71 -22.72 -43.99
C PRO A 724 -13.85 -22.80 -45.02
N GLY A 725 -13.61 -22.25 -46.21
CA GLY A 725 -14.61 -22.14 -47.30
C GLY A 725 -14.83 -20.69 -47.72
N ASP A 726 -15.16 -19.81 -46.77
CA ASP A 726 -15.43 -18.39 -47.03
C ASP A 726 -14.16 -17.53 -47.06
N GLY A 727 -13.06 -18.04 -46.48
CA GLY A 727 -11.72 -17.44 -46.52
C GLY A 727 -11.46 -16.42 -45.40
N LEU A 728 -10.55 -15.48 -45.67
CA LEU A 728 -10.14 -14.43 -44.74
C LEU A 728 -11.10 -13.22 -44.77
N ARG A 729 -11.65 -12.88 -43.61
CA ARG A 729 -12.50 -11.70 -43.39
C ARG A 729 -11.94 -10.81 -42.29
N ILE A 730 -11.81 -9.51 -42.57
CA ILE A 730 -11.48 -8.52 -41.54
C ILE A 730 -12.76 -8.22 -40.74
N ILE A 731 -12.75 -8.49 -39.44
CA ILE A 731 -13.88 -8.20 -38.55
C ILE A 731 -13.80 -6.75 -38.07
N ALA A 732 -12.61 -6.30 -37.65
CA ALA A 732 -12.40 -4.97 -37.09
C ALA A 732 -11.05 -4.37 -37.51
N SER A 733 -10.96 -3.05 -37.55
CA SER A 733 -9.74 -2.30 -37.89
C SER A 733 -9.66 -1.01 -37.07
N GLY A 734 -8.46 -0.65 -36.62
CA GLY A 734 -8.17 0.62 -35.94
C GLY A 734 -6.88 1.23 -36.46
N THR A 735 -6.92 2.50 -36.87
CA THR A 735 -5.73 3.25 -37.31
C THR A 735 -5.05 3.94 -36.14
N ILE A 736 -3.72 3.83 -36.05
CA ILE A 736 -2.91 4.47 -35.01
C ILE A 736 -2.39 5.81 -35.53
N SER A 737 -2.97 6.91 -35.03
CA SER A 737 -2.46 8.27 -35.26
C SER A 737 -2.36 8.99 -33.92
N LEU A 738 -1.14 9.12 -33.40
CA LEU A 738 -0.87 9.78 -32.11
C LEU A 738 -0.34 11.19 -32.34
N THR A 739 -0.96 12.16 -31.68
CA THR A 739 -0.50 13.55 -31.59
C THR A 739 -0.01 13.83 -30.17
N SER A 740 1.13 14.51 -30.05
CA SER A 740 1.59 15.10 -28.80
C SER A 740 0.58 16.14 -28.28
N SER A 741 0.66 16.49 -27.00
CA SER A 741 0.03 17.71 -26.46
C SER A 741 0.45 18.96 -27.23
N LEU A 742 1.62 18.92 -27.85
CA LEU A 742 2.17 19.93 -28.75
C LEU A 742 1.57 19.93 -30.18
N GLY A 743 0.54 19.11 -30.45
CA GLY A 743 -0.09 18.94 -31.77
C GLY A 743 0.79 18.24 -32.82
N THR A 744 2.05 17.93 -32.50
CA THR A 744 3.00 17.25 -33.39
C THR A 744 2.70 15.75 -33.47
N ALA A 745 2.76 15.16 -34.67
CA ALA A 745 2.59 13.73 -34.84
C ALA A 745 3.76 12.97 -34.19
N VAL A 746 3.45 11.98 -33.34
CA VAL A 746 4.46 11.15 -32.66
C VAL A 746 5.05 10.16 -33.66
N SER A 747 6.36 10.24 -33.90
CA SER A 747 7.06 9.30 -34.78
C SER A 747 7.20 7.91 -34.15
N GLY A 748 7.28 6.87 -34.98
CA GLY A 748 7.60 5.51 -34.53
C GLY A 748 6.40 4.71 -33.96
N CYS A 749 5.16 5.10 -34.27
CA CYS A 749 3.94 4.43 -33.81
C CYS A 749 3.64 3.06 -34.48
N ILE A 750 4.67 2.27 -34.81
CA ILE A 750 4.50 0.94 -35.41
C ILE A 750 4.26 -0.07 -34.28
N PRO A 751 3.22 -0.93 -34.36
CA PRO A 751 3.01 -2.02 -33.41
C PRO A 751 4.20 -2.99 -33.37
N GLN A 752 4.74 -3.24 -32.19
CA GLN A 752 5.70 -4.31 -31.92
C GLN A 752 5.00 -5.62 -31.52
N ASP A 753 3.89 -5.52 -30.78
CA ASP A 753 3.08 -6.66 -30.36
C ASP A 753 1.60 -6.23 -30.22
N VAL A 754 0.68 -7.16 -30.44
CA VAL A 754 -0.77 -6.94 -30.38
C VAL A 754 -1.45 -8.16 -29.77
N ARG A 755 -2.35 -7.95 -28.81
CA ARG A 755 -3.13 -9.02 -28.16
C ARG A 755 -4.60 -8.65 -28.03
N LEU A 756 -5.47 -9.65 -28.14
CA LEU A 756 -6.88 -9.56 -27.76
C LEU A 756 -7.02 -9.92 -26.27
N VAL A 757 -7.75 -9.13 -25.51
CA VAL A 757 -7.94 -9.29 -24.06
C VAL A 757 -9.41 -9.16 -23.72
N LEU A 758 -9.91 -10.02 -22.84
CA LEU A 758 -11.22 -9.89 -22.23
C LEU A 758 -11.05 -9.41 -20.78
N ALA A 759 -11.91 -8.51 -20.35
CA ALA A 759 -11.97 -8.03 -18.96
C ALA A 759 -13.43 -7.75 -18.59
N ASP A 760 -13.86 -6.48 -18.56
CA ASP A 760 -15.28 -6.13 -18.59
C ASP A 760 -15.84 -6.16 -20.03
N ARG A 761 -14.97 -5.94 -21.02
CA ARG A 761 -15.24 -5.90 -22.47
C ARG A 761 -14.05 -6.47 -23.24
N PHE A 762 -14.24 -6.67 -24.54
CA PHE A 762 -13.14 -7.00 -25.45
C PHE A 762 -12.30 -5.76 -25.75
N TYR A 763 -11.01 -5.85 -25.47
CA TYR A 763 -10.01 -4.85 -25.80
C TYR A 763 -8.96 -5.43 -26.74
N VAL A 764 -8.48 -4.60 -27.67
CA VAL A 764 -7.25 -4.90 -28.42
C VAL A 764 -6.14 -4.02 -27.83
N LEU A 765 -5.12 -4.67 -27.26
CA LEU A 765 -3.92 -4.01 -26.76
C LEU A 765 -2.85 -4.01 -27.84
N SER A 766 -2.19 -2.87 -28.05
CA SER A 766 -1.07 -2.75 -28.99
C SER A 766 0.12 -2.07 -28.31
N GLY A 767 1.19 -2.83 -28.15
CA GLY A 767 2.50 -2.32 -27.72
C GLY A 767 3.26 -1.77 -28.94
N LEU A 768 3.77 -0.55 -28.85
CA LEU A 768 4.46 0.14 -29.95
C LEU A 768 5.98 0.10 -29.78
N ARG A 769 6.70 0.23 -30.90
CA ARG A 769 8.18 0.31 -30.93
C ARG A 769 8.77 1.52 -30.19
N ASN A 770 7.97 2.55 -29.90
CA ASN A 770 8.40 3.76 -29.20
C ASN A 770 8.15 3.76 -27.67
N GLY A 771 7.79 2.61 -27.08
CA GLY A 771 7.54 2.48 -25.64
C GLY A 771 6.12 2.87 -25.18
N MET A 772 5.21 3.12 -26.13
CA MET A 772 3.79 3.35 -25.82
C MET A 772 2.95 2.08 -25.90
N LEU A 773 1.92 2.00 -25.06
CA LEU A 773 0.85 1.01 -25.10
C LEU A 773 -0.48 1.70 -25.43
N LEU A 774 -1.23 1.12 -26.34
CA LEU A 774 -2.55 1.56 -26.77
C LEU A 774 -3.62 0.55 -26.34
N ARG A 775 -4.78 1.05 -25.90
CA ARG A 775 -5.99 0.26 -25.63
C ARG A 775 -7.11 0.70 -26.56
N PHE A 776 -7.46 -0.19 -27.48
CA PHE A 776 -8.65 -0.09 -28.32
C PHE A 776 -9.81 -0.85 -27.68
N GLU A 777 -11.02 -0.32 -27.74
CA GLU A 777 -12.26 -0.98 -27.32
C GLU A 777 -13.10 -1.45 -28.50
N TRP A 778 -13.77 -2.58 -28.30
CA TRP A 778 -14.83 -3.05 -29.17
C TRP A 778 -16.12 -2.22 -29.00
N PRO A 779 -16.66 -1.60 -30.06
CA PRO A 779 -17.88 -0.79 -29.96
C PRO A 779 -19.06 -1.55 -29.34
N SER A 780 -19.78 -0.89 -28.44
CA SER A 780 -21.02 -1.43 -27.86
C SER A 780 -22.10 -1.54 -28.95
N ALA A 781 -22.86 -2.64 -28.96
CA ALA A 781 -23.91 -2.90 -29.96
C ALA A 781 -25.00 -1.80 -30.05
N SER A 782 -25.17 -0.98 -29.00
CA SER A 782 -26.04 0.19 -28.98
C SER A 782 -25.57 1.35 -29.86
N SER A 783 -24.27 1.46 -30.17
CA SER A 783 -23.72 2.52 -31.03
C SER A 783 -23.80 2.20 -32.53
N MET A 784 -24.00 0.93 -32.89
CA MET A 784 -24.06 0.49 -34.30
C MET A 784 -25.31 0.99 -35.04
N PHE A 785 -26.34 1.46 -34.31
CA PHE A 785 -27.59 1.95 -34.89
C PHE A 785 -27.67 3.49 -35.05
N SER A 786 -26.61 4.23 -34.71
CA SER A 786 -26.58 5.70 -34.84
C SER A 786 -25.60 6.18 -35.93
N VAL A 787 -25.95 5.94 -37.20
CA VAL A 787 -25.35 6.63 -38.34
C VAL A 787 -26.44 7.51 -38.97
N GLU A 788 -26.34 8.83 -38.76
CA GLU A 788 -27.32 9.80 -39.24
C GLU A 788 -27.25 9.95 -40.77
N ILE A 789 -28.40 9.87 -41.43
CA ILE A 789 -28.56 10.27 -42.83
C ILE A 789 -28.94 11.76 -42.85
N PRO A 790 -28.16 12.65 -43.50
CA PRO A 790 -28.51 14.05 -43.59
C PRO A 790 -29.56 14.26 -44.70
N SER A 791 -30.72 14.84 -44.36
CA SER A 791 -31.59 15.47 -45.37
C SER A 791 -32.37 16.66 -44.81
N HIS A 792 -32.44 17.72 -45.62
CA HIS A 792 -33.17 18.94 -45.31
C HIS A 792 -34.69 18.78 -45.55
N GLU A 793 -35.43 19.73 -44.98
CA GLU A 793 -36.89 19.86 -44.90
C GLU A 793 -37.70 19.56 -46.18
N CYS A 794 -38.78 18.79 -46.05
CA CYS A 794 -40.08 19.15 -46.66
C CYS A 794 -41.27 18.46 -45.97
N SER A 795 -42.48 18.98 -46.22
CA SER A 795 -43.64 18.82 -45.33
C SER A 795 -44.81 18.01 -45.92
N ILE A 796 -45.59 17.38 -45.03
CA ILE A 796 -46.99 16.95 -45.20
C ILE A 796 -47.28 15.83 -46.23
N GLY A 797 -47.93 14.75 -45.77
CA GLY A 797 -48.72 13.86 -46.63
C GLY A 797 -48.82 12.42 -46.14
N SER A 798 -50.01 11.99 -45.73
CA SER A 798 -50.31 10.58 -45.46
C SER A 798 -50.83 9.88 -46.72
N CYS A 799 -50.34 8.68 -47.04
CA CYS A 799 -51.19 7.52 -47.43
C CYS A 799 -50.41 6.24 -47.80
N MET A 800 -50.98 5.13 -47.29
CA MET A 800 -51.09 3.77 -47.85
C MET A 800 -50.61 3.42 -49.28
N LEU A 801 -50.18 2.16 -49.39
CA LEU A 801 -50.39 1.18 -50.49
C LEU A 801 -49.51 1.20 -51.78
N SER A 802 -48.73 0.13 -51.89
CA SER A 802 -48.59 -0.81 -53.03
C SER A 802 -48.08 -0.38 -54.43
N SER A 803 -47.09 -1.18 -54.89
CA SER A 803 -46.98 -1.83 -56.21
C SER A 803 -46.61 -1.06 -57.49
N ASP A 804 -45.67 -1.68 -58.21
CA ASP A 804 -45.57 -1.86 -59.66
C ASP A 804 -44.85 -0.86 -60.61
N TYR A 805 -43.81 -1.41 -61.23
CA TYR A 805 -43.45 -1.37 -62.66
C TYR A 805 -43.28 -0.02 -63.43
N ALA A 806 -41.99 0.26 -63.70
CA ALA A 806 -41.40 0.20 -65.06
C ALA A 806 -41.47 1.38 -66.08
N ILE A 807 -40.25 1.77 -66.48
CA ILE A 807 -39.76 2.00 -67.87
C ILE A 807 -39.91 3.38 -68.56
N SER A 808 -38.75 3.84 -69.10
CA SER A 808 -38.52 4.81 -70.19
C SER A 808 -38.67 6.31 -69.88
N ASN A 809 -37.88 7.25 -70.46
CA ASN A 809 -36.78 7.13 -71.45
C ASN A 809 -35.88 8.39 -71.49
N THR A 810 -34.63 8.24 -71.97
CA THR A 810 -33.76 9.28 -72.64
C THR A 810 -33.34 10.55 -71.87
N ALA A 811 -32.13 11.13 -72.02
CA ALA A 811 -30.93 10.77 -72.81
C ALA A 811 -29.63 11.29 -72.12
N ALA A 812 -28.47 10.84 -72.60
CA ALA A 812 -27.16 10.97 -71.94
C ALA A 812 -26.41 12.30 -72.18
N ILE A 813 -25.56 12.68 -71.20
CA ILE A 813 -24.25 13.35 -71.40
C ILE A 813 -23.22 12.64 -70.49
N SER A 814 -21.99 12.52 -70.97
CA SER A 814 -20.92 11.62 -70.49
C SER A 814 -20.05 12.13 -69.33
N LEU A 815 -19.64 11.22 -68.45
CA LEU A 815 -18.33 11.21 -67.75
C LEU A 815 -18.02 9.77 -67.25
N GLU A 816 -16.73 9.42 -67.17
CA GLU A 816 -16.21 8.04 -67.07
C GLU A 816 -16.42 7.35 -65.70
N PRO A 817 -16.66 6.03 -65.64
CA PRO A 817 -16.72 5.27 -64.39
C PRO A 817 -15.53 4.33 -64.11
N LYS A 818 -15.12 4.37 -62.84
CA LYS A 818 -14.50 3.37 -61.94
C LYS A 818 -14.30 1.90 -62.37
N MET A 819 -13.19 1.36 -61.85
CA MET A 819 -13.01 0.11 -61.07
C MET A 819 -13.96 -1.11 -61.22
N LEU A 820 -13.29 -2.28 -61.24
CA LEU A 820 -13.71 -3.65 -60.84
C LEU A 820 -14.52 -4.51 -61.82
N ALA A 821 -13.94 -5.68 -62.11
CA ALA A 821 -14.53 -6.98 -62.43
C ALA A 821 -13.61 -8.01 -61.75
N VAL A 822 -14.06 -9.12 -61.15
CA VAL A 822 -14.93 -10.15 -61.72
C VAL A 822 -16.13 -10.47 -60.80
N ASP A 823 -17.27 -10.80 -61.41
CA ASP A 823 -18.54 -11.11 -60.75
C ASP A 823 -18.62 -12.53 -60.15
N SER A 824 -19.26 -12.64 -58.99
CA SER A 824 -20.44 -13.50 -58.82
C SER A 824 -21.26 -13.01 -57.62
N ILE A 825 -22.46 -12.49 -57.87
CA ILE A 825 -23.35 -11.94 -56.83
C ILE A 825 -24.23 -13.07 -56.29
N ASP A 826 -24.23 -13.24 -54.97
CA ASP A 826 -25.44 -13.59 -54.23
C ASP A 826 -25.55 -12.70 -52.98
N ASN A 827 -26.75 -12.53 -52.45
CA ASN A 827 -27.10 -11.34 -51.64
C ASN A 827 -26.72 -11.45 -50.15
N THR A 828 -25.76 -10.63 -49.68
CA THR A 828 -25.66 -10.20 -48.27
C THR A 828 -25.37 -8.70 -48.16
N MET A 829 -26.34 -7.94 -47.65
CA MET A 829 -26.14 -6.56 -47.18
C MET A 829 -25.70 -6.61 -45.71
N ASP A 830 -24.39 -6.74 -45.49
CA ASP A 830 -23.65 -6.41 -44.26
C ASP A 830 -22.13 -6.55 -44.56
N ASP A 831 -21.25 -6.34 -43.59
CA ASP A 831 -19.78 -6.59 -43.64
C ASP A 831 -18.84 -5.44 -44.05
N LEU A 832 -19.15 -4.19 -43.65
CA LEU A 832 -18.08 -3.21 -43.40
C LEU A 832 -17.34 -3.59 -42.09
N PRO A 833 -15.99 -3.54 -42.03
CA PRO A 833 -15.25 -3.87 -40.82
C PRO A 833 -15.52 -2.85 -39.70
N ILE A 834 -15.64 -3.33 -38.47
CA ILE A 834 -15.92 -2.54 -37.28
C ILE A 834 -14.72 -1.63 -36.98
N ASN A 835 -14.95 -0.32 -36.85
CA ASN A 835 -13.88 0.63 -36.52
C ASN A 835 -13.60 0.59 -35.01
N LEU A 836 -12.36 0.27 -34.62
CA LEU A 836 -11.93 0.17 -33.23
C LEU A 836 -11.65 1.56 -32.65
N GLN A 837 -12.27 1.89 -31.52
CA GLN A 837 -12.05 3.16 -30.84
C GLN A 837 -10.84 3.09 -29.91
N LEU A 838 -9.85 3.96 -30.13
CA LEU A 838 -8.74 4.16 -29.20
C LEU A 838 -9.25 4.93 -27.97
N ILE A 839 -9.26 4.29 -26.79
CA ILE A 839 -9.63 4.97 -25.53
C ILE A 839 -8.41 5.51 -24.81
N ALA A 840 -7.34 4.71 -24.69
CA ALA A 840 -6.24 5.04 -23.79
C ALA A 840 -4.88 4.83 -24.44
N THR A 841 -3.99 5.79 -24.16
CA THR A 841 -2.59 5.76 -24.59
C THR A 841 -1.71 5.97 -23.36
N ARG A 842 -0.75 5.09 -23.11
CA ARG A 842 0.18 5.21 -21.98
C ARG A 842 1.60 4.98 -22.44
N ARG A 843 2.56 5.72 -21.88
CA ARG A 843 3.98 5.40 -22.03
C ARG A 843 4.39 4.43 -20.93
N ILE A 844 4.90 3.27 -21.32
CA ILE A 844 5.38 2.23 -20.41
C ILE A 844 6.89 2.36 -20.20
N GLY A 845 7.61 2.72 -21.27
CA GLY A 845 9.06 2.88 -21.25
C GLY A 845 9.62 3.63 -22.46
N ILE A 846 10.90 3.40 -22.74
CA ILE A 846 11.62 3.92 -23.91
C ILE A 846 11.90 2.88 -25.01
N THR A 847 11.86 1.59 -24.68
CA THR A 847 12.11 0.48 -25.63
C THR A 847 10.79 -0.09 -26.17
N PRO A 848 10.80 -0.89 -27.26
CA PRO A 848 9.59 -1.52 -27.79
C PRO A 848 8.82 -2.30 -26.72
N VAL A 849 7.48 -2.19 -26.73
CA VAL A 849 6.62 -2.90 -25.78
C VAL A 849 6.21 -4.27 -26.32
N PHE A 850 6.53 -5.34 -25.59
CA PHE A 850 6.08 -6.71 -25.83
C PHE A 850 4.95 -7.09 -24.86
N LEU A 851 4.02 -7.94 -25.28
CA LEU A 851 2.83 -8.33 -24.50
C LEU A 851 2.81 -9.84 -24.25
N VAL A 852 3.18 -10.22 -23.03
CA VAL A 852 3.32 -11.61 -22.59
C VAL A 852 2.11 -12.00 -21.73
N PRO A 853 1.16 -12.83 -22.20
CA PRO A 853 0.09 -13.35 -21.36
C PRO A 853 0.65 -14.32 -20.30
N LEU A 854 0.05 -14.37 -19.11
CA LEU A 854 0.45 -15.32 -18.06
C LEU A 854 -0.25 -16.69 -18.19
N SER A 855 -1.36 -16.77 -18.92
CA SER A 855 -2.01 -18.02 -19.31
C SER A 855 -2.71 -17.85 -20.65
N ASP A 856 -3.05 -18.95 -21.32
CA ASP A 856 -3.67 -18.94 -22.66
C ASP A 856 -5.13 -18.44 -22.69
N SER A 857 -5.68 -18.02 -21.55
CA SER A 857 -7.03 -17.47 -21.43
C SER A 857 -7.10 -15.98 -21.78
N LEU A 858 -8.20 -15.56 -22.42
CA LEU A 858 -8.41 -14.15 -22.79
C LEU A 858 -8.55 -13.21 -21.57
N ASP A 859 -9.02 -13.74 -20.44
CA ASP A 859 -9.13 -13.03 -19.16
C ASP A 859 -7.82 -13.04 -18.34
N SER A 860 -6.71 -13.50 -18.93
CA SER A 860 -5.42 -13.59 -18.24
C SER A 860 -4.82 -12.22 -17.95
N ASP A 861 -4.19 -12.11 -16.78
CA ASP A 861 -3.25 -11.02 -16.52
C ASP A 861 -2.06 -11.12 -17.49
N MET A 862 -1.53 -9.97 -17.91
CA MET A 862 -0.46 -9.88 -18.90
C MET A 862 0.73 -9.07 -18.38
N ILE A 863 1.92 -9.36 -18.85
CA ILE A 863 3.11 -8.54 -18.63
C ILE A 863 3.38 -7.72 -19.90
N ALA A 864 3.38 -6.39 -19.76
CA ALA A 864 3.99 -5.50 -20.74
C ALA A 864 5.47 -5.33 -20.40
N LEU A 865 6.34 -5.81 -21.29
CA LEU A 865 7.78 -5.71 -21.14
C LEU A 865 8.33 -4.58 -22.02
N SER A 866 9.09 -3.67 -21.42
CA SER A 866 9.80 -2.58 -22.10
C SER A 866 11.19 -2.43 -21.46
N ASP A 867 11.60 -1.25 -21.02
CA ASP A 867 12.74 -1.05 -20.13
C ASP A 867 12.54 -1.72 -18.76
N ARG A 868 11.27 -1.87 -18.36
CA ARG A 868 10.82 -2.53 -17.13
C ARG A 868 9.64 -3.47 -17.42
N PRO A 869 9.48 -4.55 -16.63
CA PRO A 869 8.27 -5.34 -16.65
C PRO A 869 7.13 -4.66 -15.87
N TRP A 870 5.94 -4.62 -16.47
CA TRP A 870 4.70 -4.11 -15.87
C TRP A 870 3.60 -5.16 -15.94
N LEU A 871 2.97 -5.47 -14.82
CA LEU A 871 1.76 -6.29 -14.79
C LEU A 871 0.54 -5.44 -15.18
N LEU A 872 -0.22 -5.95 -16.14
CA LEU A 872 -1.55 -5.51 -16.55
C LEU A 872 -2.53 -6.53 -16.01
N HIS A 873 -3.30 -6.13 -15.00
CA HIS A 873 -4.27 -7.02 -14.39
C HIS A 873 -5.66 -6.37 -14.37
N THR A 874 -6.69 -7.20 -14.45
CA THR A 874 -8.07 -6.71 -14.37
C THR A 874 -8.38 -6.25 -12.95
N ALA A 875 -8.95 -5.06 -12.80
CA ALA A 875 -9.32 -4.49 -11.51
C ALA A 875 -10.52 -3.55 -11.63
N ARG A 876 -11.60 -3.85 -10.90
CA ARG A 876 -12.81 -3.00 -10.79
C ARG A 876 -13.35 -2.56 -12.16
N HIS A 877 -13.53 -3.53 -13.07
CA HIS A 877 -14.02 -3.33 -14.45
C HIS A 877 -13.12 -2.43 -15.32
N SER A 878 -11.80 -2.49 -15.12
CA SER A 878 -10.82 -1.81 -15.96
C SER A 878 -9.47 -2.55 -15.94
N LEU A 879 -8.61 -2.29 -16.93
CA LEU A 879 -7.20 -2.72 -16.87
C LEU A 879 -6.42 -1.79 -15.95
N SER A 880 -5.72 -2.36 -14.98
CA SER A 880 -4.84 -1.61 -14.07
C SER A 880 -3.39 -2.05 -14.24
N TYR A 881 -2.48 -1.10 -14.03
CA TYR A 881 -1.07 -1.20 -14.40
C TYR A 881 -0.22 -1.07 -13.14
N THR A 882 0.64 -2.05 -12.89
CA THR A 882 1.52 -2.10 -11.72
C THR A 882 2.91 -2.53 -12.15
N SER A 883 3.93 -1.71 -11.87
CA SER A 883 5.33 -2.08 -12.14
C SER A 883 5.70 -3.36 -11.37
N ILE A 884 6.48 -4.24 -11.99
CA ILE A 884 7.11 -5.37 -11.29
C ILE A 884 8.48 -4.90 -10.81
N SER A 885 8.84 -5.23 -9.57
CA SER A 885 10.12 -4.83 -8.95
C SER A 885 11.23 -5.83 -9.30
N PHE A 886 11.56 -5.86 -10.60
CA PHE A 886 12.65 -6.64 -11.16
C PHE A 886 13.55 -5.75 -12.03
N GLN A 887 14.79 -6.20 -12.23
CA GLN A 887 15.79 -5.56 -13.09
C GLN A 887 15.35 -5.52 -14.57
N PRO A 888 15.90 -4.63 -15.40
CA PRO A 888 15.62 -4.60 -16.84
C PRO A 888 15.83 -5.98 -17.46
N SER A 889 14.80 -6.48 -18.15
CA SER A 889 14.78 -7.81 -18.75
C SER A 889 14.49 -7.70 -20.24
N THR A 890 15.16 -8.54 -21.03
CA THR A 890 15.04 -8.54 -22.49
C THR A 890 13.82 -9.31 -22.97
N HIS A 891 13.51 -10.41 -22.27
CA HIS A 891 12.41 -11.33 -22.57
C HIS A 891 11.78 -11.81 -21.26
N ALA A 892 10.49 -12.16 -21.33
CA ALA A 892 9.72 -12.75 -20.25
C ALA A 892 8.82 -13.87 -20.80
N THR A 893 8.64 -14.96 -20.05
CA THR A 893 7.77 -16.09 -20.44
C THR A 893 7.15 -16.75 -19.21
N PRO A 894 5.85 -17.06 -19.19
CA PRO A 894 5.24 -17.80 -18.08
C PRO A 894 5.75 -19.24 -18.05
N VAL A 895 6.07 -19.76 -16.87
CA VAL A 895 6.52 -21.14 -16.66
C VAL A 895 5.66 -21.76 -15.58
N CYS A 896 4.74 -22.65 -15.99
CA CYS A 896 3.95 -23.44 -15.06
C CYS A 896 4.61 -24.82 -14.88
N SER A 897 5.10 -25.14 -13.69
CA SER A 897 5.53 -26.49 -13.30
C SER A 897 4.77 -26.97 -12.05
N VAL A 898 4.92 -28.24 -11.68
CA VAL A 898 4.35 -28.79 -10.43
C VAL A 898 4.94 -28.09 -9.19
N GLU A 899 6.18 -27.61 -9.29
CA GLU A 899 6.94 -26.99 -8.20
C GLU A 899 6.73 -25.46 -8.17
N CYS A 900 6.45 -24.83 -9.31
CA CYS A 900 6.14 -23.41 -9.44
C CYS A 900 4.94 -23.21 -10.41
N PRO A 901 3.69 -23.28 -9.91
CA PRO A 901 2.50 -23.23 -10.76
C PRO A 901 2.26 -21.84 -11.37
N LYS A 902 2.84 -20.78 -10.81
CA LYS A 902 2.79 -19.39 -11.31
C LYS A 902 4.18 -18.80 -11.58
N GLY A 903 5.14 -19.64 -11.98
CA GLY A 903 6.48 -19.19 -12.34
C GLY A 903 6.48 -18.25 -13.55
N ILE A 904 7.42 -17.30 -13.55
CA ILE A 904 7.76 -16.44 -14.69
C ILE A 904 9.28 -16.53 -14.88
N LEU A 905 9.71 -16.74 -16.12
CA LEU A 905 11.11 -16.68 -16.49
C LEU A 905 11.44 -15.29 -17.04
N PHE A 906 12.38 -14.59 -16.43
CA PHE A 906 12.96 -13.36 -16.97
C PHE A 906 14.38 -13.60 -17.48
N VAL A 907 14.69 -13.03 -18.65
CA VAL A 907 16.05 -13.03 -19.23
C VAL A 907 16.73 -11.70 -18.95
N ALA A 908 17.68 -11.69 -18.02
CA ALA A 908 18.42 -10.49 -17.60
C ALA A 908 19.89 -10.83 -17.25
N ASP A 909 20.81 -9.91 -17.52
CA ASP A 909 22.26 -10.08 -17.35
C ASP A 909 22.83 -11.35 -18.02
N ASN A 910 22.33 -11.69 -19.22
CA ASN A 910 22.65 -12.94 -19.92
C ASN A 910 22.36 -14.22 -19.10
N SER A 911 21.46 -14.15 -18.11
CA SER A 911 21.05 -15.27 -17.25
C SER A 911 19.53 -15.42 -17.23
N LEU A 912 19.08 -16.65 -16.97
CA LEU A 912 17.67 -16.97 -16.78
C LEU A 912 17.35 -16.87 -15.28
N HIS A 913 16.30 -16.12 -14.94
CA HIS A 913 15.80 -15.98 -13.59
C HIS A 913 14.38 -16.53 -13.55
N LEU A 914 14.17 -17.65 -12.86
CA LEU A 914 12.83 -18.17 -12.56
C LEU A 914 12.35 -17.49 -11.28
N VAL A 915 11.21 -16.81 -11.37
CA VAL A 915 10.65 -16.04 -10.27
C VAL A 915 9.16 -16.32 -10.09
N GLU A 916 8.63 -16.08 -8.90
CA GLU A 916 7.19 -16.10 -8.63
C GLU A 916 6.73 -14.74 -8.10
N MET A 917 5.54 -14.29 -8.49
CA MET A 917 4.97 -13.02 -8.02
C MET A 917 4.32 -13.18 -6.66
N VAL A 918 4.71 -12.36 -5.68
CA VAL A 918 4.05 -12.29 -4.38
C VAL A 918 2.81 -11.41 -4.51
N HIS A 919 1.62 -12.00 -4.44
CA HIS A 919 0.36 -11.36 -4.84
C HIS A 919 -0.23 -10.36 -3.80
N SER A 920 0.47 -10.06 -2.71
CA SER A 920 -0.11 -9.38 -1.54
C SER A 920 -0.07 -7.83 -1.57
N THR A 921 0.95 -7.19 -2.16
CA THR A 921 1.10 -5.73 -2.10
C THR A 921 1.55 -5.06 -3.40
N ARG A 922 1.01 -3.86 -3.67
CA ARG A 922 1.45 -2.98 -4.78
C ARG A 922 2.71 -2.16 -4.46
N LEU A 923 3.13 -2.17 -3.19
CA LEU A 923 4.29 -1.47 -2.67
C LEU A 923 5.16 -2.48 -1.93
N ASN A 924 6.45 -2.51 -2.28
CA ASN A 924 7.45 -3.28 -1.57
C ASN A 924 7.92 -2.46 -0.35
N VAL A 925 7.90 -3.06 0.84
CA VAL A 925 8.43 -2.46 2.07
C VAL A 925 9.50 -3.38 2.65
N GLN A 926 10.77 -2.97 2.57
CA GLN A 926 11.90 -3.67 3.16
C GLN A 926 12.25 -3.02 4.51
N LYS A 927 12.30 -3.80 5.60
CA LYS A 927 12.56 -3.32 6.98
C LYS A 927 14.01 -3.57 7.38
N PHE A 928 14.75 -2.53 7.77
CA PHE A 928 16.03 -2.62 8.45
C PHE A 928 15.88 -2.23 9.91
N HIS A 929 16.41 -3.07 10.81
CA HIS A 929 16.36 -2.83 12.25
C HIS A 929 17.62 -2.05 12.62
N LEU A 930 17.46 -0.80 13.04
CA LEU A 930 18.58 0.04 13.49
C LEU A 930 18.75 0.04 15.01
N GLY A 931 17.80 -0.55 15.75
CA GLY A 931 17.65 -0.35 17.19
C GLY A 931 17.20 1.07 17.53
N GLY A 932 16.62 1.26 18.73
CA GLY A 932 16.12 2.58 19.16
C GLY A 932 15.06 3.17 18.21
N THR A 933 14.73 4.45 18.38
CA THR A 933 13.76 5.16 17.52
C THR A 933 14.49 6.00 16.47
N PRO A 934 14.36 5.73 15.15
CA PRO A 934 14.91 6.61 14.12
C PRO A 934 14.06 7.89 14.00
N ARG A 935 14.66 9.06 14.18
CA ARG A 935 13.97 10.37 14.24
C ARG A 935 14.10 11.23 12.99
N LYS A 936 15.24 11.16 12.29
CA LYS A 936 15.53 11.92 11.06
C LYS A 936 16.42 11.13 10.12
N VAL A 937 16.20 11.27 8.81
CA VAL A 937 17.01 10.65 7.74
C VAL A 937 17.39 11.67 6.67
N GLN A 938 18.65 11.64 6.23
CA GLN A 938 19.19 12.48 5.16
C GLN A 938 20.11 11.66 4.26
N TYR A 939 20.03 11.82 2.94
CA TYR A 939 20.93 11.14 2.01
C TYR A 939 22.16 11.99 1.67
N HIS A 940 23.36 11.43 1.81
CA HIS A 940 24.61 12.10 1.46
C HIS A 940 25.13 11.63 0.10
N SER A 941 24.92 12.45 -0.93
CA SER A 941 25.19 12.08 -2.33
C SER A 941 26.64 11.74 -2.66
N GLU A 942 27.61 12.29 -1.91
CA GLU A 942 29.04 12.11 -2.19
C GLU A 942 29.57 10.76 -1.67
N SER A 943 29.06 10.28 -0.54
CA SER A 943 29.42 8.96 0.02
C SER A 943 28.40 7.86 -0.31
N LYS A 944 27.28 8.20 -0.94
CA LYS A 944 26.10 7.34 -1.18
C LYS A 944 25.46 6.75 0.10
N LEU A 945 25.78 7.26 1.29
CA LEU A 945 25.26 6.76 2.57
C LEU A 945 24.05 7.55 3.06
N LEU A 946 23.22 6.91 3.88
CA LEU A 946 22.16 7.54 4.66
C LEU A 946 22.70 7.98 6.03
N LEU A 947 22.34 9.18 6.45
CA LEU A 947 22.60 9.71 7.78
C LEU A 947 21.29 9.63 8.57
N VAL A 948 21.28 8.81 9.62
CA VAL A 948 20.09 8.58 10.46
C VAL A 948 20.37 9.07 11.87
N MET A 949 19.52 9.95 12.38
CA MET A 949 19.47 10.31 13.80
C MET A 949 18.61 9.28 14.53
N ARG A 950 19.18 8.60 15.50
CA ARG A 950 18.52 7.59 16.33
C ARG A 950 18.44 8.08 17.77
N THR A 951 17.40 7.64 18.48
CA THR A 951 17.18 7.92 19.90
C THR A 951 16.99 6.60 20.64
N GLU A 952 17.95 6.26 21.49
CA GLU A 952 17.90 5.12 22.41
C GLU A 952 17.21 5.57 23.71
N LEU A 953 16.19 4.83 24.14
CA LEU A 953 15.61 4.94 25.49
C LEU A 953 16.31 3.89 26.36
N SER A 954 16.85 4.28 27.52
CA SER A 954 17.48 3.34 28.45
C SER A 954 16.61 3.20 29.70
N ASN A 955 16.35 1.95 30.09
CA ASN A 955 15.50 1.62 31.25
C ASN A 955 16.05 2.17 32.58
N ASP A 956 17.37 2.34 32.70
CA ASP A 956 18.02 2.94 33.86
C ASP A 956 17.83 4.48 33.88
N ASN A 957 16.89 4.95 34.70
CA ASN A 957 16.64 6.37 35.04
C ASN A 957 16.50 7.34 33.85
N ASP A 958 15.38 7.33 33.12
CA ASP A 958 14.87 8.40 32.22
C ASP A 958 15.88 9.11 31.29
N THR A 959 17.06 8.53 31.04
CA THR A 959 18.20 9.23 30.44
C THR A 959 18.28 8.93 28.95
N CYS A 960 17.32 9.49 28.23
CA CYS A 960 17.29 9.47 26.78
C CYS A 960 18.66 9.87 26.20
N SER A 961 19.21 9.03 25.31
CA SER A 961 20.44 9.31 24.59
C SER A 961 20.19 9.20 23.09
N SER A 962 20.83 10.05 22.29
CA SER A 962 20.71 10.00 20.84
C SER A 962 22.07 9.84 20.19
N ASP A 963 22.07 9.27 18.99
CA ASP A 963 23.26 9.13 18.18
C ASP A 963 22.96 9.32 16.68
N ILE A 964 24.01 9.54 15.91
CA ILE A 964 23.94 9.74 14.46
C ILE A 964 24.69 8.60 13.80
N CYS A 965 23.99 7.80 13.01
CA CYS A 965 24.49 6.62 12.32
C CYS A 965 24.62 6.90 10.82
N CYS A 966 25.76 6.54 10.23
CA CYS A 966 25.91 6.37 8.79
C CYS A 966 25.46 4.95 8.44
N VAL A 967 24.44 4.83 7.60
CA VAL A 967 23.81 3.56 7.21
C VAL A 967 23.97 3.37 5.70
N ASP A 968 24.38 2.16 5.28
CA ASP A 968 24.38 1.80 3.85
C ASP A 968 22.94 1.57 3.37
N PRO A 969 22.45 2.26 2.32
CA PRO A 969 21.09 2.09 1.81
C PRO A 969 20.77 0.69 1.26
N LEU A 970 21.76 -0.13 0.88
CA LEU A 970 21.50 -1.46 0.30
C LEU A 970 21.40 -2.56 1.36
N SER A 971 22.36 -2.62 2.29
CA SER A 971 22.40 -3.62 3.36
C SER A 971 21.65 -3.23 4.64
N GLY A 972 21.40 -1.92 4.84
CA GLY A 972 20.89 -1.39 6.11
C GLY A 972 21.90 -1.44 7.26
N SER A 973 23.16 -1.81 6.99
CA SER A 973 24.21 -1.90 8.01
C SER A 973 24.72 -0.52 8.44
N THR A 974 25.06 -0.37 9.72
CA THR A 974 25.64 0.87 10.25
C THR A 974 27.17 0.86 10.08
N VAL A 975 27.68 1.76 9.25
CA VAL A 975 29.10 1.92 8.89
C VAL A 975 29.87 2.68 9.98
N SER A 976 29.28 3.73 10.53
CA SER A 976 29.86 4.50 11.65
C SER A 976 28.78 5.19 12.47
N SER A 977 29.02 5.42 13.76
CA SER A 977 28.09 6.12 14.65
C SER A 977 28.77 7.16 15.54
N PHE A 978 28.05 8.24 15.85
CA PHE A 978 28.48 9.31 16.76
C PHE A 978 27.43 9.49 17.86
N LYS A 979 27.75 9.06 19.09
CA LYS A 979 26.88 9.21 20.27
C LYS A 979 26.95 10.62 20.86
N LEU A 980 25.80 11.19 21.22
CA LEU A 980 25.69 12.48 21.91
C LEU A 980 26.04 12.35 23.41
N GLU A 981 26.06 13.48 24.13
CA GLU A 981 26.27 13.48 25.57
C GLU A 981 25.07 12.87 26.33
N ARG A 982 25.30 12.34 27.54
CA ARG A 982 24.21 11.75 28.35
C ARG A 982 23.17 12.81 28.71
N GLY A 983 21.88 12.52 28.50
CA GLY A 983 20.79 13.48 28.65
C GLY A 983 20.70 14.51 27.51
N GLU A 984 21.50 14.38 26.45
CA GLU A 984 21.36 15.16 25.24
C GLU A 984 20.56 14.38 24.19
N THR A 985 19.43 14.96 23.74
CA THR A 985 18.60 14.35 22.70
C THR A 985 18.71 15.12 21.39
N GLY A 986 18.79 14.38 20.28
CA GLY A 986 18.75 14.95 18.94
C GLY A 986 17.33 15.35 18.55
N LYS A 987 17.14 16.55 17.99
CA LYS A 987 15.82 17.06 17.56
C LYS A 987 15.76 17.45 16.09
N SER A 988 16.85 17.99 15.52
CA SER A 988 16.93 18.38 14.10
C SER A 988 18.28 18.00 13.46
N MET A 989 18.27 17.68 12.17
CA MET A 989 19.46 17.26 11.43
C MET A 989 19.35 17.63 9.95
N GLU A 990 20.29 18.43 9.47
CA GLU A 990 20.24 19.01 8.12
C GLU A 990 21.66 19.14 7.52
N LEU A 991 21.80 18.86 6.23
CA LEU A 991 23.06 19.03 5.49
C LEU A 991 23.20 20.50 5.01
N VAL A 992 24.34 21.12 5.30
CA VAL A 992 24.63 22.52 4.95
C VAL A 992 25.95 22.61 4.18
N LYS A 993 25.97 23.34 3.06
CA LYS A 993 27.18 23.53 2.25
C LYS A 993 28.08 24.63 2.83
N ILE A 994 29.38 24.36 2.86
CA ILE A 994 30.45 25.32 3.16
C ILE A 994 31.39 25.37 1.96
N GLY A 995 31.14 26.28 1.03
CA GLY A 995 31.88 26.33 -0.23
C GLY A 995 31.56 25.10 -1.08
N ASN A 996 32.53 24.20 -1.23
CA ASN A 996 32.36 22.95 -1.98
C ASN A 996 32.06 21.73 -1.09
N GLU A 997 32.29 21.82 0.23
CA GLU A 997 32.09 20.69 1.15
C GLU A 997 30.71 20.73 1.79
N GLN A 998 30.18 19.56 2.16
CA GLN A 998 28.96 19.44 2.96
C GLN A 998 29.29 19.14 4.41
N VAL A 999 28.59 19.78 5.34
CA VAL A 999 28.66 19.46 6.78
C VAL A 999 27.29 19.12 7.31
N LEU A 1000 27.26 18.22 8.29
CA LEU A 1000 26.03 17.87 8.99
C LEU A 1000 25.86 18.80 10.19
N VAL A 1001 24.73 19.51 10.24
CA VAL A 1001 24.39 20.40 11.35
C VAL A 1001 23.23 19.80 12.13
N ILE A 1002 23.42 19.61 13.43
CA ILE A 1002 22.53 18.88 14.33
C ILE A 1002 22.08 19.83 15.44
N GLY A 1003 20.77 19.88 15.69
CA GLY A 1003 20.15 20.60 16.79
C GLY A 1003 19.73 19.65 17.91
N THR A 1004 20.06 20.01 19.15
CA THR A 1004 19.86 19.16 20.34
C THR A 1004 19.14 19.89 21.47
N SER A 1005 18.65 19.14 22.46
CA SER A 1005 18.27 19.63 23.80
C SER A 1005 19.07 18.93 24.89
N LEU A 1006 19.49 19.68 25.92
CA LEU A 1006 20.35 19.23 27.03
C LEU A 1006 19.60 18.81 28.30
N TYR A 1007 18.27 18.84 28.28
CA TYR A 1007 17.43 18.53 29.44
C TYR A 1007 16.09 17.96 28.96
N SER A 1008 15.56 17.00 29.71
CA SER A 1008 14.31 16.26 29.48
C SER A 1008 13.08 16.92 30.12
N GLY A 1009 13.20 18.16 30.60
CA GLY A 1009 12.04 18.95 31.02
C GLY A 1009 11.07 19.25 29.86
N PRO A 1010 9.80 19.60 30.15
CA PRO A 1010 8.81 19.89 29.12
C PRO A 1010 9.32 20.91 28.10
N ALA A 1011 9.07 20.65 26.82
CA ALA A 1011 9.47 21.59 25.76
C ALA A 1011 8.65 22.90 25.88
N ILE A 1012 7.35 22.76 26.11
CA ILE A 1012 6.35 23.80 25.95
C ILE A 1012 5.55 23.90 27.25
N MET A 1013 5.47 25.10 27.82
CA MET A 1013 4.57 25.40 28.93
C MET A 1013 3.11 25.22 28.49
N PRO A 1014 2.16 24.87 29.37
CA PRO A 1014 0.73 24.77 29.00
C PRO A 1014 0.12 26.06 28.39
N SER A 1015 0.78 27.22 28.52
CA SER A 1015 0.44 28.48 27.84
C SER A 1015 0.75 28.50 26.32
N GLY A 1016 1.56 27.55 25.83
CA GLY A 1016 2.17 27.54 24.50
C GLY A 1016 3.54 28.24 24.43
N GLU A 1017 4.02 28.79 25.55
CA GLU A 1017 5.33 29.46 25.62
C GLU A 1017 6.48 28.45 25.76
N ALA A 1018 7.66 28.79 25.26
CA ALA A 1018 8.82 27.92 25.36
C ALA A 1018 9.38 27.89 26.79
N GLU A 1019 9.61 26.68 27.34
CA GLU A 1019 10.28 26.55 28.63
C GLU A 1019 11.77 26.95 28.52
N SER A 1020 12.39 27.35 29.64
CA SER A 1020 13.79 27.79 29.74
C SER A 1020 14.82 26.64 29.62
N THR A 1021 14.66 25.79 28.61
CA THR A 1021 15.60 24.72 28.24
C THR A 1021 16.86 25.28 27.58
N LYS A 1022 17.92 24.47 27.49
CA LYS A 1022 19.14 24.80 26.73
C LYS A 1022 19.31 23.81 25.58
N GLY A 1023 19.67 24.32 24.41
CA GLY A 1023 20.00 23.51 23.24
C GLY A 1023 21.43 23.73 22.76
N ARG A 1024 21.92 22.81 21.93
CA ARG A 1024 23.20 22.98 21.21
C ARG A 1024 22.99 22.84 19.71
N VAL A 1025 23.87 23.48 18.97
CA VAL A 1025 24.09 23.25 17.54
C VAL A 1025 25.45 22.58 17.41
N ILE A 1026 25.45 21.32 16.99
CA ILE A 1026 26.65 20.50 16.75
C ILE A 1026 26.92 20.47 15.24
N VAL A 1027 28.19 20.51 14.87
CA VAL A 1027 28.65 20.41 13.48
C VAL A 1027 29.57 19.20 13.36
N LEU A 1028 29.21 18.26 12.48
CA LEU A 1028 30.02 17.11 12.10
C LEU A 1028 30.45 17.24 10.63
N CYS A 1029 31.58 16.63 10.28
CA CYS A 1029 31.99 16.38 8.89
C CYS A 1029 32.06 14.87 8.65
N LEU A 1030 31.71 14.44 7.44
CA LEU A 1030 32.08 13.11 6.95
C LEU A 1030 33.47 13.21 6.33
N GLU A 1031 34.36 12.30 6.69
CA GLU A 1031 35.69 12.18 6.07
C GLU A 1031 35.91 10.76 5.55
N ASN A 1032 36.49 10.65 4.36
CA ASN A 1032 36.94 9.39 3.78
C ASN A 1032 38.39 9.13 4.24
N LEU A 1033 38.61 8.02 4.94
CA LEU A 1033 39.89 7.64 5.55
C LEU A 1033 41.02 7.37 4.53
N GLN A 1034 40.72 7.18 3.24
CA GLN A 1034 41.73 6.87 2.22
C GLN A 1034 42.50 8.10 1.68
N ASN A 1035 42.10 9.33 2.03
CA ASN A 1035 42.70 10.56 1.46
C ASN A 1035 43.56 11.39 2.44
N SER A 1036 43.79 10.95 3.68
CA SER A 1036 44.48 11.74 4.71
C SER A 1036 46.00 11.52 4.80
N ASP A 1037 46.69 11.37 3.67
CA ASP A 1037 48.15 11.20 3.60
C ASP A 1037 48.87 12.39 2.95
N SER A 1038 48.50 13.63 3.34
CA SER A 1038 49.28 14.84 3.05
C SER A 1038 49.13 15.97 4.09
N GLY A 1039 49.80 15.81 5.23
CA GLY A 1039 50.45 16.91 5.97
C GLY A 1039 49.62 18.07 6.55
N SER A 1040 49.31 18.00 7.85
CA SER A 1040 49.32 19.19 8.72
C SER A 1040 49.56 18.85 10.19
N MET A 1041 50.83 18.91 10.61
CA MET A 1041 51.25 18.76 12.02
C MET A 1041 51.36 20.11 12.72
N THR A 1042 50.42 20.46 13.60
CA THR A 1042 50.62 21.54 14.60
C THR A 1042 49.97 21.25 15.95
N PHE A 1043 50.83 20.92 16.92
CA PHE A 1043 50.77 21.18 18.37
C PHE A 1043 49.47 21.71 19.01
N CYS A 1044 49.03 21.04 20.08
CA CYS A 1044 48.99 21.66 21.41
C CYS A 1044 49.05 20.61 22.54
N SER A 1045 49.44 21.05 23.74
CA SER A 1045 49.96 20.20 24.82
C SER A 1045 49.16 20.29 26.13
N LYS A 1046 49.15 19.19 26.89
CA LYS A 1046 49.04 19.03 28.37
C LYS A 1046 49.04 17.52 28.67
N ALA A 1047 49.95 16.88 29.42
CA ALA A 1047 50.53 17.16 30.74
C ALA A 1047 49.58 16.85 31.92
N GLY A 1048 49.81 15.70 32.60
CA GLY A 1048 49.24 15.41 33.93
C GLY A 1048 48.97 13.93 34.24
N SER A 1049 49.92 13.26 34.92
CA SER A 1049 49.79 12.13 35.88
C SER A 1049 48.82 10.95 35.59
N SER A 1050 49.16 9.64 35.48
CA SER A 1050 50.22 8.74 36.00
C SER A 1050 49.85 7.85 37.21
N SER A 1051 49.46 6.59 36.96
CA SER A 1051 49.81 5.40 37.78
C SER A 1051 49.36 4.12 37.04
N GLN A 1052 50.21 3.47 36.24
CA GLN A 1052 51.20 2.46 36.65
C GLN A 1052 50.63 1.17 37.26
N ARG A 1053 50.71 0.08 36.49
CA ARG A 1053 51.50 -1.18 36.71
C ARG A 1053 50.95 -2.25 35.75
N THR A 1054 51.69 -3.16 35.10
CA THR A 1054 53.13 -3.45 34.88
C THR A 1054 53.12 -4.46 33.70
N SER A 1055 53.74 -4.22 32.53
CA SER A 1055 55.17 -4.43 32.20
C SER A 1055 55.65 -5.90 32.28
N PRO A 1056 56.67 -6.39 31.52
CA PRO A 1056 57.51 -5.65 30.56
C PRO A 1056 58.08 -6.42 29.32
N PHE A 1057 58.75 -5.67 28.43
CA PHE A 1057 59.83 -6.08 27.48
C PHE A 1057 59.48 -7.04 26.31
N ARG A 1058 60.13 -6.96 25.13
CA ARG A 1058 61.32 -6.18 24.72
C ARG A 1058 61.29 -5.80 23.23
N GLU A 1059 61.86 -4.65 22.89
CA GLU A 1059 62.17 -4.23 21.51
C GLU A 1059 63.29 -5.09 20.89
N ILE A 1060 63.35 -5.17 19.54
CA ILE A 1060 64.58 -5.04 18.73
C ILE A 1060 64.25 -4.77 17.24
N VAL A 1061 64.69 -3.58 16.80
CA VAL A 1061 65.25 -3.17 15.49
C VAL A 1061 65.24 -4.17 14.30
N GLY A 1062 64.84 -3.69 13.11
CA GLY A 1062 65.28 -4.28 11.82
C GLY A 1062 64.61 -3.66 10.59
N TYR A 1063 65.31 -2.80 9.84
CA TYR A 1063 64.83 -2.22 8.58
C TYR A 1063 65.21 -3.09 7.36
N ALA A 1064 64.32 -3.05 6.35
CA ALA A 1064 64.59 -3.08 4.92
C ALA A 1064 64.91 -4.41 4.16
N ALA A 1065 64.18 -4.52 3.04
CA ALA A 1065 64.62 -4.88 1.69
C ALA A 1065 64.65 -6.36 1.22
N GLU A 1066 63.86 -6.54 0.14
CA GLU A 1066 64.17 -7.25 -1.11
C GLU A 1066 64.04 -8.79 -1.25
N GLN A 1067 63.22 -9.11 -2.26
CA GLN A 1067 63.40 -10.13 -3.31
C GLN A 1067 63.16 -11.63 -3.05
N LEU A 1068 62.12 -12.09 -3.75
CA LEU A 1068 62.10 -13.23 -4.69
C LEU A 1068 62.06 -14.69 -4.19
N SER A 1069 61.15 -15.43 -4.85
CA SER A 1069 61.29 -16.84 -5.28
C SER A 1069 60.96 -17.99 -4.30
N SER A 1070 59.70 -18.42 -4.38
CA SER A 1070 59.26 -19.77 -4.81
C SER A 1070 59.52 -21.03 -3.96
N SER A 1071 58.49 -21.89 -3.97
CA SER A 1071 58.46 -23.30 -3.50
C SER A 1071 58.37 -23.49 -1.97
N SER A 1072 57.68 -24.50 -1.42
CA SER A 1072 57.23 -25.77 -2.04
C SER A 1072 56.08 -26.50 -1.30
N LEU A 1073 55.18 -27.14 -2.07
CA LEU A 1073 54.52 -28.46 -1.84
C LEU A 1073 53.43 -28.70 -0.76
N CYS A 1074 52.24 -29.10 -1.26
CA CYS A 1074 51.29 -30.14 -0.78
C CYS A 1074 50.58 -29.95 0.58
N SER A 1075 49.33 -30.37 0.83
CA SER A 1075 48.20 -31.01 0.08
C SER A 1075 46.97 -30.95 1.04
N SER A 1076 45.69 -31.07 0.71
CA SER A 1076 44.92 -31.72 -0.38
C SER A 1076 43.57 -30.98 -0.61
N PRO A 1077 42.64 -31.41 -1.50
CA PRO A 1077 41.48 -30.61 -1.91
C PRO A 1077 40.23 -30.79 -1.02
N ASP A 1078 39.34 -29.80 -1.00
CA ASP A 1078 38.04 -29.83 -1.70
C ASP A 1078 37.35 -28.44 -1.60
N ASP A 1079 36.33 -28.21 -2.43
CA ASP A 1079 35.46 -27.03 -2.51
C ASP A 1079 36.07 -25.64 -2.82
N THR A 1080 36.28 -25.42 -4.12
CA THR A 1080 36.08 -24.10 -4.77
C THR A 1080 34.96 -24.28 -5.81
N SER A 1081 34.06 -23.33 -6.06
CA SER A 1081 34.26 -21.88 -6.07
C SER A 1081 32.96 -21.13 -5.74
N CYS A 1082 33.02 -20.29 -4.70
CA CYS A 1082 32.23 -19.06 -4.70
C CYS A 1082 32.97 -18.10 -5.64
N ASP A 1083 32.42 -17.83 -6.82
CA ASP A 1083 33.04 -16.87 -7.73
C ASP A 1083 32.90 -15.47 -7.12
N GLY A 1084 34.03 -14.96 -6.64
CA GLY A 1084 34.07 -13.73 -5.87
C GLY A 1084 33.76 -12.54 -6.77
N VAL A 1085 32.52 -12.06 -6.71
CA VAL A 1085 32.25 -10.64 -7.00
C VAL A 1085 33.26 -9.86 -6.18
N LYS A 1086 34.15 -9.13 -6.85
CA LYS A 1086 35.09 -8.24 -6.18
C LYS A 1086 34.26 -7.29 -5.35
N LEU A 1087 34.31 -7.45 -4.03
CA LEU A 1087 33.93 -6.41 -3.11
C LEU A 1087 34.80 -5.21 -3.47
N GLU A 1088 34.20 -4.19 -4.06
CA GLU A 1088 34.79 -2.87 -4.06
C GLU A 1088 35.07 -2.54 -2.60
N GLU A 1089 36.33 -2.21 -2.29
CA GLU A 1089 36.77 -1.93 -0.93
C GLU A 1089 35.91 -0.76 -0.40
N THR A 1090 34.92 -1.06 0.45
CA THR A 1090 33.98 -0.06 0.95
C THR A 1090 34.73 1.08 1.60
N GLU A 1091 34.71 2.25 0.95
CA GLU A 1091 35.32 3.46 1.48
C GLU A 1091 34.85 3.69 2.91
N THR A 1092 35.77 3.70 3.86
CA THR A 1092 35.41 3.85 5.27
C THR A 1092 35.16 5.33 5.59
N TRP A 1093 33.89 5.72 5.52
CA TRP A 1093 33.41 7.05 5.85
C TRP A 1093 33.12 7.20 7.35
N GLN A 1094 33.79 8.14 8.02
CA GLN A 1094 33.65 8.38 9.46
C GLN A 1094 33.11 9.79 9.77
N LEU A 1095 32.25 9.89 10.78
CA LEU A 1095 31.79 11.15 11.36
C LEU A 1095 32.86 11.76 12.29
N ARG A 1096 33.37 12.94 11.95
CA ARG A 1096 34.26 13.74 12.81
C ARG A 1096 33.54 14.94 13.41
N PHE A 1097 33.63 15.11 14.73
CA PHE A 1097 33.18 16.30 15.44
C PHE A 1097 34.04 17.54 15.12
N VAL A 1098 33.40 18.69 14.85
CA VAL A 1098 34.09 19.93 14.49
C VAL A 1098 33.83 21.05 15.50
N SER A 1099 32.58 21.33 15.82
CA SER A 1099 32.24 22.35 16.84
C SER A 1099 30.86 22.16 17.44
N ALA A 1100 30.67 22.66 18.66
CA ALA A 1100 29.36 22.80 19.31
C ALA A 1100 29.15 24.24 19.76
N THR A 1101 27.93 24.76 19.63
CA THR A 1101 27.53 26.12 20.06
C THR A 1101 26.24 26.06 20.85
N THR A 1102 26.21 26.63 22.06
CA THR A 1102 25.00 26.69 22.89
C THR A 1102 24.04 27.80 22.45
N LEU A 1103 22.75 27.47 22.45
CA LEU A 1103 21.62 28.38 22.21
C LEU A 1103 20.69 28.42 23.44
N PRO A 1104 20.05 29.57 23.72
CA PRO A 1104 18.99 29.66 24.73
C PRO A 1104 17.68 29.10 24.14
N GLY A 1105 17.16 28.01 24.73
CA GLY A 1105 16.09 27.20 24.15
C GLY A 1105 16.59 26.01 23.33
N MET A 1106 15.79 24.95 23.27
CA MET A 1106 16.02 23.75 22.46
C MET A 1106 15.99 24.02 20.94
N VAL A 1107 16.78 23.25 20.16
CA VAL A 1107 16.93 23.45 18.70
C VAL A 1107 16.08 22.47 17.89
N LEU A 1108 14.83 22.85 17.62
CA LEU A 1108 13.84 22.00 16.93
C LEU A 1108 13.92 21.98 15.40
N ALA A 1109 14.41 23.06 14.78
CA ALA A 1109 14.50 23.19 13.33
C ALA A 1109 15.82 23.85 12.89
N ILE A 1110 16.41 23.30 11.83
CA ILE A 1110 17.56 23.83 11.10
C ILE A 1110 17.20 23.87 9.62
N CYS A 1111 17.59 24.93 8.90
CA CYS A 1111 17.32 25.08 7.47
C CYS A 1111 18.50 25.75 6.75
N PRO A 1112 19.00 25.23 5.60
CA PRO A 1112 20.04 25.89 4.82
C PRO A 1112 19.54 27.20 4.22
N TYR A 1113 20.40 28.22 4.11
CA TYR A 1113 19.99 29.55 3.67
C TYR A 1113 21.05 30.26 2.81
N LEU A 1114 20.68 30.68 1.59
CA LEU A 1114 21.54 31.43 0.65
C LEU A 1114 22.94 30.78 0.41
N ASP A 1115 23.03 29.45 0.44
CA ASP A 1115 24.26 28.63 0.25
C ASP A 1115 25.48 28.99 1.13
N ARG A 1116 25.31 29.84 2.15
CA ARG A 1116 26.39 30.34 3.04
C ARG A 1116 25.98 30.46 4.49
N PHE A 1117 24.67 30.57 4.72
CA PHE A 1117 24.07 30.68 6.03
C PHE A 1117 23.19 29.44 6.29
N PHE A 1118 22.77 29.30 7.53
CA PHE A 1118 21.68 28.41 7.91
C PHE A 1118 20.88 29.08 9.02
N LEU A 1119 19.61 28.72 9.11
CA LEU A 1119 18.73 29.13 10.18
C LEU A 1119 18.75 28.06 11.26
N ALA A 1120 18.71 28.48 12.53
CA ALA A 1120 18.52 27.58 13.67
C ALA A 1120 17.51 28.18 14.64
N SER A 1121 16.45 27.44 14.96
CA SER A 1121 15.50 27.78 16.02
C SER A 1121 16.15 27.56 17.40
N ALA A 1122 15.76 28.34 18.40
CA ALA A 1122 15.97 28.04 19.80
C ALA A 1122 14.77 28.57 20.62
N GLY A 1123 13.87 27.67 21.04
CA GLY A 1123 12.62 28.06 21.69
C GLY A 1123 11.75 28.98 20.81
N ASN A 1124 11.47 30.19 21.28
CA ASN A 1124 10.71 31.23 20.55
C ASN A 1124 11.59 32.19 19.72
N SER A 1125 12.90 31.92 19.63
CA SER A 1125 13.85 32.75 18.88
C SER A 1125 14.43 31.95 17.71
N PHE A 1126 14.79 32.59 16.61
CA PHE A 1126 15.57 31.94 15.55
C PHE A 1126 16.77 32.79 15.16
N TYR A 1127 17.85 32.13 14.75
CA TYR A 1127 19.13 32.76 14.46
C TYR A 1127 19.52 32.55 13.01
N VAL A 1128 19.99 33.62 12.34
CA VAL A 1128 20.75 33.50 11.10
C VAL A 1128 22.19 33.20 11.48
N CYS A 1129 22.63 31.98 11.19
CA CYS A 1129 23.95 31.46 11.48
C CYS A 1129 24.76 31.29 10.19
N GLY A 1130 26.08 31.28 10.29
CA GLY A 1130 26.99 30.95 9.19
C GLY A 1130 28.36 30.60 9.74
N PHE A 1131 29.24 30.08 8.89
CA PHE A 1131 30.53 29.56 9.34
C PHE A 1131 31.65 30.62 9.27
N ALA A 1132 32.57 30.59 10.23
CA ALA A 1132 33.82 31.33 10.15
C ALA A 1132 34.84 30.52 9.33
N ASN A 1133 35.37 31.14 8.26
CA ASN A 1133 36.22 30.49 7.25
C ASN A 1133 37.37 29.64 7.82
N ASP A 1134 38.00 30.09 8.91
CA ASP A 1134 39.25 29.47 9.38
C ASP A 1134 39.06 28.21 10.24
N ASN A 1135 37.85 27.91 10.72
CA ASN A 1135 37.62 26.86 11.74
C ASN A 1135 36.27 26.11 11.64
N LYS A 1136 35.47 26.33 10.59
CA LYS A 1136 34.09 25.79 10.48
C LYS A 1136 33.22 26.04 11.73
N ARG A 1137 33.53 27.08 12.51
CA ARG A 1137 32.82 27.45 13.74
C ARG A 1137 31.57 28.27 13.41
N VAL A 1138 30.46 27.96 14.08
CA VAL A 1138 29.19 28.66 13.92
C VAL A 1138 29.27 30.08 14.49
N LYS A 1139 28.88 31.07 13.69
CA LYS A 1139 28.75 32.48 14.05
C LYS A 1139 27.32 32.95 13.83
N LYS A 1140 26.76 33.63 14.83
CA LYS A 1140 25.41 34.21 14.80
C LYS A 1140 25.48 35.61 14.16
N PHE A 1141 24.63 35.90 13.18
CA PHE A 1141 24.59 37.17 12.43
C PHE A 1141 23.37 38.03 12.76
N ALA A 1142 22.20 37.42 12.92
CA ALA A 1142 20.95 38.08 13.30
C ALA A 1142 20.09 37.16 14.15
N VAL A 1143 19.09 37.73 14.84
CA VAL A 1143 18.10 37.01 15.64
C VAL A 1143 16.70 37.58 15.34
N GLY A 1144 15.74 36.68 15.10
CA GLY A 1144 14.32 36.96 15.06
C GLY A 1144 13.64 36.35 16.29
N ARG A 1145 12.48 36.89 16.67
CA ARG A 1145 11.67 36.39 17.79
C ARG A 1145 10.21 36.29 17.39
N THR A 1146 9.60 35.19 17.80
CA THR A 1146 8.16 34.90 17.74
C THR A 1146 7.58 35.00 19.15
N ARG A 1147 6.25 34.86 19.28
CA ARG A 1147 5.59 34.83 20.59
C ARG A 1147 5.74 33.45 21.23
N PHE A 1148 5.34 32.42 20.49
CA PHE A 1148 5.29 31.03 20.92
C PHE A 1148 6.50 30.24 20.42
N MET A 1149 6.63 28.97 20.83
CA MET A 1149 7.75 28.13 20.41
C MET A 1149 7.74 27.85 18.90
N ILE A 1150 8.90 28.00 18.25
CA ILE A 1150 9.09 27.75 16.83
C ILE A 1150 9.20 26.25 16.60
N MET A 1151 8.27 25.70 15.80
CA MET A 1151 8.20 24.29 15.43
C MET A 1151 8.94 24.00 14.12
N SER A 1152 8.87 24.92 13.15
CA SER A 1152 9.38 24.70 11.80
C SER A 1152 10.03 25.96 11.24
N LEU A 1153 11.11 25.78 10.48
CA LEU A 1153 11.81 26.83 9.76
C LEU A 1153 12.04 26.38 8.33
N THR A 1154 11.58 27.15 7.36
CA THR A 1154 11.97 26.98 5.95
C THR A 1154 12.33 28.33 5.33
N ALA A 1155 13.13 28.29 4.27
CA ALA A 1155 13.53 29.49 3.55
C ALA A 1155 13.59 29.24 2.05
N TYR A 1156 13.16 30.22 1.28
CA TYR A 1156 13.26 30.24 -0.17
C TYR A 1156 13.82 31.60 -0.61
N HIS A 1157 14.99 31.56 -1.24
CA HIS A 1157 15.74 32.74 -1.67
C HIS A 1157 15.97 33.74 -0.51
N THR A 1158 15.30 34.90 -0.49
CA THR A 1158 15.40 35.91 0.58
C THR A 1158 14.30 35.83 1.63
N ARG A 1159 13.29 34.98 1.44
CA ARG A 1159 12.14 34.85 2.33
C ARG A 1159 12.30 33.65 3.25
N ILE A 1160 11.88 33.83 4.50
CA ILE A 1160 11.93 32.86 5.58
C ILE A 1160 10.50 32.67 6.08
N ALA A 1161 10.03 31.43 6.15
CA ALA A 1161 8.79 31.05 6.83
C ALA A 1161 9.13 30.42 8.18
N VAL A 1162 8.49 30.95 9.24
CA VAL A 1162 8.67 30.51 10.62
C VAL A 1162 7.31 30.02 11.11
N GLY A 1163 7.17 28.70 11.27
CA GLY A 1163 5.98 28.10 11.85
C GLY A 1163 6.13 28.00 13.37
N ASP A 1164 5.23 28.65 14.11
CA ASP A 1164 5.14 28.49 15.57
C ASP A 1164 4.01 27.53 15.96
N CYS A 1165 3.95 27.14 17.24
CA CYS A 1165 2.99 26.17 17.72
C CYS A 1165 1.54 26.68 17.85
N ARG A 1166 1.21 27.95 17.51
CA ARG A 1166 -0.12 28.53 17.81
C ARG A 1166 -0.60 29.66 16.88
N ASP A 1167 0.19 30.70 16.65
CA ASP A 1167 -0.17 31.85 15.80
C ASP A 1167 0.07 31.56 14.30
N GLY A 1168 0.54 30.35 13.94
CA GLY A 1168 0.61 29.86 12.57
C GLY A 1168 1.97 30.10 11.91
N ILE A 1169 1.97 30.57 10.66
CA ILE A 1169 3.21 30.94 9.94
C ILE A 1169 3.45 32.45 9.97
N LEU A 1170 4.70 32.82 10.25
CA LEU A 1170 5.22 34.17 10.24
C LEU A 1170 6.28 34.29 9.14
N PHE A 1171 6.13 35.27 8.25
CA PHE A 1171 7.05 35.49 7.14
C PHE A 1171 8.05 36.60 7.46
N TYR A 1172 9.34 36.32 7.26
CA TYR A 1172 10.44 37.26 7.46
C TYR A 1172 11.28 37.41 6.19
N ALA A 1173 11.94 38.55 6.06
CA ALA A 1173 13.04 38.78 5.11
C ALA A 1173 14.34 39.09 5.86
N TYR A 1174 15.47 38.59 5.35
CA TYR A 1174 16.80 38.90 5.90
C TYR A 1174 17.57 39.88 5.00
N HIS A 1175 17.81 41.08 5.53
CA HIS A 1175 18.59 42.11 4.86
C HIS A 1175 20.08 41.94 5.18
N VAL A 1176 20.83 41.30 4.28
CA VAL A 1176 22.24 40.89 4.49
C VAL A 1176 23.15 42.04 4.91
N GLU A 1177 23.02 43.21 4.27
CA GLU A 1177 23.87 44.38 4.55
C GLU A 1177 23.65 44.94 5.96
N SER A 1178 22.38 45.10 6.36
CA SER A 1178 22.01 45.64 7.68
C SER A 1178 22.04 44.59 8.80
N LYS A 1179 22.14 43.31 8.44
CA LYS A 1179 22.02 42.14 9.34
C LYS A 1179 20.75 42.18 10.19
N LYS A 1180 19.65 42.68 9.63
CA LYS A 1180 18.33 42.73 10.28
C LYS A 1180 17.38 41.74 9.64
N LEU A 1181 16.52 41.18 10.49
CA LEU A 1181 15.33 40.45 10.09
C LEU A 1181 14.14 41.39 10.20
N GLU A 1182 13.34 41.44 9.14
CA GLU A 1182 12.11 42.22 9.06
C GLU A 1182 10.94 41.23 8.93
N GLN A 1183 9.92 41.38 9.78
CA GLN A 1183 8.70 40.60 9.64
C GLN A 1183 7.82 41.27 8.57
N LEU A 1184 7.44 40.51 7.55
CA LEU A 1184 6.62 41.00 6.44
C LEU A 1184 5.13 40.74 6.72
N TYR A 1185 4.79 39.48 7.02
CA TYR A 1185 3.40 39.01 7.08
C TYR A 1185 3.23 37.96 8.20
N CYS A 1186 1.98 37.67 8.55
CA CYS A 1186 1.58 36.58 9.44
C CYS A 1186 0.36 35.85 8.86
N ASP A 1187 0.17 34.59 9.25
CA ASP A 1187 -1.04 33.83 8.97
C ASP A 1187 -2.28 34.57 9.55
N PRO A 1188 -3.37 34.75 8.79
CA PRO A 1188 -4.62 35.32 9.32
C PRO A 1188 -5.34 34.39 10.32
N SER A 1189 -4.88 33.15 10.48
CA SER A 1189 -5.53 32.10 11.27
C SER A 1189 -4.55 31.38 12.20
N GLN A 1190 -5.01 31.08 13.42
CA GLN A 1190 -4.23 30.29 14.37
C GLN A 1190 -4.21 28.81 13.95
N ARG A 1191 -3.01 28.21 13.92
CA ARG A 1191 -2.74 26.84 13.48
C ARG A 1191 -1.68 26.22 14.38
N LEU A 1192 -1.81 24.94 14.69
CA LEU A 1192 -0.81 24.20 15.45
C LEU A 1192 0.22 23.65 14.47
N VAL A 1193 1.15 24.48 13.97
CA VAL A 1193 2.03 24.09 12.87
C VAL A 1193 2.88 22.88 13.24
N ALA A 1194 2.76 21.81 12.46
CA ALA A 1194 3.64 20.64 12.51
C ALA A 1194 4.82 20.80 11.56
N GLY A 1195 4.58 21.29 10.34
CA GLY A 1195 5.60 21.57 9.34
C GLY A 1195 5.19 22.66 8.36
N CYS A 1196 6.18 23.29 7.75
CA CYS A 1196 5.99 24.25 6.66
C CYS A 1196 6.99 24.00 5.54
N VAL A 1197 6.62 24.30 4.29
CA VAL A 1197 7.51 24.31 3.13
C VAL A 1197 7.16 25.49 2.23
N LEU A 1198 8.16 26.24 1.79
CA LEU A 1198 8.03 27.26 0.75
C LEU A 1198 8.23 26.60 -0.62
N MET A 1199 7.21 26.62 -1.49
CA MET A 1199 7.35 26.14 -2.87
C MET A 1199 8.00 27.19 -3.78
N ASP A 1200 7.62 28.45 -3.55
CA ASP A 1200 8.15 29.61 -4.26
C ASP A 1200 8.28 30.79 -3.27
N VAL A 1201 8.53 32.00 -3.77
CA VAL A 1201 8.71 33.19 -2.92
C VAL A 1201 7.42 33.56 -2.17
N ASP A 1202 6.26 33.30 -2.74
CA ASP A 1202 4.95 33.79 -2.30
C ASP A 1202 3.97 32.69 -1.86
N THR A 1203 4.27 31.41 -2.15
CA THR A 1203 3.44 30.23 -1.80
C THR A 1203 4.11 29.32 -0.77
N ALA A 1204 3.47 29.18 0.39
CA ALA A 1204 3.82 28.25 1.46
C ALA A 1204 2.75 27.16 1.63
N VAL A 1205 3.19 25.92 1.86
CA VAL A 1205 2.34 24.79 2.26
C VAL A 1205 2.59 24.53 3.75
N VAL A 1206 1.51 24.33 4.50
CA VAL A 1206 1.48 24.21 5.97
C VAL A 1206 0.77 22.93 6.35
N SER A 1207 1.32 22.18 7.30
CA SER A 1207 0.59 21.13 8.01
C SER A 1207 0.30 21.53 9.45
N ASP A 1208 -0.89 21.18 9.92
CA ASP A 1208 -1.30 21.29 11.33
C ASP A 1208 -1.12 19.93 12.02
N ARG A 1209 -0.77 19.92 13.30
CA ARG A 1209 -0.72 18.72 14.16
C ARG A 1209 -2.06 17.95 14.18
N LYS A 1210 -3.17 18.61 13.85
CA LYS A 1210 -4.51 18.03 13.66
C LYS A 1210 -4.70 17.31 12.30
N GLY A 1211 -3.66 17.16 11.49
CA GLY A 1211 -3.70 16.47 10.19
C GLY A 1211 -4.24 17.30 9.02
N SER A 1212 -4.53 18.59 9.23
CA SER A 1212 -4.96 19.49 8.14
C SER A 1212 -3.77 19.99 7.33
N ILE A 1213 -3.93 20.11 6.00
CA ILE A 1213 -2.98 20.77 5.10
C ILE A 1213 -3.61 22.07 4.57
N ALA A 1214 -2.84 23.16 4.56
CA ALA A 1214 -3.26 24.46 4.03
C ALA A 1214 -2.20 25.02 3.08
N VAL A 1215 -2.63 25.72 2.03
CA VAL A 1215 -1.75 26.44 1.11
C VAL A 1215 -2.02 27.93 1.26
N LEU A 1216 -0.97 28.68 1.59
CA LEU A 1216 -0.97 30.14 1.69
C LEU A 1216 -0.20 30.67 0.47
N SER A 1217 -0.86 31.32 -0.47
CA SER A 1217 -0.21 32.00 -1.60
C SER A 1217 -0.43 33.51 -1.52
N ARG A 1218 0.26 34.31 -2.34
CA ARG A 1218 0.10 35.78 -2.41
C ARG A 1218 -0.65 36.22 -3.68
N SER A 1219 -1.57 37.17 -3.52
CA SER A 1219 -2.48 37.63 -4.57
C SER A 1219 -2.07 39.04 -5.02
N ASP A 1220 -0.96 39.11 -5.75
CA ASP A 1220 -0.43 40.38 -6.26
C ASP A 1220 -0.68 40.54 -7.77
N ARG A 1221 -1.92 40.91 -8.12
CA ARG A 1221 -2.22 41.79 -9.25
C ARG A 1221 -3.34 42.74 -8.82
N PHE A 1222 -3.12 44.04 -9.02
CA PHE A 1222 -3.85 45.17 -8.39
C PHE A 1222 -3.49 45.33 -6.88
N GLU A 1223 -3.00 46.47 -6.37
CA GLU A 1223 -3.01 47.84 -6.92
C GLU A 1223 -1.83 48.74 -6.45
N CYS A 1224 -1.48 49.68 -7.33
CA CYS A 1224 -0.90 51.02 -7.12
C CYS A 1224 0.26 51.31 -6.12
N MET A 1225 1.32 51.87 -6.71
CA MET A 1225 2.02 53.03 -6.13
C MET A 1225 1.04 54.15 -5.77
N PHE A 1226 0.95 54.53 -4.49
CA PHE A 1226 0.69 55.92 -4.03
C PHE A 1226 1.14 56.10 -2.56
N TYR A 1227 1.21 57.36 -2.12
CA TYR A 1227 1.98 57.80 -0.95
C TYR A 1227 1.44 57.39 0.44
N VAL A 1228 2.39 57.17 1.35
CA VAL A 1228 2.37 57.30 2.82
C VAL A 1228 1.12 57.93 3.44
N ASN A 1229 0.40 57.17 4.29
CA ASN A 1229 0.18 57.59 5.69
C ASN A 1229 -0.22 56.42 6.61
N SER A 1230 -0.28 56.71 7.92
CA SER A 1230 -0.27 55.72 9.01
C SER A 1230 -1.60 55.01 9.30
N SER A 1231 -1.45 53.88 10.00
CA SER A 1231 -2.44 53.15 10.82
C SER A 1231 -3.52 52.31 10.12
N ALA A 1232 -3.70 51.09 10.67
CA ALA A 1232 -4.68 50.06 10.31
C ALA A 1232 -4.63 49.54 8.86
N ILE A 1233 -4.03 48.35 8.68
CA ILE A 1233 -4.18 47.55 7.46
C ILE A 1233 -4.77 46.18 7.84
N THR A 1234 -6.10 46.10 7.83
CA THR A 1234 -6.82 44.86 7.61
C THR A 1234 -7.04 44.70 6.11
N SER A 1235 -6.23 43.87 5.45
CA SER A 1235 -6.41 43.51 4.03
C SER A 1235 -7.00 42.10 3.95
N ASN A 1236 -8.21 42.01 3.39
CA ASN A 1236 -8.95 40.75 3.32
C ASN A 1236 -8.37 39.79 2.29
N TRP A 1237 -8.49 38.51 2.61
CA TRP A 1237 -8.19 37.39 1.73
C TRP A 1237 -9.46 36.59 1.41
N LEU A 1238 -9.55 36.09 0.18
CA LEU A 1238 -10.63 35.18 -0.24
C LEU A 1238 -10.22 33.73 0.02
N PHE A 1239 -11.14 32.97 0.64
CA PHE A 1239 -10.91 31.59 1.04
C PHE A 1239 -11.25 30.60 -0.08
N TYR A 1240 -10.41 29.59 -0.25
CA TYR A 1240 -10.85 28.28 -0.71
C TYR A 1240 -10.90 27.34 0.49
N TYR A 1241 -12.11 27.09 0.99
CA TYR A 1241 -12.36 26.09 2.02
C TYR A 1241 -12.47 24.71 1.38
N GLN A 1242 -11.66 23.76 1.83
CA GLN A 1242 -11.99 22.35 1.69
C GLN A 1242 -11.57 21.62 2.97
N TYR A 1243 -12.56 21.23 3.76
CA TYR A 1243 -12.34 20.38 4.94
C TYR A 1243 -11.91 19.00 4.46
N PHE A 1244 -10.69 18.61 4.81
CA PHE A 1244 -10.23 17.23 4.73
C PHE A 1244 -9.81 16.78 6.13
N LEU A 1245 -10.63 15.90 6.72
CA LEU A 1245 -10.23 15.07 7.85
C LEU A 1245 -9.31 13.98 7.31
N PHE A 1246 -8.01 14.19 7.40
CA PHE A 1246 -7.00 13.14 7.30
C PHE A 1246 -6.21 13.13 8.60
N SER A 1247 -6.20 11.98 9.27
CA SER A 1247 -5.24 11.73 10.34
C SER A 1247 -3.87 11.46 9.75
N TYR A 1248 -2.88 12.26 10.19
CA TYR A 1248 -1.47 12.15 9.82
C TYR A 1248 -1.17 12.21 8.29
N TRP A 1249 0.13 12.18 7.96
CA TRP A 1249 0.71 12.34 6.61
C TRP A 1249 0.75 13.75 6.03
N MET A 1250 1.85 14.46 6.29
CA MET A 1250 2.37 15.54 5.44
C MET A 1250 3.71 15.08 4.85
N TYR A 1251 3.77 14.76 3.55
CA TYR A 1251 5.05 14.57 2.86
C TYR A 1251 5.01 14.97 1.38
N GLN A 1252 5.82 15.97 1.01
CA GLN A 1252 6.27 16.18 -0.36
C GLN A 1252 7.66 16.86 -0.37
N TYR A 1253 8.53 16.43 -1.29
CA TYR A 1253 9.78 17.07 -1.75
C TYR A 1253 10.66 17.83 -0.73
N LYS A 1254 11.45 17.11 0.06
CA LYS A 1254 12.82 17.56 0.41
C LYS A 1254 13.77 17.28 -0.77
N ALA A 1255 13.68 18.10 -1.82
CA ALA A 1255 14.56 18.02 -2.99
C ALA A 1255 15.26 19.37 -3.28
N SER A 1256 15.97 19.88 -2.28
CA SER A 1256 16.83 21.05 -2.43
C SER A 1256 18.30 20.65 -2.24
N LEU A 1257 19.09 20.57 -3.35
CA LEU A 1257 20.51 20.98 -3.43
C LEU A 1257 21.29 20.57 -4.72
N CYS A 1258 20.76 20.75 -5.95
CA CYS A 1258 21.66 20.84 -7.13
C CYS A 1258 21.15 21.69 -8.33
N PRO A 1259 21.40 23.02 -8.35
CA PRO A 1259 20.96 23.90 -9.45
C PRO A 1259 21.73 23.76 -10.78
N ARG A 1260 22.69 22.83 -10.88
CA ARG A 1260 23.58 22.72 -12.07
C ARG A 1260 23.20 21.60 -13.05
N TYR A 1261 22.64 20.48 -12.57
CA TYR A 1261 22.25 19.37 -13.46
C TYR A 1261 20.88 19.53 -14.12
N TRP A 1262 20.00 20.35 -13.55
CA TRP A 1262 18.73 20.68 -14.20
C TRP A 1262 18.90 21.56 -15.45
N LYS A 1263 20.03 22.25 -15.61
CA LYS A 1263 20.22 23.25 -16.67
C LYS A 1263 20.33 22.67 -18.09
N SER A 1264 20.65 21.39 -18.26
CA SER A 1264 20.62 20.72 -19.57
C SER A 1264 19.25 20.13 -19.92
N ARG A 1265 18.48 19.67 -18.93
CA ARG A 1265 17.15 19.07 -19.14
C ARG A 1265 16.05 20.13 -19.25
N MET A 1266 16.04 21.12 -18.35
CA MET A 1266 15.15 22.29 -18.47
C MET A 1266 15.39 23.11 -19.73
N GLN A 1267 16.57 23.06 -20.35
CA GLN A 1267 16.80 23.84 -21.57
C GLN A 1267 16.16 23.20 -22.82
N LEU A 1268 15.78 21.91 -22.79
CA LEU A 1268 14.81 21.34 -23.74
C LEU A 1268 13.36 21.63 -23.31
N ASP A 1269 13.02 21.43 -22.04
CA ASP A 1269 11.63 21.55 -21.58
C ASP A 1269 11.10 23.00 -21.56
N ILE A 1270 11.99 24.01 -21.43
CA ILE A 1270 11.63 25.43 -21.50
C ILE A 1270 11.49 25.92 -22.95
N GLU A 1271 12.21 25.35 -23.93
CA GLU A 1271 11.92 25.61 -25.35
C GLU A 1271 10.57 24.98 -25.76
N LEU A 1272 10.17 23.87 -25.13
CA LEU A 1272 8.82 23.30 -25.29
C LEU A 1272 7.72 24.17 -24.64
N CYS A 1273 7.95 24.74 -23.45
CA CYS A 1273 6.97 25.60 -22.78
C CYS A 1273 6.87 27.03 -23.34
N LEU A 1274 7.89 27.53 -24.07
CA LEU A 1274 7.81 28.84 -24.75
C LEU A 1274 7.28 28.78 -26.18
N LEU A 1275 6.96 27.58 -26.68
CA LEU A 1275 6.22 27.39 -27.94
C LEU A 1275 4.73 27.07 -27.72
N TYR A 1276 4.29 26.87 -26.47
CA TYR A 1276 2.89 26.61 -26.11
C TYR A 1276 2.37 27.61 -25.07
N GLY A 1277 1.90 28.76 -25.57
CA GLY A 1277 1.18 29.81 -24.86
C GLY A 1277 0.33 30.64 -25.82
#